data_AF-A0A2J6Q891-F1
#
_entry.id   AF-A0A2J6Q891-F1
#
_cell.length_a   1.000
_cell.length_b   1.000
_cell.length_c   1.000
_cell.angle_alpha   90.00
_cell.angle_beta   90.00
_cell.angle_gamma   90.00
#
_symmetry.space_group_name_H-M   'P 1'
#
loop_
_entity.id
_entity.type
_entity.pdbx_description
1 polymer ?
#
loop_
_entity_poly.entity_id
_entity_poly.type
_entity_poly.pdbx_seq_one_letter_code
_entity_poly.pdbx_strand_id
1 'polypeptide(L)'
;MPLKKPAVSPLATRTMRTAFDNLDQTITRQDSRTFSSMSLKQVENAALEIENQFAARQSLRNMRRLVPLFKGLAHYSRAVEILCNGTPFLPWIWAPITLILQVASEYVEAFEKIVKGYSRIAEPLRRFALLSDAFSTNLDFQQTLAVFYADILQFHKHAYKFVRRNSWTLLFLTSWGRFQRHFDNILEDLKRHEQLVDLQANAQNISEAKQMRESIETWREESQAQLQQLDEKQANKQFESIISWLKADESDQLAIFEATSAEGMKFAGTCSWALKNQRINSWLQQKSDPPVLWLQGTPGSGKSVLITQLIRFMRAKNLFLIQHFCSHRYASSTTYEQILRSLLLQLLRKDHELVAHVYQDAVLGKKPPTVQALERLLYTLFTMTSREPRKTEYVWIVIDGLNECETQKQASVISLINQIISKTSASGETVCKVLISSRLSSHIADRLRMKQIISLTEEKTNLKLAIRQYVAQRLQAFHDKLRQLELGRKEIEDIEVVITNKADGMFLYARLVLDYLSSNIFYSGDEMKESINELPEELFGFYQKILTQILVRLDQRSVDRVKCIFGWIAFTKRPLKKMEFLSALTFSPDESGASKNSTLVPKYAVDICGALVEERPDTTLTFIHISVKEFLQSSSSTLMIDEQEATREHSMATFACLLSGVHTFLENRPEHEKFLRVIKGIHGFHVYATEFWTEYLLHLSSSGEMDSHPRILTLACELAEKLDKISDPSVEQEKTVESSGLDERIAFLRGKPLLQKHVEISLRARSLKRLESKILQEVQDLPLLRYQQSGHGTALPQRQECKSKASIDRGGKDSTSRLLSSYQQTVRFLLEQDHYPGVSADDLELFKSQFRSSAFTCRLNFCPRATTGFTSEELCRQHEIAHTRLAMCTVPECKYPPFVSTQALMNHIRKYHTSKPTRKSIRRVGNFSAGTTISKSDSEIRAKRLMTDDGNVAGSKVIRMRKAKQIKHTQRDTEDAKNFPGKEDVSMMLSSGGRIDHLTEEMHRAQSSSRPNLPLSEANKGPNHDEEIHSGQDLPNDVLVESDLDPSFEVSIDSMGYRGCSIPGCGVKLQGASMEGFHTEIAHHYWMWHHADSMARCAVNRCQVVFDSRQVLQVHYEYKHTTLFCNHCDANHPEGFALEDELRHHWRLQHLKRLTRWVCRLEEVPGRIKPPLALETCNDCVGETKYDRRADVIKHLRYRHFGNNDQTPNWIPLSNLEQFVRETWLYQVEDHTAAHDKPYAIHELESDSEDDSEVIELDEMFYVEELA
;
A
#
# COMPACT_ATOMS: atom_id res chain seq x y z
N MET A 1 26.79 23.67 -61.95
CA MET A 1 26.83 22.60 -60.93
C MET A 1 25.57 22.70 -60.08
N PRO A 2 24.96 21.59 -59.65
CA PRO A 2 23.89 21.64 -58.65
C PRO A 2 24.46 22.12 -57.31
N LEU A 3 23.75 23.00 -56.62
CA LEU A 3 24.07 23.36 -55.23
C LEU A 3 24.02 22.08 -54.39
N LYS A 4 25.10 21.76 -53.67
CA LYS A 4 25.09 20.67 -52.68
C LYS A 4 23.99 20.96 -51.66
N LYS A 5 23.08 20.00 -51.43
CA LYS A 5 22.14 20.08 -50.30
C LYS A 5 22.94 20.27 -48.98
N PRO A 6 22.43 21.04 -48.00
CA PRO A 6 23.06 21.14 -46.69
C PRO A 6 23.30 19.74 -46.09
N ALA A 7 24.44 19.55 -45.43
CA ALA A 7 24.65 18.34 -44.64
C ALA A 7 23.69 18.38 -43.44
N VAL A 8 22.93 17.29 -43.26
CA VAL A 8 21.94 17.16 -42.19
C VAL A 8 22.51 16.28 -41.08
N SER A 9 22.44 16.75 -39.84
CA SER A 9 22.91 16.05 -38.65
C SER A 9 22.14 14.73 -38.45
N PRO A 10 22.83 13.58 -38.40
CA PRO A 10 22.19 12.29 -38.13
C PRO A 10 21.58 12.25 -36.72
N LEU A 11 22.25 12.86 -35.74
CA LEU A 11 21.77 12.96 -34.36
C LEU A 11 20.45 13.75 -34.29
N ALA A 12 20.40 14.92 -34.93
CA ALA A 12 19.21 15.78 -34.94
C ALA A 12 18.01 15.07 -35.59
N THR A 13 18.28 14.33 -36.68
CA THR A 13 17.28 13.53 -37.37
C THR A 13 16.76 12.38 -36.48
N ARG A 14 17.64 11.75 -35.69
CA ARG A 14 17.26 10.73 -34.70
C ARG A 14 16.42 11.33 -33.58
N THR A 15 16.82 12.46 -32.99
CA THR A 15 16.08 13.16 -31.94
C THR A 15 14.66 13.53 -32.40
N MET A 16 14.49 14.15 -33.58
CA MET A 16 13.15 14.48 -34.09
C MET A 16 12.30 13.24 -34.37
N ARG A 17 12.88 12.18 -34.95
CA ARG A 17 12.17 10.91 -35.19
C ARG A 17 11.69 10.29 -33.88
N THR A 18 12.57 10.19 -32.88
CA THR A 18 12.23 9.65 -31.56
C THR A 18 11.12 10.46 -30.88
N ALA A 19 11.13 11.79 -30.99
CA ALA A 19 10.05 12.65 -30.47
C ALA A 19 8.72 12.46 -31.22
N PHE A 20 8.77 12.37 -32.55
CA PHE A 20 7.62 12.10 -33.41
C PHE A 20 6.98 10.74 -33.09
N ASP A 21 7.79 9.66 -33.06
CA ASP A 21 7.31 8.29 -32.80
C ASP A 21 6.67 8.21 -31.40
N ASN A 22 7.27 8.86 -30.41
CA ASN A 22 6.72 8.98 -29.05
C ASN A 22 5.33 9.64 -29.00
N LEU A 23 5.09 10.62 -29.87
CA LEU A 23 3.82 11.33 -29.94
C LEU A 23 2.78 10.57 -30.78
N ASP A 24 3.12 10.01 -31.94
CA ASP A 24 2.19 9.16 -32.71
C ASP A 24 1.74 7.98 -31.85
N GLN A 25 2.66 7.24 -31.23
CA GLN A 25 2.32 6.09 -30.38
C GLN A 25 1.39 6.44 -29.20
N THR A 26 1.29 7.72 -28.82
CA THR A 26 0.34 8.20 -27.81
C THR A 26 -1.04 8.56 -28.39
N ILE A 27 -1.08 9.02 -29.64
CA ILE A 27 -2.26 9.59 -30.29
C ILE A 27 -3.12 8.49 -30.94
N THR A 28 -4.44 8.62 -30.86
CA THR A 28 -5.37 7.68 -31.49
C THR A 28 -5.19 7.63 -33.01
N ARG A 29 -5.43 6.46 -33.63
CA ARG A 29 -5.31 6.30 -35.09
C ARG A 29 -6.23 7.23 -35.90
N GLN A 30 -7.31 7.73 -35.30
CA GLN A 30 -8.23 8.69 -35.92
C GLN A 30 -7.66 10.12 -35.88
N ASP A 31 -7.12 10.55 -34.74
CA ASP A 31 -6.50 11.87 -34.59
C ASP A 31 -5.21 11.97 -35.43
N SER A 32 -4.33 10.95 -35.39
CA SER A 32 -3.06 10.92 -36.16
C SER A 32 -3.27 11.12 -37.67
N ARG A 33 -4.30 10.48 -38.25
CA ARG A 33 -4.70 10.69 -39.66
C ARG A 33 -5.07 12.14 -39.95
N THR A 34 -5.86 12.75 -39.06
CA THR A 34 -6.28 14.15 -39.18
C THR A 34 -5.09 15.10 -39.05
N PHE A 35 -4.15 14.79 -38.15
CA PHE A 35 -2.98 15.62 -37.90
C PHE A 35 -2.03 15.64 -39.10
N SER A 36 -1.85 14.50 -39.78
CA SER A 36 -0.94 14.38 -40.93
C SER A 36 -1.25 15.33 -42.10
N SER A 37 -2.50 15.79 -42.26
CA SER A 37 -2.94 16.67 -43.34
C SER A 37 -3.13 18.14 -42.93
N MET A 38 -2.88 18.49 -41.67
CA MET A 38 -3.23 19.80 -41.13
C MET A 38 -2.17 20.87 -41.41
N SER A 39 -2.58 22.01 -41.97
CA SER A 39 -1.74 23.18 -42.19
C SER A 39 -1.89 24.22 -41.07
N LEU A 40 -0.86 25.03 -40.85
CA LEU A 40 -0.87 26.09 -39.82
C LEU A 40 -2.04 27.09 -40.00
N LYS A 41 -2.43 27.39 -41.24
CA LYS A 41 -3.57 28.27 -41.53
C LYS A 41 -4.93 27.66 -41.11
N GLN A 42 -5.06 26.34 -41.12
CA GLN A 42 -6.25 25.65 -40.58
C GLN A 42 -6.27 25.72 -39.04
N VAL A 43 -5.11 25.74 -38.37
CA VAL A 43 -5.00 25.95 -36.92
C VAL A 43 -5.50 27.34 -36.54
N GLU A 44 -5.06 28.37 -37.26
CA GLU A 44 -5.50 29.76 -37.06
C GLU A 44 -7.01 29.92 -37.25
N ASN A 45 -7.56 29.34 -38.32
CA ASN A 45 -9.01 29.33 -38.56
C ASN A 45 -9.79 28.63 -37.43
N ALA A 46 -9.33 27.46 -36.97
CA ALA A 46 -9.96 26.73 -35.87
C ALA A 46 -9.91 27.53 -34.54
N ALA A 47 -8.84 28.29 -34.29
CA ALA A 47 -8.76 29.17 -33.13
C ALA A 47 -9.78 30.33 -33.21
N LEU A 48 -10.02 30.88 -34.40
CA LEU A 48 -11.06 31.90 -34.64
C LEU A 48 -12.48 31.31 -34.51
N GLU A 49 -12.71 30.09 -34.96
CA GLU A 49 -13.99 29.39 -34.74
C GLU A 49 -14.29 29.18 -33.25
N ILE A 50 -13.28 28.81 -32.45
CA ILE A 50 -13.40 28.72 -30.98
C ILE A 50 -13.70 30.11 -30.36
N GLU A 51 -13.08 31.19 -30.85
CA GLU A 51 -13.40 32.56 -30.40
C GLU A 51 -14.87 32.92 -30.66
N ASN A 52 -15.38 32.59 -31.85
CA ASN A 52 -16.79 32.79 -32.23
C ASN A 52 -17.75 31.93 -31.38
N GLN A 53 -17.38 30.70 -31.04
CA GLN A 53 -18.17 29.86 -30.12
C GLN A 53 -18.22 30.45 -28.70
N PHE A 54 -17.11 30.97 -28.18
CA PHE A 54 -17.11 31.69 -26.90
C PHE A 54 -17.91 33.00 -26.97
N ALA A 55 -17.92 33.70 -28.11
CA ALA A 55 -18.77 34.87 -28.32
C ALA A 55 -20.25 34.52 -28.21
N ALA A 56 -20.70 33.47 -28.91
CA ALA A 56 -22.07 32.97 -28.84
C ALA A 56 -22.46 32.52 -27.42
N ARG A 57 -21.52 31.95 -26.66
CA ARG A 57 -21.69 31.53 -25.25
C ARG A 57 -21.45 32.65 -24.23
N GLN A 58 -21.38 33.93 -24.63
CA GLN A 58 -21.09 35.10 -23.77
C GLN A 58 -19.87 34.93 -22.85
N SER A 59 -18.88 34.13 -23.28
CA SER A 59 -17.74 33.69 -22.48
C SER A 59 -16.41 33.96 -23.20
N LEU A 60 -16.37 35.02 -24.02
CA LEU A 60 -15.18 35.51 -24.74
C LEU A 60 -13.89 35.41 -23.92
N ARG A 61 -12.83 34.93 -24.55
CA ARG A 61 -11.47 34.86 -24.02
C ARG A 61 -10.52 35.59 -24.95
N ASN A 62 -9.40 36.07 -24.42
CA ASN A 62 -8.46 36.88 -25.18
C ASN A 62 -7.58 36.01 -26.10
N MET A 63 -8.17 35.53 -27.21
CA MET A 63 -7.53 34.61 -28.16
C MET A 63 -6.34 35.24 -28.88
N ARG A 64 -6.25 36.57 -28.92
CA ARG A 64 -5.10 37.32 -29.45
C ARG A 64 -3.78 36.94 -28.76
N ARG A 65 -3.82 36.35 -27.56
CA ARG A 65 -2.68 35.76 -26.85
C ARG A 65 -1.98 34.61 -27.58
N LEU A 66 -2.66 33.97 -28.55
CA LEU A 66 -2.08 32.90 -29.38
C LEU A 66 -1.39 33.41 -30.65
N VAL A 67 -1.64 34.67 -31.08
CA VAL A 67 -1.01 35.24 -32.28
C VAL A 67 0.53 35.22 -32.23
N PRO A 68 1.20 35.51 -31.08
CA PRO A 68 2.65 35.34 -30.98
C PRO A 68 3.11 33.89 -31.18
N LEU A 69 2.31 32.90 -30.75
CA LEU A 69 2.63 31.48 -30.93
C LEU A 69 2.61 31.11 -32.41
N PHE A 70 1.52 31.39 -33.12
CA PHE A 70 1.39 31.02 -34.54
C PHE A 70 2.47 31.71 -35.40
N LYS A 71 2.79 32.97 -35.13
CA LYS A 71 3.93 33.65 -35.77
C LYS A 71 5.25 32.97 -35.46
N GLY A 72 5.55 32.69 -34.20
CA GLY A 72 6.77 31.99 -33.79
C GLY A 72 6.92 30.61 -34.45
N LEU A 73 5.83 29.83 -34.48
CA LEU A 73 5.79 28.53 -35.15
C LEU A 73 6.01 28.63 -36.67
N ALA A 74 5.51 29.69 -37.32
CA ALA A 74 5.74 29.91 -38.75
C ALA A 74 7.19 30.28 -39.11
N HIS A 75 7.93 30.90 -38.17
CA HIS A 75 9.37 31.14 -38.32
C HIS A 75 10.17 29.86 -38.03
N TYR A 76 9.84 29.18 -36.93
CA TYR A 76 10.47 27.93 -36.52
C TYR A 76 10.31 26.80 -37.54
N SER A 77 9.13 26.66 -38.15
CA SER A 77 8.87 25.61 -39.15
C SER A 77 9.79 25.71 -40.36
N ARG A 78 10.15 26.93 -40.80
CA ARG A 78 11.09 27.15 -41.92
C ARG A 78 12.51 26.71 -41.56
N ALA A 79 12.95 26.93 -40.32
CA ALA A 79 14.25 26.47 -39.85
C ALA A 79 14.32 24.93 -39.73
N VAL A 80 13.24 24.30 -39.26
CA VAL A 80 13.14 22.84 -39.09
C VAL A 80 12.89 22.09 -40.40
N GLU A 81 12.31 22.72 -41.42
CA GLU A 81 12.01 22.09 -42.73
C GLU A 81 13.24 21.43 -43.39
N ILE A 82 14.45 21.99 -43.16
CA ILE A 82 15.73 21.43 -43.59
C ILE A 82 15.99 20.05 -42.98
N LEU A 83 15.65 19.87 -41.70
CA LEU A 83 15.81 18.61 -40.95
C LEU A 83 14.72 17.58 -41.28
N CYS A 84 13.55 18.03 -41.76
CA CYS A 84 12.45 17.14 -42.13
C CYS A 84 12.77 16.30 -43.38
N ASN A 85 13.53 16.84 -44.34
CA ASN A 85 13.95 16.17 -45.59
C ASN A 85 12.80 15.43 -46.32
N GLY A 86 11.61 16.04 -46.38
CA GLY A 86 10.40 15.47 -47.00
C GLY A 86 9.51 14.61 -46.08
N THR A 87 9.93 14.35 -44.84
CA THR A 87 9.12 13.64 -43.83
C THR A 87 8.08 14.61 -43.23
N PRO A 88 6.79 14.22 -43.07
CA PRO A 88 5.73 15.11 -42.59
C PRO A 88 5.74 15.31 -41.06
N PHE A 89 6.88 15.75 -40.52
CA PHE A 89 7.05 16.11 -39.10
C PHE A 89 6.43 17.48 -38.77
N LEU A 90 6.40 18.41 -39.73
CA LEU A 90 5.91 19.78 -39.50
C LEU A 90 4.45 19.86 -39.00
N PRO A 91 3.46 19.11 -39.54
CA PRO A 91 2.09 19.13 -39.03
C PRO A 91 1.95 18.81 -37.54
N TRP A 92 2.87 18.00 -36.98
CA TRP A 92 2.83 17.54 -35.60
C TRP A 92 3.20 18.63 -34.59
N ILE A 93 3.80 19.73 -35.05
CA ILE A 93 4.10 20.92 -34.26
C ILE A 93 2.82 21.72 -33.94
N TRP A 94 1.79 21.66 -34.79
CA TRP A 94 0.62 22.53 -34.66
C TRP A 94 -0.74 21.81 -34.69
N ALA A 95 -0.84 20.61 -35.26
CA ALA A 95 -2.08 19.85 -35.27
C ALA A 95 -2.61 19.49 -33.86
N PRO A 96 -1.77 19.10 -32.87
CA PRO A 96 -2.23 18.90 -31.50
C PRO A 96 -2.85 20.15 -30.88
N ILE A 97 -2.39 21.35 -31.25
CA ILE A 97 -2.86 22.62 -30.69
C ILE A 97 -4.36 22.80 -30.95
N THR A 98 -4.82 22.55 -32.19
CA THR A 98 -6.24 22.64 -32.52
C THR A 98 -7.09 21.69 -31.69
N LEU A 99 -6.72 20.42 -31.61
CA LEU A 99 -7.50 19.44 -30.85
C LEU A 99 -7.51 19.76 -29.35
N ILE A 100 -6.35 20.11 -28.78
CA ILE A 100 -6.22 20.44 -27.36
C ILE A 100 -7.06 21.68 -27.03
N LEU A 101 -7.06 22.72 -27.89
CA LEU A 101 -7.90 23.90 -27.71
C LEU A 101 -9.39 23.60 -27.91
N GLN A 102 -9.77 22.75 -28.87
CA GLN A 102 -11.16 22.34 -29.10
C GLN A 102 -11.71 21.61 -27.87
N VAL A 103 -11.04 20.55 -27.40
CA VAL A 103 -11.47 19.79 -26.21
C VAL A 103 -11.46 20.68 -24.96
N ALA A 104 -10.42 21.50 -24.77
CA ALA A 104 -10.38 22.43 -23.65
C ALA A 104 -11.47 23.51 -23.70
N SER A 105 -12.01 23.86 -24.87
CA SER A 105 -13.02 24.92 -25.02
C SER A 105 -14.37 24.59 -24.34
N GLU A 106 -14.62 23.31 -24.06
CA GLU A 106 -15.76 22.85 -23.26
C GLU A 106 -15.60 23.22 -21.78
N TYR A 107 -14.36 23.39 -21.29
CA TYR A 107 -14.05 23.72 -19.91
C TYR A 107 -13.16 24.96 -19.78
N VAL A 108 -13.82 26.09 -19.59
CA VAL A 108 -13.27 27.46 -19.58
C VAL A 108 -11.99 27.64 -18.74
N GLU A 109 -11.89 27.02 -17.56
CA GLU A 109 -10.69 27.14 -16.71
C GLU A 109 -9.49 26.36 -17.28
N ALA A 110 -9.73 25.20 -17.90
CA ALA A 110 -8.71 24.46 -18.63
C ALA A 110 -8.23 25.24 -19.84
N PHE A 111 -9.17 25.80 -20.58
CA PHE A 111 -8.87 26.63 -21.74
C PHE A 111 -7.91 27.77 -21.40
N GLU A 112 -8.23 28.57 -20.38
CA GLU A 112 -7.38 29.71 -19.95
C GLU A 112 -5.98 29.28 -19.49
N LYS A 113 -5.89 28.15 -18.79
CA LYS A 113 -4.63 27.57 -18.32
C LYS A 113 -3.77 27.01 -19.46
N ILE A 114 -4.38 26.30 -20.40
CA ILE A 114 -3.72 25.75 -21.60
C ILE A 114 -3.25 26.88 -22.52
N VAL A 115 -4.09 27.90 -22.78
CA VAL A 115 -3.70 29.12 -23.52
C VAL A 115 -2.58 29.87 -22.79
N LYS A 116 -2.53 29.85 -21.45
CA LYS A 116 -1.39 30.40 -20.71
C LYS A 116 -0.10 29.62 -20.97
N GLY A 117 -0.13 28.28 -20.98
CA GLY A 117 1.00 27.44 -21.36
C GLY A 117 1.50 27.75 -22.78
N TYR A 118 0.60 27.69 -23.76
CA TYR A 118 0.88 28.05 -25.16
C TYR A 118 1.45 29.47 -25.32
N SER A 119 0.96 30.46 -24.58
CA SER A 119 1.48 31.82 -24.62
C SER A 119 2.90 31.98 -24.05
N ARG A 120 3.40 31.01 -23.27
CA ARG A 120 4.80 30.95 -22.81
C ARG A 120 5.72 30.24 -23.80
N ILE A 121 5.26 29.18 -24.49
CA ILE A 121 6.02 28.56 -25.59
C ILE A 121 6.32 29.60 -26.69
N ALA A 122 5.40 30.54 -26.91
CA ALA A 122 5.54 31.64 -27.86
C ALA A 122 6.68 32.63 -27.56
N GLU A 123 7.25 32.63 -26.35
CA GLU A 123 8.30 33.58 -25.95
C GLU A 123 9.67 33.19 -26.53
N PRO A 124 10.21 31.99 -26.24
CA PRO A 124 11.40 31.45 -26.91
C PRO A 124 11.32 31.42 -28.45
N LEU A 125 10.15 31.08 -29.00
CA LEU A 125 9.96 30.93 -30.44
C LEU A 125 10.23 32.20 -31.27
N ARG A 126 10.28 33.40 -30.65
CA ARG A 126 10.56 34.64 -31.39
C ARG A 126 12.00 34.69 -31.93
N ARG A 127 12.96 34.02 -31.30
CA ARG A 127 14.39 34.06 -31.70
C ARG A 127 14.63 33.51 -33.09
N PHE A 128 13.89 32.46 -33.47
CA PHE A 128 14.01 31.85 -34.80
C PHE A 128 13.62 32.79 -35.95
N ALA A 129 12.90 33.89 -35.69
CA ALA A 129 12.63 34.92 -36.71
C ALA A 129 13.88 35.72 -37.12
N LEU A 130 14.94 35.71 -36.31
CA LEU A 130 16.21 36.42 -36.55
C LEU A 130 17.33 35.51 -37.07
N LEU A 131 17.16 34.18 -36.97
CA LEU A 131 18.26 33.21 -37.07
C LEU A 131 18.07 32.12 -38.14
N SER A 132 16.91 32.03 -38.81
CA SER A 132 16.59 30.92 -39.74
C SER A 132 17.58 30.77 -40.90
N ASP A 133 18.05 31.89 -41.45
CA ASP A 133 18.78 31.89 -42.72
C ASP A 133 20.30 31.75 -42.52
N ALA A 134 20.80 32.02 -41.30
CA ALA A 134 22.23 32.10 -40.98
C ALA A 134 22.89 30.76 -40.60
N PHE A 135 22.13 29.76 -40.15
CA PHE A 135 22.68 28.57 -39.49
C PHE A 135 22.25 27.22 -40.09
N SER A 136 21.67 27.20 -41.30
CA SER A 136 21.26 25.99 -42.01
C SER A 136 22.38 24.94 -42.22
N THR A 137 23.65 25.36 -42.14
CA THR A 137 24.86 24.56 -42.34
C THR A 137 25.51 24.03 -41.05
N ASN A 138 25.09 24.48 -39.85
CA ASN A 138 25.72 24.10 -38.59
C ASN A 138 25.03 22.88 -37.94
N LEU A 139 25.77 21.78 -37.77
CA LEU A 139 25.27 20.52 -37.23
C LEU A 139 24.87 20.61 -35.75
N ASP A 140 25.54 21.45 -34.95
CA ASP A 140 25.18 21.68 -33.54
C ASP A 140 23.90 22.48 -33.39
N PHE A 141 23.68 23.48 -34.27
CA PHE A 141 22.43 24.24 -34.31
C PHE A 141 21.25 23.38 -34.77
N GLN A 142 21.49 22.50 -35.75
CA GLN A 142 20.51 21.49 -36.17
C GLN A 142 20.13 20.56 -35.02
N GLN A 143 21.07 20.19 -34.13
CA GLN A 143 20.75 19.42 -32.91
C GLN A 143 19.85 20.22 -31.96
N THR A 144 20.19 21.48 -31.68
CA THR A 144 19.38 22.35 -30.82
C THR A 144 17.96 22.54 -31.34
N LEU A 145 17.78 22.70 -32.66
CA LEU A 145 16.46 22.72 -33.29
C LEU A 145 15.67 21.43 -33.06
N ALA A 146 16.33 20.27 -33.13
CA ALA A 146 15.70 18.97 -32.92
C ALA A 146 15.33 18.70 -31.45
N VAL A 147 16.12 19.18 -30.49
CA VAL A 147 15.77 19.12 -29.06
C VAL A 147 14.58 20.04 -28.77
N PHE A 148 14.58 21.27 -29.31
CA PHE A 148 13.46 22.19 -29.18
C PHE A 148 12.16 21.63 -29.80
N TYR A 149 12.28 20.85 -30.88
CA TYR A 149 11.15 20.11 -31.49
C TYR A 149 10.63 19.03 -30.51
N ALA A 150 11.55 18.29 -29.89
CA ALA A 150 11.22 17.26 -28.92
C ALA A 150 10.47 17.82 -27.70
N ASP A 151 10.88 18.98 -27.18
CA ASP A 151 10.22 19.65 -26.06
C ASP A 151 8.77 20.07 -26.41
N ILE A 152 8.55 20.64 -27.60
CA ILE A 152 7.20 20.98 -28.10
C ILE A 152 6.34 19.72 -28.20
N LEU A 153 6.88 18.62 -28.75
CA LEU A 153 6.13 17.37 -28.85
C LEU A 153 5.91 16.71 -27.48
N GLN A 154 6.83 16.85 -26.52
CA GLN A 154 6.64 16.39 -25.14
C GLN A 154 5.51 17.18 -24.45
N PHE A 155 5.45 18.50 -24.64
CA PHE A 155 4.32 19.32 -24.19
C PHE A 155 3.00 18.80 -24.79
N HIS A 156 2.95 18.57 -26.11
CA HIS A 156 1.75 18.04 -26.78
C HIS A 156 1.39 16.62 -26.31
N LYS A 157 2.37 15.75 -26.03
CA LYS A 157 2.15 14.39 -25.51
C LYS A 157 1.41 14.42 -24.17
N HIS A 158 1.87 15.24 -23.23
CA HIS A 158 1.24 15.38 -21.92
C HIS A 158 -0.13 16.07 -22.02
N ALA A 159 -0.24 17.15 -22.80
CA ALA A 159 -1.50 17.85 -23.00
C ALA A 159 -2.56 16.99 -23.70
N TYR A 160 -2.17 16.20 -24.70
CA TYR A 160 -3.04 15.25 -25.39
C TYR A 160 -3.51 14.15 -24.45
N LYS A 161 -2.59 13.45 -23.75
CA LYS A 161 -2.96 12.41 -22.76
C LYS A 161 -3.96 12.95 -21.74
N PHE A 162 -3.70 14.15 -21.23
CA PHE A 162 -4.57 14.80 -20.25
C PHE A 162 -5.98 15.06 -20.80
N VAL A 163 -6.14 15.77 -21.93
CA VAL A 163 -7.49 16.11 -22.45
C VAL A 163 -8.24 14.95 -23.11
N ARG A 164 -7.53 13.87 -23.49
CA ARG A 164 -8.14 12.66 -24.05
C ARG A 164 -8.38 11.55 -23.04
N ARG A 165 -7.92 11.67 -21.79
CA ARG A 165 -8.25 10.72 -20.72
C ARG A 165 -9.75 10.74 -20.44
N ASN A 166 -10.40 9.58 -20.32
CA ASN A 166 -11.81 9.53 -19.95
C ASN A 166 -12.06 10.28 -18.63
N SER A 167 -13.13 11.09 -18.62
CA SER A 167 -13.50 11.95 -17.48
C SER A 167 -12.40 12.95 -17.05
N TRP A 168 -11.54 13.40 -17.97
CA TRP A 168 -10.50 14.42 -17.70
C TRP A 168 -11.03 15.69 -17.02
N THR A 169 -12.28 16.08 -17.25
CA THR A 169 -12.92 17.25 -16.61
C THR A 169 -13.06 17.09 -15.09
N LEU A 170 -13.28 15.87 -14.59
CA LEU A 170 -13.30 15.54 -13.16
C LEU A 170 -11.88 15.51 -12.56
N LEU A 171 -10.89 15.06 -13.35
CA LEU A 171 -9.49 15.07 -12.94
C LEU A 171 -8.86 16.46 -13.01
N PHE A 172 -9.35 17.36 -13.87
CA PHE A 172 -8.79 18.70 -14.06
C PHE A 172 -8.72 19.51 -12.75
N LEU A 173 -9.85 19.59 -12.04
CA LEU A 173 -9.96 20.37 -10.81
C LEU A 173 -9.04 19.88 -9.68
N THR A 174 -8.54 18.64 -9.76
CA THR A 174 -7.77 17.97 -8.70
C THR A 174 -6.30 17.78 -9.08
N SER A 175 -6.05 17.40 -10.34
CA SER A 175 -4.72 17.03 -10.84
C SER A 175 -4.00 18.18 -11.55
N TRP A 176 -4.67 19.31 -11.85
CA TRP A 176 -4.01 20.46 -12.50
C TRP A 176 -2.78 20.94 -11.73
N GLY A 177 -2.73 20.83 -10.39
CA GLY A 177 -1.55 21.22 -9.61
C GLY A 177 -0.27 20.42 -9.94
N ARG A 178 -0.40 19.12 -10.23
CA ARG A 178 0.72 18.26 -10.67
C ARG A 178 1.07 18.53 -12.13
N PHE A 179 0.04 18.54 -12.97
CA PHE A 179 0.17 18.79 -14.40
C PHE A 179 0.78 20.17 -14.72
N GLN A 180 0.46 21.19 -13.92
CA GLN A 180 1.09 22.51 -14.05
C GLN A 180 2.57 22.48 -13.67
N ARG A 181 3.00 21.70 -12.68
CA ARG A 181 4.44 21.56 -12.35
C ARG A 181 5.21 20.92 -13.51
N HIS A 182 4.66 19.88 -14.12
CA HIS A 182 5.23 19.27 -15.33
C HIS A 182 5.31 20.27 -16.50
N PHE A 183 4.24 21.05 -16.74
CA PHE A 183 4.27 22.14 -17.72
C PHE A 183 5.29 23.24 -17.38
N ASP A 184 5.37 23.63 -16.11
CA ASP A 184 6.27 24.70 -15.66
C ASP A 184 7.74 24.28 -15.88
N ASN A 185 8.07 22.99 -15.73
CA ASN A 185 9.38 22.40 -16.06
C ASN A 185 9.69 22.38 -17.57
N ILE A 186 8.77 21.87 -18.41
CA ILE A 186 8.97 21.86 -19.88
C ILE A 186 9.13 23.29 -20.44
N LEU A 187 8.48 24.27 -19.80
CA LEU A 187 8.62 25.69 -20.14
C LEU A 187 9.91 26.32 -19.61
N GLU A 188 10.61 25.68 -18.68
CA GLU A 188 11.97 26.03 -18.27
C GLU A 188 13.02 25.38 -19.19
N ASP A 189 12.84 24.10 -19.58
CA ASP A 189 13.63 23.42 -20.62
C ASP A 189 13.69 24.28 -21.91
N LEU A 190 12.53 24.62 -22.46
CA LEU A 190 12.38 25.47 -23.66
C LEU A 190 13.07 26.83 -23.53
N LYS A 191 13.18 27.37 -22.31
CA LYS A 191 13.82 28.67 -22.05
C LYS A 191 15.34 28.54 -21.92
N ARG A 192 15.85 27.43 -21.36
CA ARG A 192 17.29 27.12 -21.35
C ARG A 192 17.79 26.84 -22.77
N HIS A 193 17.00 26.13 -23.57
CA HIS A 193 17.28 25.95 -25.00
C HIS A 193 17.21 27.27 -25.80
N GLU A 194 16.41 28.27 -25.41
CA GLU A 194 16.48 29.64 -26.00
C GLU A 194 17.87 30.28 -25.77
N GLN A 195 18.41 30.16 -24.55
CA GLN A 195 19.74 30.69 -24.23
C GLN A 195 20.84 29.97 -24.99
N LEU A 196 20.69 28.66 -25.21
CA LEU A 196 21.63 27.87 -26.00
C LEU A 196 21.59 28.24 -27.50
N VAL A 197 20.40 28.57 -28.03
CA VAL A 197 20.24 29.16 -29.37
C VAL A 197 20.94 30.52 -29.47
N ASP A 198 20.78 31.41 -28.48
CA ASP A 198 21.48 32.71 -28.43
C ASP A 198 23.02 32.53 -28.34
N LEU A 199 23.53 31.54 -27.57
CA LEU A 199 24.96 31.23 -27.48
C LEU A 199 25.54 30.69 -28.79
N GLN A 200 24.88 29.70 -29.40
CA GLN A 200 25.32 29.13 -30.69
C GLN A 200 25.26 30.16 -31.82
N ALA A 201 24.28 31.08 -31.80
CA ALA A 201 24.19 32.18 -32.76
C ALA A 201 25.37 33.16 -32.69
N ASN A 202 26.04 33.27 -31.53
CA ASN A 202 27.20 34.15 -31.35
C ASN A 202 28.55 33.52 -31.74
N ALA A 203 28.55 32.23 -32.14
CA ALA A 203 29.62 31.51 -32.85
C ALA A 203 31.04 31.43 -32.25
N GLN A 204 31.38 32.18 -31.19
CA GLN A 204 32.76 32.24 -30.68
C GLN A 204 33.16 31.05 -29.79
N ASN A 205 32.23 30.45 -29.03
CA ASN A 205 32.55 29.49 -27.98
C ASN A 205 31.84 28.13 -28.17
N ILE A 206 32.34 27.31 -29.09
CA ILE A 206 31.84 25.94 -29.33
C ILE A 206 31.93 25.07 -28.05
N SER A 207 32.96 25.27 -27.23
CA SER A 207 33.15 24.56 -25.96
C SER A 207 32.06 24.89 -24.94
N GLU A 208 31.75 26.18 -24.73
CA GLU A 208 30.67 26.62 -23.83
C GLU A 208 29.31 26.10 -24.32
N ALA A 209 29.07 26.08 -25.63
CA ALA A 209 27.84 25.51 -26.21
C ALA A 209 27.77 23.97 -26.11
N LYS A 210 28.88 23.27 -25.86
CA LYS A 210 28.89 21.83 -25.52
C LYS A 210 28.61 21.61 -24.03
N GLN A 211 29.36 22.29 -23.16
CA GLN A 211 29.16 22.25 -21.71
C GLN A 211 27.73 22.66 -21.31
N MET A 212 27.15 23.66 -21.99
CA MET A 212 25.78 24.08 -21.73
C MET A 212 24.73 23.07 -22.21
N ARG A 213 25.03 22.21 -23.20
CA ARG A 213 24.14 21.08 -23.55
C ARG A 213 24.16 20.03 -22.46
N GLU A 214 25.35 19.57 -22.09
CA GLU A 214 25.56 18.55 -21.05
C GLU A 214 24.89 18.95 -19.71
N SER A 215 25.08 20.20 -19.28
CA SER A 215 24.44 20.73 -18.06
C SER A 215 22.93 21.00 -18.15
N ILE A 216 22.35 21.10 -19.36
CA ILE A 216 20.88 21.15 -19.52
C ILE A 216 20.31 19.73 -19.48
N GLU A 217 21.00 18.74 -20.07
CA GLU A 217 20.59 17.34 -20.04
C GLU A 217 20.61 16.79 -18.60
N THR A 218 21.69 16.95 -17.85
CA THR A 218 21.76 16.52 -16.44
C THR A 218 20.72 17.23 -15.58
N TRP A 219 20.56 18.55 -15.70
CA TRP A 219 19.55 19.29 -14.94
C TRP A 219 18.11 18.84 -15.26
N ARG A 220 17.84 18.46 -16.52
CA ARG A 220 16.52 17.98 -16.95
C ARG A 220 16.20 16.65 -16.27
N GLU A 221 17.17 15.75 -16.20
CA GLU A 221 17.06 14.45 -15.52
C GLU A 221 16.87 14.63 -14.02
N GLU A 222 17.72 15.44 -13.36
CA GLU A 222 17.59 15.80 -11.95
C GLU A 222 16.22 16.42 -11.62
N SER A 223 15.80 17.44 -12.40
CA SER A 223 14.53 18.13 -12.18
C SER A 223 13.32 17.20 -12.37
N GLN A 224 13.38 16.32 -13.39
CA GLN A 224 12.34 15.33 -13.61
C GLN A 224 12.27 14.31 -12.47
N ALA A 225 13.41 13.81 -11.98
CA ALA A 225 13.48 12.90 -10.84
C ALA A 225 12.95 13.55 -9.55
N GLN A 226 13.36 14.80 -9.25
CA GLN A 226 12.87 15.56 -8.11
C GLN A 226 11.34 15.78 -8.17
N LEU A 227 10.80 16.10 -9.35
CA LEU A 227 9.35 16.26 -9.54
C LEU A 227 8.58 14.96 -9.34
N GLN A 228 9.10 13.83 -9.82
CA GLN A 228 8.51 12.51 -9.60
C GLN A 228 8.50 12.16 -8.12
N GLN A 229 9.64 12.25 -7.42
CA GLN A 229 9.72 11.99 -5.98
C GLN A 229 8.75 12.88 -5.17
N LEU A 230 8.61 14.16 -5.52
CA LEU A 230 7.68 15.07 -4.85
C LEU A 230 6.22 14.67 -5.08
N ASP A 231 5.86 14.21 -6.28
CA ASP A 231 4.51 13.74 -6.60
C ASP A 231 4.16 12.42 -5.93
N GLU A 232 5.12 11.50 -5.79
CA GLU A 232 5.01 10.25 -5.04
C GLU A 232 4.89 10.52 -3.53
N LYS A 233 5.80 11.30 -2.95
CA LYS A 233 5.73 11.73 -1.54
C LYS A 233 4.40 12.43 -1.23
N GLN A 234 3.83 13.18 -2.17
CA GLN A 234 2.49 13.77 -2.05
C GLN A 234 1.36 12.73 -2.21
N ALA A 235 1.45 11.82 -3.18
CA ALA A 235 0.46 10.79 -3.45
C ALA A 235 0.33 9.82 -2.27
N ASN A 236 1.45 9.34 -1.73
CA ASN A 236 1.46 8.41 -0.59
C ASN A 236 0.74 9.00 0.62
N LYS A 237 0.97 10.27 0.96
CA LYS A 237 0.25 10.95 2.07
C LYS A 237 -1.24 11.15 1.80
N GLN A 238 -1.62 11.40 0.55
CA GLN A 238 -3.03 11.45 0.15
C GLN A 238 -3.67 10.06 0.24
N PHE A 239 -2.94 9.01 -0.12
CA PHE A 239 -3.37 7.62 -0.05
C PHE A 239 -3.56 7.15 1.39
N GLU A 240 -2.63 7.44 2.30
CA GLU A 240 -2.79 7.21 3.75
C GLU A 240 -4.04 7.92 4.32
N SER A 241 -4.29 9.16 3.88
CA SER A 241 -5.51 9.88 4.26
C SER A 241 -6.79 9.21 3.72
N ILE A 242 -6.72 8.52 2.58
CA ILE A 242 -7.82 7.74 2.01
C ILE A 242 -7.99 6.40 2.74
N ILE A 243 -6.90 5.70 3.10
CA ILE A 243 -6.96 4.49 3.94
C ILE A 243 -7.69 4.81 5.25
N SER A 244 -7.29 5.90 5.91
CA SER A 244 -7.96 6.41 7.11
C SER A 244 -9.44 6.71 6.85
N TRP A 245 -9.77 7.47 5.81
CA TRP A 245 -11.17 7.78 5.48
C TRP A 245 -12.02 6.54 5.18
N LEU A 246 -11.47 5.56 4.46
CA LEU A 246 -12.12 4.28 4.16
C LEU A 246 -12.28 3.40 5.40
N LYS A 247 -11.42 3.57 6.42
CA LYS A 247 -11.28 2.68 7.59
C LYS A 247 -10.96 1.24 7.20
N ALA A 248 -10.04 1.09 6.25
CA ALA A 248 -9.65 -0.20 5.71
C ALA A 248 -8.42 -0.77 6.44
N ASP A 249 -8.53 -2.01 6.92
CA ASP A 249 -7.40 -2.86 7.34
C ASP A 249 -7.26 -3.99 6.32
N GLU A 250 -6.03 -4.25 5.84
CA GLU A 250 -5.72 -5.31 4.88
C GLU A 250 -5.03 -6.52 5.52
N SER A 251 -4.74 -6.47 6.84
CA SER A 251 -4.05 -7.54 7.57
C SER A 251 -4.74 -8.90 7.38
N ASP A 252 -6.07 -8.93 7.41
CA ASP A 252 -6.87 -10.14 7.17
C ASP A 252 -6.66 -10.70 5.76
N GLN A 253 -6.61 -9.83 4.75
CA GLN A 253 -6.44 -10.23 3.34
C GLN A 253 -5.02 -10.72 3.04
N LEU A 254 -4.01 -10.10 3.67
CA LEU A 254 -2.62 -10.55 3.62
C LEU A 254 -2.48 -11.92 4.29
N ALA A 255 -2.99 -12.08 5.51
CA ALA A 255 -2.93 -13.35 6.24
C ALA A 255 -3.64 -14.51 5.51
N ILE A 256 -4.80 -14.26 4.88
CA ILE A 256 -5.46 -15.27 4.03
C ILE A 256 -4.58 -15.64 2.83
N PHE A 257 -4.05 -14.63 2.11
CA PHE A 257 -3.23 -14.85 0.94
C PHE A 257 -1.95 -15.62 1.27
N GLU A 258 -1.22 -15.22 2.31
CA GLU A 258 0.04 -15.83 2.72
C GLU A 258 -0.15 -17.28 3.16
N ALA A 259 -1.12 -17.56 4.04
CA ALA A 259 -1.38 -18.91 4.52
C ALA A 259 -1.78 -19.87 3.39
N THR A 260 -2.63 -19.43 2.46
CA THR A 260 -3.07 -20.25 1.31
C THR A 260 -1.98 -20.38 0.23
N SER A 261 -1.20 -19.33 0.00
CA SER A 261 -0.03 -19.33 -0.90
C SER A 261 1.06 -20.29 -0.40
N ALA A 262 1.35 -20.27 0.91
CA ALA A 262 2.30 -21.16 1.54
C ALA A 262 1.91 -22.63 1.41
N GLU A 263 0.63 -22.97 1.62
CA GLU A 263 0.13 -24.33 1.42
C GLU A 263 0.31 -24.81 -0.02
N GLY A 264 0.05 -23.95 -1.01
CA GLY A 264 0.30 -24.26 -2.42
C GLY A 264 1.77 -24.41 -2.81
N MET A 265 2.68 -23.72 -2.10
CA MET A 265 4.13 -23.84 -2.34
C MET A 265 4.72 -25.15 -1.80
N LYS A 266 4.19 -25.71 -0.70
CA LYS A 266 4.67 -26.98 -0.13
C LYS A 266 4.61 -28.15 -1.11
N PHE A 267 3.66 -28.12 -2.05
CA PHE A 267 3.35 -29.23 -2.96
C PHE A 267 3.38 -28.75 -4.42
N ALA A 268 4.57 -28.37 -4.87
CA ALA A 268 4.82 -27.82 -6.19
C ALA A 268 4.33 -28.74 -7.32
N GLY A 269 3.83 -28.14 -8.40
CA GLY A 269 3.32 -28.83 -9.59
C GLY A 269 1.83 -29.19 -9.54
N THR A 270 1.22 -29.34 -8.36
CA THR A 270 -0.20 -29.73 -8.19
C THR A 270 -1.20 -28.78 -8.87
N CYS A 271 -0.90 -27.48 -8.96
CA CYS A 271 -1.71 -26.48 -9.67
C CYS A 271 -1.34 -26.28 -11.15
N SER A 272 -0.32 -26.96 -11.68
CA SER A 272 0.28 -26.67 -13.00
C SER A 272 -0.68 -26.88 -14.19
N TRP A 273 -1.69 -27.73 -14.03
CA TRP A 273 -2.72 -27.98 -15.05
C TRP A 273 -3.58 -26.74 -15.34
N ALA A 274 -3.74 -25.81 -14.39
CA ALA A 274 -4.60 -24.65 -14.54
C ALA A 274 -4.17 -23.72 -15.68
N LEU A 275 -2.86 -23.48 -15.84
CA LEU A 275 -2.34 -22.65 -16.93
C LEU A 275 -2.45 -23.35 -18.31
N LYS A 276 -2.60 -24.68 -18.33
CA LYS A 276 -2.88 -25.48 -19.52
C LYS A 276 -4.38 -25.54 -19.86
N ASN A 277 -5.26 -25.15 -18.93
CA ASN A 277 -6.70 -25.15 -19.17
C ASN A 277 -7.09 -24.03 -20.14
N GLN A 278 -7.72 -24.39 -21.26
CA GLN A 278 -8.07 -23.45 -22.33
C GLN A 278 -9.01 -22.34 -21.87
N ARG A 279 -9.89 -22.62 -20.89
CA ARG A 279 -10.85 -21.64 -20.34
C ARG A 279 -10.10 -20.56 -19.54
N ILE A 280 -9.16 -20.97 -18.68
CA ILE A 280 -8.29 -20.06 -17.91
C ILE A 280 -7.40 -19.23 -18.86
N ASN A 281 -6.74 -19.89 -19.82
CA ASN A 281 -5.85 -19.21 -20.76
C ASN A 281 -6.59 -18.18 -21.62
N SER A 282 -7.77 -18.51 -22.14
CA SER A 282 -8.63 -17.57 -22.87
C SER A 282 -9.00 -16.33 -22.03
N TRP A 283 -9.37 -16.53 -20.77
CA TRP A 283 -9.68 -15.43 -19.84
C TRP A 283 -8.44 -14.59 -19.47
N LEU A 284 -7.25 -15.19 -19.38
CA LEU A 284 -5.99 -14.45 -19.13
C LEU A 284 -5.54 -13.56 -20.30
N GLN A 285 -6.05 -13.77 -21.52
CA GLN A 285 -5.68 -12.93 -22.67
C GLN A 285 -6.27 -11.51 -22.58
N GLN A 286 -5.52 -10.52 -23.07
CA GLN A 286 -5.95 -9.13 -23.27
C GLN A 286 -6.94 -9.03 -24.45
N LYS A 287 -8.16 -9.53 -24.20
CA LYS A 287 -9.33 -9.52 -25.08
C LYS A 287 -10.58 -9.24 -24.25
N SER A 288 -11.59 -8.62 -24.84
CA SER A 288 -12.89 -8.29 -24.19
C SER A 288 -13.55 -9.52 -23.58
N ASP A 289 -13.57 -10.62 -24.34
CA ASP A 289 -14.33 -11.82 -24.01
C ASP A 289 -13.39 -13.02 -23.76
N PRO A 290 -13.75 -13.92 -22.81
CA PRO A 290 -14.87 -13.78 -21.87
C PRO A 290 -14.54 -12.79 -20.72
N PRO A 291 -15.50 -11.96 -20.28
CA PRO A 291 -15.27 -11.00 -19.19
C PRO A 291 -15.35 -11.65 -17.80
N VAL A 292 -16.08 -12.76 -17.65
CA VAL A 292 -16.25 -13.45 -16.36
C VAL A 292 -15.79 -14.91 -16.45
N LEU A 293 -15.00 -15.34 -15.49
CA LEU A 293 -14.64 -16.74 -15.24
C LEU A 293 -15.15 -17.17 -13.87
N TRP A 294 -15.96 -18.23 -13.82
CA TRP A 294 -16.49 -18.79 -12.58
C TRP A 294 -15.85 -20.15 -12.30
N LEU A 295 -15.00 -20.20 -11.26
CA LEU A 295 -14.40 -21.42 -10.74
C LEU A 295 -15.32 -22.05 -9.68
N GLN A 296 -15.85 -23.22 -9.98
CA GLN A 296 -16.69 -24.01 -9.08
C GLN A 296 -15.93 -25.22 -8.55
N GLY A 297 -16.30 -25.71 -7.36
CA GLY A 297 -15.78 -26.97 -6.84
C GLY A 297 -16.29 -27.29 -5.44
N THR A 298 -16.19 -28.56 -5.06
CA THR A 298 -16.57 -29.09 -3.74
C THR A 298 -15.73 -28.50 -2.59
N PRO A 299 -16.17 -28.60 -1.33
CA PRO A 299 -15.34 -28.33 -0.16
C PRO A 299 -14.02 -29.10 -0.24
N GLY A 300 -12.88 -28.51 0.14
CA GLY A 300 -11.59 -29.21 0.12
C GLY A 300 -10.98 -29.54 -1.25
N SER A 301 -11.58 -29.12 -2.38
CA SER A 301 -11.06 -29.33 -3.75
C SER A 301 -9.88 -28.44 -4.18
N GLY A 302 -9.33 -27.61 -3.28
CA GLY A 302 -8.16 -26.78 -3.57
C GLY A 302 -8.42 -25.46 -4.31
N LYS A 303 -9.67 -24.99 -4.47
CA LYS A 303 -10.02 -23.72 -5.16
C LYS A 303 -9.14 -22.51 -4.77
N SER A 304 -9.07 -22.19 -3.48
CA SER A 304 -8.31 -21.04 -2.97
C SER A 304 -6.80 -21.19 -3.23
N VAL A 305 -6.27 -22.41 -3.08
CA VAL A 305 -4.88 -22.72 -3.43
C VAL A 305 -4.63 -22.47 -4.92
N LEU A 306 -5.50 -22.99 -5.79
CA LEU A 306 -5.44 -22.76 -7.24
C LEU A 306 -5.45 -21.27 -7.59
N ILE A 307 -6.33 -20.50 -6.94
CA ILE A 307 -6.44 -19.04 -7.14
C ILE A 307 -5.21 -18.30 -6.66
N THR A 308 -4.63 -18.64 -5.50
CA THR A 308 -3.37 -18.00 -5.06
C THR A 308 -2.22 -18.27 -6.04
N GLN A 309 -2.15 -19.46 -6.64
CA GLN A 309 -1.15 -19.73 -7.68
C GLN A 309 -1.40 -18.95 -8.99
N LEU A 310 -2.67 -18.81 -9.41
CA LEU A 310 -3.02 -17.93 -10.53
C LEU A 310 -2.68 -16.46 -10.23
N ILE A 311 -2.95 -15.98 -9.02
CA ILE A 311 -2.59 -14.64 -8.55
C ILE A 311 -1.08 -14.43 -8.62
N ARG A 312 -0.26 -15.39 -8.15
CA ARG A 312 1.20 -15.33 -8.26
C ARG A 312 1.66 -15.24 -9.71
N PHE A 313 1.10 -16.07 -10.59
CA PHE A 313 1.39 -16.01 -12.03
C PHE A 313 1.03 -14.64 -12.62
N MET A 314 -0.15 -14.09 -12.32
CA MET A 314 -0.59 -12.79 -12.82
C MET A 314 0.29 -11.64 -12.31
N ARG A 315 0.75 -11.69 -11.05
CA ARG A 315 1.74 -10.75 -10.49
C ARG A 315 3.10 -10.86 -11.19
N ALA A 316 3.61 -12.08 -11.40
CA ALA A 316 4.86 -12.31 -12.12
C ALA A 316 4.81 -11.90 -13.61
N LYS A 317 3.61 -11.84 -14.20
CA LYS A 317 3.37 -11.26 -15.53
C LYS A 317 3.06 -9.75 -15.50
N ASN A 318 3.23 -9.09 -14.35
CA ASN A 318 2.95 -7.67 -14.13
C ASN A 318 1.57 -7.21 -14.65
N LEU A 319 0.56 -8.07 -14.53
CA LEU A 319 -0.81 -7.72 -14.89
C LEU A 319 -1.43 -6.79 -13.84
N PHE A 320 -2.33 -5.90 -14.26
CA PHE A 320 -3.12 -5.09 -13.34
C PHE A 320 -4.14 -5.98 -12.62
N LEU A 321 -3.70 -6.56 -11.51
CA LEU A 321 -4.50 -7.44 -10.66
C LEU A 321 -5.05 -6.70 -9.44
N ILE A 322 -6.32 -6.92 -9.16
CA ILE A 322 -7.02 -6.60 -7.92
C ILE A 322 -7.61 -7.90 -7.36
N GLN A 323 -7.54 -8.12 -6.05
CA GLN A 323 -7.98 -9.37 -5.41
C GLN A 323 -8.73 -9.14 -4.10
N HIS A 324 -9.64 -10.06 -3.78
CA HIS A 324 -10.29 -10.16 -2.48
C HIS A 324 -10.60 -11.63 -2.14
N PHE A 325 -10.44 -12.00 -0.87
CA PHE A 325 -10.77 -13.31 -0.33
C PHE A 325 -11.90 -13.18 0.69
N CYS A 326 -13.05 -13.74 0.37
CA CYS A 326 -14.15 -13.89 1.32
C CYS A 326 -13.90 -15.15 2.15
N SER A 327 -13.65 -15.01 3.46
CA SER A 327 -13.46 -16.16 4.35
C SER A 327 -14.23 -16.01 5.66
N HIS A 328 -15.05 -17.00 6.00
CA HIS A 328 -15.75 -17.09 7.29
C HIS A 328 -14.79 -17.01 8.50
N ARG A 329 -13.51 -17.37 8.32
CA ARG A 329 -12.44 -17.24 9.33
C ARG A 329 -12.20 -15.77 9.75
N TYR A 330 -12.52 -14.82 8.87
CA TYR A 330 -12.34 -13.39 9.06
C TYR A 330 -13.66 -12.66 8.73
N ALA A 331 -14.51 -12.46 9.73
CA ALA A 331 -15.87 -11.90 9.54
C ALA A 331 -15.92 -10.54 8.82
N SER A 332 -14.84 -9.74 8.94
CA SER A 332 -14.60 -8.52 8.15
C SER A 332 -14.67 -8.76 6.64
N SER A 333 -14.03 -9.85 6.17
CA SER A 333 -13.86 -10.18 4.75
C SER A 333 -15.12 -10.63 4.02
N THR A 334 -16.17 -11.02 4.76
CA THR A 334 -17.46 -11.41 4.16
C THR A 334 -18.45 -10.24 4.12
N THR A 335 -18.06 -9.04 4.57
CA THR A 335 -18.88 -7.81 4.47
C THR A 335 -18.76 -7.14 3.11
N TYR A 336 -19.86 -6.60 2.59
CA TYR A 336 -19.88 -5.96 1.28
C TYR A 336 -19.09 -4.65 1.26
N GLU A 337 -19.13 -3.92 2.39
CA GLU A 337 -18.35 -2.73 2.66
C GLU A 337 -16.84 -2.99 2.53
N GLN A 338 -16.36 -4.11 3.07
CA GLN A 338 -14.94 -4.45 3.04
C GLN A 338 -14.48 -4.92 1.65
N ILE A 339 -15.34 -5.62 0.90
CA ILE A 339 -15.10 -5.91 -0.52
C ILE A 339 -14.91 -4.60 -1.29
N LEU A 340 -15.84 -3.63 -1.15
CA LEU A 340 -15.73 -2.32 -1.82
C LEU A 340 -14.44 -1.56 -1.43
N ARG A 341 -14.10 -1.50 -0.14
CA ARG A 341 -12.86 -0.88 0.35
C ARG A 341 -11.60 -1.54 -0.23
N SER A 342 -11.55 -2.87 -0.21
CA SER A 342 -10.43 -3.67 -0.71
C SER A 342 -10.18 -3.43 -2.20
N LEU A 343 -11.25 -3.41 -3.01
CA LEU A 343 -11.16 -3.13 -4.44
C LEU A 343 -10.72 -1.68 -4.71
N LEU A 344 -11.28 -0.71 -3.98
CA LEU A 344 -10.93 0.70 -4.09
C LEU A 344 -9.45 0.97 -3.77
N LEU A 345 -8.92 0.43 -2.67
CA LEU A 345 -7.53 0.64 -2.28
C LEU A 345 -6.54 0.14 -3.34
N GLN A 346 -6.73 -1.08 -3.83
CA GLN A 346 -5.84 -1.68 -4.82
C GLN A 346 -5.91 -0.96 -6.18
N LEU A 347 -7.09 -0.47 -6.56
CA LEU A 347 -7.26 0.38 -7.75
C LEU A 347 -6.51 1.71 -7.62
N LEU A 348 -6.60 2.34 -6.44
CA LEU A 348 -5.96 3.63 -6.16
C LEU A 348 -4.43 3.55 -6.09
N ARG A 349 -3.84 2.46 -5.56
CA ARG A 349 -2.38 2.27 -5.52
C ARG A 349 -1.70 2.35 -6.88
N LYS A 350 -2.41 1.99 -7.95
CA LYS A 350 -1.86 1.99 -9.30
C LYS A 350 -1.93 3.37 -9.97
N ASP A 351 -2.64 4.36 -9.40
CA ASP A 351 -2.73 5.69 -10.00
C ASP A 351 -2.79 6.87 -9.01
N HIS A 352 -1.68 7.61 -8.94
CA HIS A 352 -1.53 8.84 -8.17
C HIS A 352 -2.54 9.94 -8.54
N GLU A 353 -3.01 10.05 -9.79
CA GLU A 353 -4.04 11.02 -10.19
C GLU A 353 -5.40 10.65 -9.61
N LEU A 354 -5.74 9.36 -9.58
CA LEU A 354 -6.96 8.88 -8.92
C LEU A 354 -6.88 9.13 -7.41
N VAL A 355 -5.72 8.89 -6.78
CA VAL A 355 -5.47 9.25 -5.37
C VAL A 355 -5.72 10.73 -5.10
N ALA A 356 -5.19 11.64 -5.94
CA ALA A 356 -5.43 13.08 -5.77
C ALA A 356 -6.92 13.44 -5.94
N HIS A 357 -7.60 12.84 -6.91
CA HIS A 357 -9.03 13.05 -7.15
C HIS A 357 -9.87 12.61 -5.94
N VAL A 358 -9.68 11.39 -5.44
CA VAL A 358 -10.44 10.86 -4.29
C VAL A 358 -10.12 11.61 -3.01
N TYR A 359 -8.86 11.98 -2.77
CA TYR A 359 -8.49 12.81 -1.63
C TYR A 359 -9.24 14.15 -1.64
N GLN A 360 -9.34 14.80 -2.80
CA GLN A 360 -9.98 16.10 -2.91
C GLN A 360 -11.52 16.02 -2.86
N ASP A 361 -12.13 15.02 -3.51
CA ASP A 361 -13.58 14.87 -3.57
C ASP A 361 -14.18 14.24 -2.30
N ALA A 362 -13.55 13.20 -1.76
CA ALA A 362 -14.06 12.45 -0.62
C ALA A 362 -13.53 12.96 0.73
N VAL A 363 -12.20 13.05 0.88
CA VAL A 363 -11.56 13.40 2.17
C VAL A 363 -11.73 14.90 2.47
N LEU A 364 -11.28 15.79 1.58
CA LEU A 364 -11.47 17.24 1.76
C LEU A 364 -12.94 17.67 1.61
N GLY A 365 -13.69 17.01 0.73
CA GLY A 365 -15.14 17.21 0.56
C GLY A 365 -16.01 16.67 1.70
N LYS A 366 -15.43 15.94 2.66
CA LYS A 366 -16.11 15.31 3.81
C LYS A 366 -17.29 14.40 3.44
N LYS A 367 -17.23 13.74 2.29
CA LYS A 367 -18.26 12.77 1.90
C LYS A 367 -18.11 11.52 2.77
N PRO A 368 -19.14 11.04 3.48
CA PRO A 368 -19.02 9.81 4.26
C PRO A 368 -18.85 8.60 3.33
N PRO A 369 -18.05 7.58 3.71
CA PRO A 369 -17.83 6.35 2.92
C PRO A 369 -19.03 5.40 3.03
N THR A 370 -20.22 5.83 2.61
CA THR A 370 -21.41 4.97 2.56
C THR A 370 -21.31 4.00 1.39
N VAL A 371 -21.95 2.82 1.49
CA VAL A 371 -21.95 1.78 0.43
C VAL A 371 -22.24 2.40 -0.95
N GLN A 372 -23.30 3.21 -1.05
CA GLN A 372 -23.71 3.86 -2.30
C GLN A 372 -22.68 4.88 -2.83
N ALA A 373 -21.92 5.53 -1.95
CA ALA A 373 -20.82 6.42 -2.34
C ALA A 373 -19.61 5.61 -2.82
N LEU A 374 -19.26 4.51 -2.14
CA LEU A 374 -18.17 3.62 -2.51
C LEU A 374 -18.43 2.90 -3.84
N GLU A 375 -19.65 2.41 -4.08
CA GLU A 375 -20.05 1.83 -5.38
C GLU A 375 -19.89 2.85 -6.52
N ARG A 376 -20.46 4.06 -6.36
CA ARG A 376 -20.36 5.14 -7.36
C ARG A 376 -18.90 5.49 -7.62
N LEU A 377 -18.11 5.63 -6.57
CA LEU A 377 -16.68 5.92 -6.67
C LEU A 377 -15.96 4.82 -7.45
N LEU A 378 -16.18 3.55 -7.09
CA LEU A 378 -15.53 2.40 -7.73
C LEU A 378 -15.86 2.33 -9.23
N TYR A 379 -17.12 2.54 -9.62
CA TYR A 379 -17.50 2.64 -11.03
C TYR A 379 -16.77 3.78 -11.76
N THR A 380 -16.74 4.97 -11.17
CA THR A 380 -16.07 6.15 -11.75
C THR A 380 -14.57 5.91 -11.92
N LEU A 381 -13.90 5.36 -10.90
CA LEU A 381 -12.47 5.07 -10.95
C LEU A 381 -12.13 4.02 -12.01
N PHE A 382 -12.90 2.93 -12.13
CA PHE A 382 -12.71 1.95 -13.21
C PHE A 382 -12.82 2.59 -14.59
N THR A 383 -13.79 3.49 -14.80
CA THR A 383 -13.90 4.21 -16.09
C THR A 383 -12.78 5.23 -16.33
N MET A 384 -12.11 5.70 -15.27
CA MET A 384 -10.96 6.61 -15.34
C MET A 384 -9.61 5.90 -15.42
N THR A 385 -9.55 4.56 -15.29
CA THR A 385 -8.29 3.84 -15.04
C THR A 385 -7.33 3.91 -16.24
N SER A 386 -7.84 3.95 -17.48
CA SER A 386 -6.98 4.15 -18.64
C SER A 386 -6.27 5.51 -18.61
N ARG A 387 -4.96 5.47 -18.90
CA ARG A 387 -4.06 6.63 -18.98
C ARG A 387 -3.61 6.94 -20.42
N GLU A 388 -3.78 6.00 -21.35
CA GLU A 388 -3.25 6.10 -22.71
C GLU A 388 -4.37 5.97 -23.75
N PRO A 389 -4.81 7.06 -24.40
CA PRO A 389 -5.97 7.05 -25.30
C PRO A 389 -5.89 6.05 -26.48
N ARG A 390 -4.67 5.63 -26.87
CA ARG A 390 -4.45 4.65 -27.96
C ARG A 390 -4.49 3.19 -27.49
N LYS A 391 -4.51 2.91 -26.17
CA LYS A 391 -4.46 1.54 -25.61
C LYS A 391 -5.67 1.27 -24.71
N THR A 392 -6.20 0.05 -24.80
CA THR A 392 -7.19 -0.45 -23.84
C THR A 392 -6.48 -0.95 -22.60
N GLU A 393 -6.86 -0.44 -21.44
CA GLU A 393 -6.38 -0.88 -20.13
C GLU A 393 -7.12 -2.15 -19.70
N TYR A 394 -6.41 -3.15 -19.17
CA TYR A 394 -7.00 -4.44 -18.76
C TYR A 394 -6.82 -4.64 -17.26
N VAL A 395 -7.93 -4.75 -16.52
CA VAL A 395 -7.91 -4.95 -15.07
C VAL A 395 -8.51 -6.31 -14.71
N TRP A 396 -7.71 -7.16 -14.09
CA TRP A 396 -8.15 -8.47 -13.60
C TRP A 396 -8.62 -8.34 -12.15
N ILE A 397 -9.84 -8.76 -11.86
CA ILE A 397 -10.46 -8.70 -10.52
C ILE A 397 -10.71 -10.14 -10.06
N VAL A 398 -10.16 -10.54 -8.92
CA VAL A 398 -10.32 -11.89 -8.36
C VAL A 398 -11.10 -11.83 -7.06
N ILE A 399 -12.17 -12.61 -6.93
CA ILE A 399 -12.97 -12.74 -5.71
C ILE A 399 -13.07 -14.23 -5.37
N ASP A 400 -12.31 -14.67 -4.38
CA ASP A 400 -12.32 -16.04 -3.88
C ASP A 400 -13.37 -16.24 -2.78
N GLY A 401 -14.01 -17.41 -2.73
CA GLY A 401 -14.86 -17.81 -1.61
C GLY A 401 -16.22 -17.10 -1.52
N LEU A 402 -16.81 -16.62 -2.64
CA LEU A 402 -18.04 -15.82 -2.61
C LEU A 402 -19.22 -16.51 -1.89
N ASN A 403 -19.27 -17.85 -1.86
CA ASN A 403 -20.26 -18.61 -1.11
C ASN A 403 -20.17 -18.47 0.42
N GLU A 404 -19.09 -17.88 0.96
CA GLU A 404 -18.91 -17.65 2.40
C GLU A 404 -19.52 -16.32 2.85
N CYS A 405 -19.96 -15.48 1.91
CA CYS A 405 -20.82 -14.33 2.18
C CYS A 405 -22.29 -14.75 2.31
N GLU A 406 -23.09 -14.03 3.10
CA GLU A 406 -24.55 -14.18 3.11
C GLU A 406 -25.17 -13.97 1.73
N THR A 407 -26.26 -14.69 1.42
CA THR A 407 -26.97 -14.65 0.13
C THR A 407 -27.31 -13.24 -0.37
N GLN A 408 -27.69 -12.32 0.54
CA GLN A 408 -27.96 -10.93 0.18
C GLN A 408 -26.69 -10.16 -0.19
N LYS A 409 -25.57 -10.41 0.49
CA LYS A 409 -24.26 -9.82 0.18
C LYS A 409 -23.71 -10.38 -1.14
N GLN A 410 -23.89 -11.68 -1.41
CA GLN A 410 -23.59 -12.30 -2.71
C GLN A 410 -24.33 -11.59 -3.86
N ALA A 411 -25.62 -11.29 -3.68
CA ALA A 411 -26.41 -10.55 -4.68
C ALA A 411 -25.85 -9.16 -4.97
N SER A 412 -25.44 -8.42 -3.94
CA SER A 412 -24.81 -7.09 -4.10
C SER A 412 -23.49 -7.17 -4.87
N VAL A 413 -22.62 -8.14 -4.54
CA VAL A 413 -21.34 -8.36 -5.25
C VAL A 413 -21.56 -8.71 -6.73
N ILE A 414 -22.52 -9.58 -7.05
CA ILE A 414 -22.83 -9.92 -8.45
C ILE A 414 -23.42 -8.71 -9.20
N SER A 415 -24.24 -7.89 -8.54
CA SER A 415 -24.76 -6.62 -9.11
C SER A 415 -23.61 -5.65 -9.43
N LEU A 416 -22.68 -5.46 -8.48
CA LEU A 416 -21.49 -4.64 -8.63
C LEU A 416 -20.65 -5.08 -9.85
N ILE A 417 -20.37 -6.38 -9.97
CA ILE A 417 -19.56 -6.95 -11.06
C ILE A 417 -20.23 -6.73 -12.42
N ASN A 418 -21.54 -7.01 -12.53
CA ASN A 418 -22.30 -6.77 -13.75
C ASN A 418 -22.30 -5.26 -14.13
N GLN A 419 -22.33 -4.35 -13.14
CA GLN A 419 -22.26 -2.90 -13.37
C GLN A 419 -20.85 -2.39 -13.75
N ILE A 420 -19.79 -2.96 -13.16
CA ILE A 420 -18.40 -2.67 -13.57
C ILE A 420 -18.21 -3.05 -15.03
N ILE A 421 -18.50 -4.30 -15.39
CA ILE A 421 -18.30 -4.83 -16.75
C ILE A 421 -19.08 -4.02 -17.78
N SER A 422 -20.37 -3.76 -17.54
CA SER A 422 -21.21 -3.01 -18.49
C SER A 422 -20.75 -1.56 -18.69
N LYS A 423 -20.31 -0.85 -17.64
CA LYS A 423 -19.81 0.52 -17.74
C LYS A 423 -18.44 0.60 -18.43
N THR A 424 -17.53 -0.33 -18.14
CA THR A 424 -16.21 -0.35 -18.78
C THR A 424 -16.30 -0.76 -20.26
N SER A 425 -17.13 -1.75 -20.60
CA SER A 425 -17.37 -2.13 -22.00
C SER A 425 -17.99 -0.99 -22.82
N ALA A 426 -18.79 -0.13 -22.20
CA ALA A 426 -19.37 1.05 -22.87
C ALA A 426 -18.36 2.17 -23.16
N SER A 427 -17.23 2.25 -22.43
CA SER A 427 -16.17 3.23 -22.70
C SER A 427 -15.15 2.75 -23.74
N GLY A 428 -14.90 1.44 -23.85
CA GLY A 428 -13.91 0.84 -24.75
C GLY A 428 -12.43 1.07 -24.35
N GLU A 429 -12.16 2.04 -23.49
CA GLU A 429 -10.83 2.37 -22.97
C GLU A 429 -10.34 1.43 -21.86
N THR A 430 -11.25 0.75 -21.16
CA THR A 430 -10.91 -0.17 -20.06
C THR A 430 -11.76 -1.43 -20.14
N VAL A 431 -11.14 -2.58 -19.88
CA VAL A 431 -11.79 -3.90 -19.86
C VAL A 431 -11.52 -4.55 -18.52
N CYS A 432 -12.58 -4.74 -17.71
CA CYS A 432 -12.49 -5.50 -16.47
C CYS A 432 -12.77 -6.98 -16.71
N LYS A 433 -11.85 -7.85 -16.31
CA LYS A 433 -11.96 -9.32 -16.39
C LYS A 433 -12.06 -9.89 -14.98
N VAL A 434 -13.14 -10.59 -14.67
CA VAL A 434 -13.46 -10.98 -13.29
C VAL A 434 -13.40 -12.49 -13.12
N LEU A 435 -12.67 -12.97 -12.11
CA LEU A 435 -12.68 -14.36 -11.65
C LEU A 435 -13.43 -14.43 -10.33
N ILE A 436 -14.47 -15.27 -10.27
CA ILE A 436 -15.18 -15.59 -9.03
C ILE A 436 -14.93 -17.07 -8.69
N SER A 437 -14.65 -17.36 -7.42
CA SER A 437 -14.67 -18.73 -6.88
C SER A 437 -15.84 -18.94 -5.95
N SER A 438 -16.49 -20.10 -6.06
CA SER A 438 -17.48 -20.54 -5.08
C SER A 438 -17.74 -22.05 -5.11
N ARG A 439 -18.57 -22.54 -4.18
CA ARG A 439 -19.35 -23.78 -4.37
C ARG A 439 -20.41 -23.58 -5.46
N LEU A 440 -20.96 -24.67 -6.00
CA LEU A 440 -22.13 -24.60 -6.88
C LEU A 440 -23.32 -23.99 -6.11
N SER A 441 -23.97 -22.98 -6.69
CA SER A 441 -25.14 -22.30 -6.12
C SER A 441 -25.99 -21.77 -7.26
N SER A 442 -27.28 -22.11 -7.29
CA SER A 442 -28.24 -21.60 -8.29
C SER A 442 -28.34 -20.08 -8.23
N HIS A 443 -28.38 -19.51 -7.03
CA HIS A 443 -28.42 -18.04 -6.83
C HIS A 443 -27.25 -17.29 -7.49
N ILE A 444 -26.05 -17.87 -7.48
CA ILE A 444 -24.88 -17.33 -8.20
C ILE A 444 -25.02 -17.62 -9.70
N ALA A 445 -25.42 -18.83 -10.08
CA ALA A 445 -25.57 -19.26 -11.47
C ALA A 445 -26.54 -18.36 -12.26
N ASP A 446 -27.70 -18.05 -11.69
CA ASP A 446 -28.79 -17.34 -12.38
C ASP A 446 -28.49 -15.84 -12.56
N ARG A 447 -27.69 -15.26 -11.64
CA ARG A 447 -27.41 -13.81 -11.59
C ARG A 447 -26.11 -13.41 -12.30
N LEU A 448 -25.14 -14.32 -12.38
CA LEU A 448 -23.84 -14.04 -12.98
C LEU A 448 -23.91 -14.22 -14.51
N ARG A 449 -23.82 -13.09 -15.25
CA ARG A 449 -23.95 -13.03 -16.71
C ARG A 449 -22.59 -13.21 -17.40
N MET A 450 -22.61 -13.51 -18.71
CA MET A 450 -21.42 -13.55 -19.58
C MET A 450 -20.24 -14.39 -19.03
N LYS A 451 -20.57 -15.49 -18.35
CA LYS A 451 -19.61 -16.32 -17.63
C LYS A 451 -19.14 -17.52 -18.43
N GLN A 452 -17.84 -17.75 -18.42
CA GLN A 452 -17.26 -19.07 -18.67
C GLN A 452 -17.16 -19.82 -17.33
N ILE A 453 -17.54 -21.09 -17.31
CA ILE A 453 -17.51 -21.92 -16.09
C ILE A 453 -16.33 -22.90 -16.16
N ILE A 454 -15.66 -23.12 -15.04
CA ILE A 454 -14.77 -24.26 -14.80
C ILE A 454 -15.30 -24.96 -13.56
N SER A 455 -15.81 -26.18 -13.70
CA SER A 455 -16.12 -27.01 -12.54
C SER A 455 -14.97 -27.96 -12.26
N LEU A 456 -14.39 -27.86 -11.05
CA LEU A 456 -13.42 -28.82 -10.57
C LEU A 456 -13.98 -30.25 -10.51
N THR A 457 -15.31 -30.44 -10.38
CA THR A 457 -15.92 -31.78 -10.44
C THR A 457 -15.96 -32.38 -11.85
N GLU A 458 -15.81 -31.55 -12.89
CA GLU A 458 -15.68 -31.99 -14.30
C GLU A 458 -14.21 -32.25 -14.68
N GLU A 459 -13.27 -31.55 -14.06
CA GLU A 459 -11.81 -31.65 -14.28
C GLU A 459 -11.19 -32.92 -13.64
N LYS A 460 -11.93 -34.04 -13.60
CA LYS A 460 -11.56 -35.26 -12.85
C LYS A 460 -10.16 -35.78 -13.16
N THR A 461 -9.76 -35.83 -14.43
CA THR A 461 -8.43 -36.32 -14.83
C THR A 461 -7.31 -35.41 -14.33
N ASN A 462 -7.47 -34.09 -14.45
CA ASN A 462 -6.47 -33.12 -14.01
C ASN A 462 -6.33 -33.11 -12.48
N LEU A 463 -7.45 -33.16 -11.75
CA LEU A 463 -7.42 -33.30 -10.29
C LEU A 463 -6.86 -34.64 -9.83
N LYS A 464 -7.18 -35.75 -10.51
CA LYS A 464 -6.64 -37.08 -10.18
C LYS A 464 -5.11 -37.09 -10.26
N LEU A 465 -4.54 -36.50 -11.31
CA LEU A 465 -3.09 -36.37 -11.46
C LEU A 465 -2.48 -35.44 -10.39
N ALA A 466 -3.13 -34.31 -10.11
CA ALA A 466 -2.66 -33.36 -9.11
C ALA A 466 -2.72 -33.91 -7.66
N ILE A 467 -3.78 -34.64 -7.31
CA ILE A 467 -3.92 -35.32 -6.03
C ILE A 467 -2.90 -36.46 -5.93
N ARG A 468 -2.68 -37.25 -6.99
CA ARG A 468 -1.62 -38.27 -6.98
C ARG A 468 -0.25 -37.67 -6.73
N GLN A 469 0.08 -36.55 -7.37
CA GLN A 469 1.33 -35.83 -7.15
C GLN A 469 1.47 -35.34 -5.69
N TYR A 470 0.39 -34.78 -5.12
CA TYR A 470 0.33 -34.41 -3.70
C TYR A 470 0.55 -35.60 -2.77
N VAL A 471 -0.11 -36.74 -3.03
CA VAL A 471 0.01 -37.97 -2.25
C VAL A 471 1.44 -38.53 -2.32
N ALA A 472 2.04 -38.61 -3.51
CA ALA A 472 3.41 -39.06 -3.71
C ALA A 472 4.42 -38.22 -2.91
N GLN A 473 4.36 -36.89 -3.02
CA GLN A 473 5.21 -35.96 -2.26
C GLN A 473 5.00 -36.11 -0.74
N ARG A 474 3.77 -36.35 -0.29
CA ARG A 474 3.45 -36.56 1.13
C ARG A 474 3.92 -37.90 1.68
N LEU A 475 3.87 -38.97 0.88
CA LEU A 475 4.39 -40.29 1.25
C LEU A 475 5.93 -40.30 1.27
N GLN A 476 6.59 -39.55 0.38
CA GLN A 476 8.04 -39.36 0.39
C GLN A 476 8.54 -38.79 1.73
N ALA A 477 7.79 -37.89 2.37
CA ALA A 477 8.12 -37.33 3.68
C ALA A 477 8.10 -38.37 4.84
N PHE A 478 7.56 -39.57 4.60
CA PHE A 478 7.53 -40.69 5.55
C PHE A 478 8.27 -41.93 5.01
N HIS A 479 9.20 -41.77 4.06
CA HIS A 479 9.86 -42.87 3.37
C HIS A 479 10.48 -43.92 4.32
N ASP A 480 11.12 -43.50 5.41
CA ASP A 480 11.70 -44.42 6.38
C ASP A 480 10.65 -45.28 7.10
N LYS A 481 9.47 -44.72 7.41
CA LYS A 481 8.35 -45.48 8.00
C LYS A 481 7.83 -46.51 7.00
N LEU A 482 7.66 -46.13 5.73
CA LEU A 482 7.20 -47.04 4.67
C LEU A 482 8.22 -48.17 4.43
N ARG A 483 9.52 -47.86 4.46
CA ARG A 483 10.61 -48.83 4.34
C ARG A 483 10.66 -49.81 5.51
N GLN A 484 10.41 -49.35 6.73
CA GLN A 484 10.31 -50.21 7.93
C GLN A 484 9.09 -51.14 7.91
N LEU A 485 8.04 -50.78 7.17
CA LEU A 485 6.86 -51.61 6.92
C LEU A 485 7.04 -52.56 5.71
N GLU A 486 8.27 -52.69 5.21
CA GLU A 486 8.65 -53.52 4.05
C GLU A 486 7.89 -53.18 2.74
N LEU A 487 7.34 -51.96 2.64
CA LEU A 487 6.66 -51.49 1.44
C LEU A 487 7.68 -51.11 0.35
N GLY A 488 7.69 -51.90 -0.72
CA GLY A 488 8.45 -51.58 -1.93
C GLY A 488 7.83 -50.46 -2.76
N ARG A 489 8.51 -50.06 -3.84
CA ARG A 489 8.05 -48.97 -4.71
C ARG A 489 6.66 -49.25 -5.28
N LYS A 490 6.40 -50.49 -5.70
CA LYS A 490 5.13 -50.87 -6.33
C LYS A 490 3.97 -50.78 -5.34
N GLU A 491 4.17 -51.25 -4.11
CA GLU A 491 3.18 -51.19 -3.04
C GLU A 491 2.87 -49.73 -2.65
N ILE A 492 3.88 -48.85 -2.68
CA ILE A 492 3.69 -47.40 -2.49
C ILE A 492 2.91 -46.79 -3.66
N GLU A 493 3.21 -47.14 -4.92
CA GLU A 493 2.45 -46.71 -6.10
C GLU A 493 0.99 -47.20 -6.07
N ASP A 494 0.73 -48.42 -5.58
CA ASP A 494 -0.63 -48.95 -5.39
C ASP A 494 -1.36 -48.16 -4.28
N ILE A 495 -0.69 -47.84 -3.17
CA ILE A 495 -1.22 -46.98 -2.10
C ILE A 495 -1.55 -45.57 -2.64
N GLU A 496 -0.67 -44.94 -3.42
CA GLU A 496 -0.94 -43.66 -4.08
C GLU A 496 -2.24 -43.72 -4.89
N VAL A 497 -2.41 -44.77 -5.69
CA VAL A 497 -3.59 -44.95 -6.55
C VAL A 497 -4.86 -45.14 -5.72
N VAL A 498 -4.84 -45.95 -4.65
CA VAL A 498 -6.00 -46.16 -3.77
C VAL A 498 -6.40 -44.87 -3.08
N ILE A 499 -5.46 -44.14 -2.47
CA ILE A 499 -5.74 -42.86 -1.79
C ILE A 499 -6.29 -41.84 -2.78
N THR A 500 -5.68 -41.73 -3.96
CA THR A 500 -6.11 -40.80 -5.02
C THR A 500 -7.52 -41.13 -5.52
N ASN A 501 -7.86 -42.41 -5.67
CA ASN A 501 -9.20 -42.84 -6.09
C ASN A 501 -10.25 -42.49 -5.03
N LYS A 502 -9.99 -42.84 -3.76
CA LYS A 502 -10.92 -42.54 -2.65
C LYS A 502 -11.13 -41.04 -2.41
N ALA A 503 -10.15 -40.20 -2.77
CA ALA A 503 -10.27 -38.76 -2.61
C ALA A 503 -11.30 -38.08 -3.55
N ASP A 504 -11.71 -38.70 -4.67
CA ASP A 504 -12.60 -38.16 -5.73
C ASP A 504 -12.55 -36.62 -5.92
N GLY A 505 -11.35 -36.08 -6.13
CA GLY A 505 -11.15 -34.63 -6.36
C GLY A 505 -11.03 -33.74 -5.12
N MET A 506 -11.04 -34.31 -3.91
CA MET A 506 -10.88 -33.60 -2.63
C MET A 506 -9.46 -33.76 -2.05
N PHE A 507 -8.62 -32.74 -2.21
CA PHE A 507 -7.30 -32.69 -1.54
C PHE A 507 -7.40 -32.82 -0.01
N LEU A 508 -8.47 -32.27 0.59
CA LEU A 508 -8.73 -32.40 2.02
C LEU A 508 -8.90 -33.85 2.47
N TYR A 509 -9.57 -34.69 1.67
CA TYR A 509 -9.71 -36.12 1.98
C TYR A 509 -8.35 -36.81 1.90
N ALA A 510 -7.58 -36.57 0.84
CA ALA A 510 -6.22 -37.12 0.71
C ALA A 510 -5.32 -36.70 1.88
N ARG A 511 -5.38 -35.43 2.31
CA ARG A 511 -4.69 -34.93 3.51
C ARG A 511 -5.09 -35.73 4.76
N LEU A 512 -6.39 -35.90 5.02
CA LEU A 512 -6.89 -36.65 6.17
C LEU A 512 -6.42 -38.11 6.19
N VAL A 513 -6.40 -38.79 5.03
CA VAL A 513 -5.82 -40.14 4.92
C VAL A 513 -4.33 -40.12 5.28
N LEU A 514 -3.55 -39.19 4.74
CA LEU A 514 -2.11 -39.11 4.97
C LEU A 514 -1.75 -38.75 6.41
N ASP A 515 -2.50 -37.82 7.02
CA ASP A 515 -2.34 -37.43 8.42
C ASP A 515 -2.80 -38.57 9.37
N TYR A 516 -3.79 -39.37 8.98
CA TYR A 516 -4.16 -40.63 9.66
C TYR A 516 -3.02 -41.67 9.57
N LEU A 517 -2.45 -41.88 8.38
CA LEU A 517 -1.34 -42.81 8.17
C LEU A 517 -0.06 -42.39 8.89
N SER A 518 0.20 -41.09 9.03
CA SER A 518 1.34 -40.61 9.82
C SER A 518 1.15 -40.90 11.31
N SER A 519 -0.06 -40.67 11.82
CA SER A 519 -0.38 -40.68 13.26
C SER A 519 -0.65 -42.07 13.83
N ASN A 520 -1.06 -43.04 13.02
CA ASN A 520 -1.30 -44.42 13.47
C ASN A 520 -0.03 -45.29 13.43
N ILE A 521 -0.02 -46.32 14.27
CA ILE A 521 1.02 -47.35 14.34
C ILE A 521 0.55 -48.53 13.48
N PHE A 522 1.47 -49.08 12.70
CA PHE A 522 1.29 -50.29 11.90
C PHE A 522 2.52 -51.18 12.12
N TYR A 523 2.33 -52.50 12.12
CA TYR A 523 3.38 -53.51 12.24
C TYR A 523 3.75 -54.13 10.88
N SER A 524 2.89 -53.98 9.86
CA SER A 524 3.19 -54.45 8.49
C SER A 524 2.63 -53.51 7.42
N GLY A 525 3.19 -53.61 6.21
CA GLY A 525 2.66 -52.91 5.04
C GLY A 525 1.25 -53.35 4.64
N ASP A 526 0.86 -54.59 4.94
CA ASP A 526 -0.47 -55.12 4.61
C ASP A 526 -1.54 -54.62 5.59
N GLU A 527 -1.24 -54.53 6.90
CA GLU A 527 -2.10 -53.86 7.89
C GLU A 527 -2.38 -52.40 7.51
N MET A 528 -1.38 -51.69 6.98
CA MET A 528 -1.56 -50.34 6.44
C MET A 528 -2.51 -50.31 5.24
N LYS A 529 -2.37 -51.24 4.26
CA LYS A 529 -3.25 -51.34 3.09
C LYS A 529 -4.69 -51.67 3.50
N GLU A 530 -4.87 -52.62 4.41
CA GLU A 530 -6.18 -53.00 4.96
C GLU A 530 -6.84 -51.79 5.64
N SER A 531 -6.11 -51.09 6.50
CA SER A 531 -6.61 -49.88 7.17
C SER A 531 -7.04 -48.78 6.19
N ILE A 532 -6.29 -48.57 5.08
CA ILE A 532 -6.68 -47.64 4.01
C ILE A 532 -7.98 -48.10 3.32
N ASN A 533 -8.13 -49.41 3.07
CA ASN A 533 -9.33 -49.98 2.48
C ASN A 533 -10.56 -49.83 3.39
N GLU A 534 -10.39 -49.89 4.71
CA GLU A 534 -11.44 -49.63 5.71
C GLU A 534 -11.77 -48.14 5.96
N LEU A 535 -11.03 -47.18 5.39
CA LEU A 535 -11.38 -45.76 5.53
C LEU A 535 -12.67 -45.43 4.73
N PRO A 536 -13.68 -44.78 5.35
CA PRO A 536 -14.92 -44.41 4.67
C PRO A 536 -14.67 -43.48 3.49
N GLU A 537 -15.28 -43.74 2.33
CA GLU A 537 -15.08 -42.94 1.11
C GLU A 537 -15.66 -41.52 1.23
N GLU A 538 -16.72 -41.34 2.03
CA GLU A 538 -17.31 -40.02 2.28
C GLU A 538 -16.56 -39.24 3.37
N LEU A 539 -16.33 -37.95 3.12
CA LEU A 539 -15.65 -37.03 4.03
C LEU A 539 -16.32 -36.96 5.43
N PHE A 540 -17.65 -36.99 5.48
CA PHE A 540 -18.38 -36.99 6.77
C PHE A 540 -18.24 -38.34 7.49
N GLY A 541 -18.20 -39.46 6.77
CA GLY A 541 -17.86 -40.76 7.34
C GLY A 541 -16.45 -40.78 7.94
N PHE A 542 -15.47 -40.14 7.28
CA PHE A 542 -14.12 -39.98 7.84
C PHE A 542 -14.13 -39.14 9.12
N TYR A 543 -14.79 -37.98 9.12
CA TYR A 543 -14.93 -37.17 10.35
C TYR A 543 -15.61 -37.93 11.48
N GLN A 544 -16.63 -38.75 11.17
CA GLN A 544 -17.27 -39.62 12.14
C GLN A 544 -16.30 -40.69 12.68
N LYS A 545 -15.43 -41.29 11.85
CA LYS A 545 -14.37 -42.22 12.32
C LYS A 545 -13.39 -41.53 13.27
N ILE A 546 -12.88 -40.35 12.92
CA ILE A 546 -12.00 -39.54 13.80
C ILE A 546 -12.70 -39.18 15.11
N LEU A 547 -13.93 -38.66 15.03
CA LEU A 547 -14.74 -38.29 16.20
C LEU A 547 -14.96 -39.50 17.12
N THR A 548 -15.29 -40.66 16.56
CA THR A 548 -15.49 -41.90 17.34
C THR A 548 -14.19 -42.32 18.05
N GLN A 549 -13.04 -42.21 17.39
CA GLN A 549 -11.73 -42.49 17.99
C GLN A 549 -11.38 -41.55 19.14
N ILE A 550 -11.77 -40.27 19.07
CA ILE A 550 -11.63 -39.30 20.17
C ILE A 550 -12.57 -39.69 21.32
N LEU A 551 -13.85 -39.91 21.04
CA LEU A 551 -14.88 -40.06 22.07
C LEU A 551 -14.88 -41.42 22.78
N VAL A 552 -14.48 -42.52 22.14
CA VAL A 552 -14.55 -43.88 22.72
C VAL A 552 -13.69 -44.07 23.98
N ARG A 553 -12.75 -43.17 24.23
CA ARG A 553 -11.86 -43.18 25.40
C ARG A 553 -12.30 -42.22 26.52
N LEU A 554 -13.45 -41.56 26.37
CA LEU A 554 -13.91 -40.47 27.23
C LEU A 554 -15.17 -40.88 28.00
N ASP A 555 -15.28 -40.41 29.24
CA ASP A 555 -16.53 -40.44 30.01
C ASP A 555 -17.50 -39.37 29.48
N GLN A 556 -18.80 -39.52 29.76
CA GLN A 556 -19.84 -38.59 29.26
C GLN A 556 -19.48 -37.12 29.53
N ARG A 557 -19.00 -36.81 30.74
CA ARG A 557 -18.54 -35.46 31.12
C ARG A 557 -17.44 -34.92 30.20
N SER A 558 -16.53 -35.76 29.73
CA SER A 558 -15.47 -35.36 28.80
C SER A 558 -15.96 -35.29 27.36
N VAL A 559 -16.95 -36.11 26.97
CA VAL A 559 -17.70 -35.96 25.70
C VAL A 559 -18.41 -34.60 25.64
N ASP A 560 -19.09 -34.19 26.71
CA ASP A 560 -19.77 -32.89 26.80
C ASP A 560 -18.79 -31.71 26.76
N ARG A 561 -17.59 -31.87 27.33
CA ARG A 561 -16.50 -30.89 27.19
C ARG A 561 -15.99 -30.79 25.76
N VAL A 562 -15.83 -31.90 25.04
CA VAL A 562 -15.45 -31.90 23.61
C VAL A 562 -16.54 -31.21 22.78
N LYS A 563 -17.82 -31.44 23.09
CA LYS A 563 -18.95 -30.73 22.48
C LYS A 563 -18.88 -29.22 22.73
N CYS A 564 -18.65 -28.80 23.96
CA CYS A 564 -18.44 -27.40 24.35
C CYS A 564 -17.27 -26.78 23.55
N ILE A 565 -16.10 -27.44 23.51
CA ILE A 565 -14.92 -27.00 22.74
C ILE A 565 -15.27 -26.77 21.26
N PHE A 566 -15.96 -27.71 20.61
CA PHE A 566 -16.38 -27.53 19.23
C PHE A 566 -17.43 -26.43 19.05
N GLY A 567 -18.36 -26.25 20.01
CA GLY A 567 -19.30 -25.13 20.04
C GLY A 567 -18.62 -23.77 20.11
N TRP A 568 -17.59 -23.62 20.95
CA TRP A 568 -16.75 -22.42 21.00
C TRP A 568 -16.05 -22.15 19.66
N ILE A 569 -15.39 -23.14 19.06
CA ILE A 569 -14.71 -22.96 17.77
C ILE A 569 -15.71 -22.65 16.63
N ALA A 570 -16.92 -23.18 16.69
CA ALA A 570 -17.94 -23.02 15.66
C ALA A 570 -18.70 -21.67 15.70
N PHE A 571 -18.98 -21.12 16.88
CA PHE A 571 -19.98 -20.04 17.03
C PHE A 571 -19.48 -18.78 17.78
N THR A 572 -18.19 -18.67 18.11
CA THR A 572 -17.61 -17.41 18.60
C THR A 572 -17.68 -16.29 17.56
N LYS A 573 -17.88 -15.05 18.02
CA LYS A 573 -17.98 -13.84 17.18
C LYS A 573 -16.68 -13.48 16.44
N ARG A 574 -15.53 -14.01 16.91
CA ARG A 574 -14.27 -14.13 16.18
C ARG A 574 -13.50 -15.38 16.66
N PRO A 575 -12.57 -15.96 15.89
CA PRO A 575 -11.65 -16.95 16.41
C PRO A 575 -10.94 -16.46 17.68
N LEU A 576 -10.81 -17.35 18.67
CA LEU A 576 -10.12 -17.09 19.93
C LEU A 576 -8.67 -17.59 19.86
N LYS A 577 -7.75 -16.82 20.44
CA LYS A 577 -6.38 -17.30 20.72
C LYS A 577 -6.43 -18.40 21.77
N LYS A 578 -5.49 -19.35 21.75
CA LYS A 578 -5.46 -20.51 22.66
C LYS A 578 -5.63 -20.13 24.14
N MET A 579 -4.98 -19.07 24.62
CA MET A 579 -5.14 -18.60 26.00
C MET A 579 -6.48 -17.93 26.29
N GLU A 580 -7.04 -17.20 25.33
CA GLU A 580 -8.41 -16.64 25.45
C GLU A 580 -9.43 -17.76 25.53
N PHE A 581 -9.23 -18.83 24.74
CA PHE A 581 -10.08 -20.01 24.70
C PHE A 581 -10.02 -20.82 26.00
N LEU A 582 -8.83 -21.11 26.53
CA LEU A 582 -8.67 -21.76 27.83
C LEU A 582 -9.29 -20.93 28.97
N SER A 583 -9.16 -19.61 28.91
CA SER A 583 -9.81 -18.68 29.84
C SER A 583 -11.34 -18.70 29.71
N ALA A 584 -11.89 -18.72 28.48
CA ALA A 584 -13.32 -18.84 28.22
C ALA A 584 -13.90 -20.14 28.80
N LEU A 585 -13.23 -21.28 28.55
CA LEU A 585 -13.60 -22.58 29.13
C LEU A 585 -13.50 -22.60 30.66
N THR A 586 -12.60 -21.81 31.26
CA THR A 586 -12.47 -21.69 32.73
C THR A 586 -13.69 -21.01 33.36
N PHE A 587 -14.36 -20.11 32.62
CA PHE A 587 -15.61 -19.46 33.04
C PHE A 587 -16.87 -20.18 32.53
N SER A 588 -16.74 -21.23 31.72
CA SER A 588 -17.87 -22.05 31.32
C SER A 588 -18.36 -22.87 32.52
N PRO A 589 -19.67 -22.84 32.85
CA PRO A 589 -20.20 -23.54 34.01
C PRO A 589 -20.13 -25.06 33.81
N ASP A 590 -19.87 -25.81 34.88
CA ASP A 590 -20.15 -27.25 34.90
C ASP A 590 -21.60 -27.53 35.31
N GLU A 591 -22.02 -28.79 35.23
CA GLU A 591 -23.39 -29.23 35.59
C GLU A 591 -23.80 -28.78 37.01
N SER A 592 -22.84 -28.78 37.95
CA SER A 592 -23.06 -28.33 39.33
C SER A 592 -23.26 -26.81 39.46
N GLY A 593 -22.93 -26.04 38.42
CA GLY A 593 -22.99 -24.58 38.39
C GLY A 593 -21.84 -23.90 39.15
N ALA A 594 -20.84 -24.65 39.60
CA ALA A 594 -19.73 -24.14 40.40
C ALA A 594 -18.51 -23.84 39.51
N SER A 595 -18.37 -22.59 39.06
CA SER A 595 -17.19 -22.19 38.30
C SER A 595 -15.92 -22.31 39.14
N LYS A 596 -14.96 -23.13 38.71
CA LYS A 596 -13.63 -23.29 39.33
C LYS A 596 -12.71 -22.13 38.94
N ASN A 597 -13.14 -20.92 39.30
CA ASN A 597 -12.49 -19.63 39.00
C ASN A 597 -11.03 -19.49 39.50
N SER A 598 -10.43 -20.49 40.16
CA SER A 598 -9.09 -20.46 40.75
C SER A 598 -7.96 -20.92 39.82
N THR A 599 -8.24 -21.72 38.79
CA THR A 599 -7.21 -22.34 37.92
C THR A 599 -7.65 -22.37 36.47
N LEU A 600 -6.77 -21.95 35.56
CA LEU A 600 -6.99 -22.05 34.11
C LEU A 600 -7.20 -23.51 33.68
N VAL A 601 -8.09 -23.74 32.71
CA VAL A 601 -8.22 -25.04 32.02
C VAL A 601 -6.86 -25.46 31.43
N PRO A 602 -6.38 -26.69 31.68
CA PRO A 602 -5.10 -27.17 31.14
C PRO A 602 -5.07 -27.21 29.61
N LYS A 603 -3.92 -26.87 29.01
CA LYS A 603 -3.69 -26.85 27.55
C LYS A 603 -4.13 -28.16 26.87
N TYR A 604 -3.79 -29.31 27.47
CA TYR A 604 -4.10 -30.65 26.93
C TYR A 604 -5.58 -30.90 26.68
N ALA A 605 -6.49 -30.20 27.38
CA ALA A 605 -7.93 -30.38 27.20
C ALA A 605 -8.40 -29.98 25.77
N VAL A 606 -7.71 -29.03 25.15
CA VAL A 606 -7.95 -28.63 23.74
C VAL A 606 -7.18 -29.53 22.78
N ASP A 607 -5.98 -29.97 23.17
CA ASP A 607 -5.11 -30.78 22.30
C ASP A 607 -5.74 -32.18 21.99
N ILE A 608 -6.64 -32.69 22.84
CA ILE A 608 -7.51 -33.86 22.56
C ILE A 608 -8.30 -33.71 21.23
N CYS A 609 -8.69 -32.48 20.88
CA CYS A 609 -9.44 -32.18 19.66
C CYS A 609 -8.56 -31.95 18.43
N GLY A 610 -7.22 -32.07 18.55
CA GLY A 610 -6.24 -31.69 17.53
C GLY A 610 -6.36 -32.41 16.17
N ALA A 611 -7.05 -33.55 16.10
CA ALA A 611 -7.33 -34.22 14.83
C ALA A 611 -8.38 -33.50 13.95
N LEU A 612 -9.17 -32.58 14.53
CA LEU A 612 -10.19 -31.77 13.84
C LEU A 612 -9.99 -30.25 14.00
N VAL A 613 -9.03 -29.84 14.84
CA VAL A 613 -8.74 -28.43 15.21
C VAL A 613 -7.26 -28.13 14.96
N GLU A 614 -6.98 -27.04 14.25
CA GLU A 614 -5.63 -26.52 14.04
C GLU A 614 -5.39 -25.23 14.86
N GLU A 615 -4.23 -25.17 15.52
CA GLU A 615 -3.68 -23.94 16.10
C GLU A 615 -2.85 -23.22 15.04
N ARG A 616 -3.15 -21.94 14.82
CA ARG A 616 -2.53 -21.11 13.79
C ARG A 616 -1.28 -20.38 14.31
N PRO A 617 -0.42 -19.82 13.43
CA PRO A 617 0.77 -19.07 13.86
C PRO A 617 0.48 -17.87 14.78
N ASP A 618 -0.73 -17.30 14.70
CA ASP A 618 -1.21 -16.22 15.58
C ASP A 618 -1.83 -16.75 16.90
N THR A 619 -1.68 -18.04 17.18
CA THR A 619 -2.28 -18.83 18.27
C THR A 619 -3.80 -18.99 18.20
N THR A 620 -4.47 -18.60 17.11
CA THR A 620 -5.93 -18.79 16.98
C THR A 620 -6.29 -20.26 16.74
N LEU A 621 -7.34 -20.72 17.42
CA LEU A 621 -7.89 -22.07 17.25
C LEU A 621 -9.00 -22.05 16.22
N THR A 622 -8.88 -22.89 15.18
CA THR A 622 -9.90 -23.03 14.13
C THR A 622 -10.08 -24.49 13.72
N PHE A 623 -11.22 -24.86 13.15
CA PHE A 623 -11.31 -26.16 12.49
C PHE A 623 -10.34 -26.26 11.31
N ILE A 624 -9.78 -27.45 11.10
CA ILE A 624 -8.92 -27.77 9.94
C ILE A 624 -9.59 -27.43 8.60
N HIS A 625 -10.93 -27.47 8.55
CA HIS A 625 -11.74 -26.99 7.45
C HIS A 625 -13.18 -26.71 7.89
N ILE A 626 -13.87 -25.77 7.24
CA ILE A 626 -15.27 -25.39 7.57
C ILE A 626 -16.26 -26.56 7.48
N SER A 627 -15.97 -27.56 6.66
CA SER A 627 -16.78 -28.78 6.55
C SER A 627 -16.84 -29.58 7.86
N VAL A 628 -15.92 -29.37 8.81
CA VAL A 628 -16.01 -29.98 10.15
C VAL A 628 -17.17 -29.36 10.93
N LYS A 629 -17.36 -28.04 10.87
CA LYS A 629 -18.54 -27.38 11.44
C LYS A 629 -19.82 -27.88 10.78
N GLU A 630 -19.84 -27.96 9.43
CA GLU A 630 -20.99 -28.46 8.67
C GLU A 630 -21.35 -29.90 9.05
N PHE A 631 -20.34 -30.78 9.22
CA PHE A 631 -20.52 -32.15 9.71
C PHE A 631 -21.08 -32.17 11.15
N LEU A 632 -20.49 -31.41 12.07
CA LEU A 632 -20.92 -31.37 13.48
C LEU A 632 -22.32 -30.76 13.66
N GLN A 633 -22.82 -29.97 12.71
CA GLN A 633 -24.22 -29.48 12.69
C GLN A 633 -25.20 -30.44 11.97
N SER A 634 -24.70 -31.52 11.37
CA SER A 634 -25.51 -32.47 10.60
C SER A 634 -25.89 -33.70 11.41
N SER A 635 -27.00 -34.36 11.02
CA SER A 635 -27.42 -35.65 11.57
C SER A 635 -26.45 -36.81 11.31
N SER A 636 -25.40 -36.60 10.50
CA SER A 636 -24.31 -37.56 10.30
C SER A 636 -23.30 -37.59 11.46
N SER A 637 -23.31 -36.60 12.36
CA SER A 637 -22.43 -36.55 13.53
C SER A 637 -23.08 -37.18 14.76
N THR A 638 -22.38 -38.09 15.44
CA THR A 638 -22.79 -38.59 16.76
C THR A 638 -22.65 -37.54 17.87
N LEU A 639 -21.95 -36.43 17.60
CA LEU A 639 -21.78 -35.31 18.52
C LEU A 639 -22.30 -34.03 17.87
N MET A 640 -23.63 -33.91 17.76
CA MET A 640 -24.23 -32.72 17.17
C MET A 640 -24.00 -31.48 18.05
N ILE A 641 -23.44 -30.43 17.45
CA ILE A 641 -23.35 -29.09 18.04
C ILE A 641 -24.51 -28.23 17.52
N ASP A 642 -25.08 -27.42 18.41
CA ASP A 642 -26.16 -26.49 18.09
C ASP A 642 -25.71 -25.04 18.34
N GLU A 643 -26.20 -24.10 17.53
CA GLU A 643 -25.81 -22.69 17.59
C GLU A 643 -26.46 -21.96 18.77
N GLN A 644 -27.70 -22.30 19.12
CA GLN A 644 -28.40 -21.69 20.25
C GLN A 644 -27.74 -22.14 21.56
N GLU A 645 -27.53 -23.44 21.72
CA GLU A 645 -26.88 -24.04 22.88
C GLU A 645 -25.43 -23.53 23.07
N ALA A 646 -24.63 -23.46 21.99
CA ALA A 646 -23.29 -22.88 22.09
C ALA A 646 -23.34 -21.38 22.45
N THR A 647 -24.23 -20.60 21.84
CA THR A 647 -24.42 -19.18 22.15
C THR A 647 -24.84 -18.97 23.60
N ARG A 648 -25.63 -19.89 24.16
CA ARG A 648 -26.03 -19.96 25.56
C ARG A 648 -24.82 -20.11 26.49
N GLU A 649 -23.96 -21.08 26.23
CA GLU A 649 -22.70 -21.29 26.97
C GLU A 649 -21.76 -20.07 26.87
N HIS A 650 -21.60 -19.50 25.66
CA HIS A 650 -20.73 -18.35 25.43
C HIS A 650 -21.18 -17.13 26.24
N SER A 651 -22.50 -16.94 26.33
CA SER A 651 -23.10 -15.87 27.13
C SER A 651 -22.83 -16.07 28.62
N MET A 652 -22.98 -17.29 29.14
CA MET A 652 -22.70 -17.61 30.54
C MET A 652 -21.23 -17.34 30.92
N ALA A 653 -20.29 -17.86 30.12
CA ALA A 653 -18.86 -17.64 30.35
C ALA A 653 -18.48 -16.15 30.23
N THR A 654 -19.11 -15.42 29.32
CA THR A 654 -18.92 -13.97 29.16
C THR A 654 -19.35 -13.20 30.40
N PHE A 655 -20.55 -13.44 30.93
CA PHE A 655 -21.02 -12.76 32.15
C PHE A 655 -20.21 -13.19 33.39
N ALA A 656 -19.86 -14.47 33.52
CA ALA A 656 -19.04 -14.98 34.62
C ALA A 656 -17.60 -14.39 34.60
N CYS A 657 -17.00 -14.25 33.42
CA CYS A 657 -15.71 -13.58 33.23
C CYS A 657 -15.76 -12.11 33.65
N LEU A 658 -16.82 -11.38 33.27
CA LEU A 658 -16.98 -9.97 33.64
C LEU A 658 -17.25 -9.79 35.14
N LEU A 659 -18.10 -10.63 35.75
CA LEU A 659 -18.32 -10.67 37.21
C LEU A 659 -17.03 -10.96 37.97
N SER A 660 -16.28 -12.00 37.58
CA SER A 660 -14.97 -12.30 38.16
C SER A 660 -13.99 -11.14 37.97
N GLY A 661 -14.08 -10.44 36.85
CA GLY A 661 -13.34 -9.21 36.59
C GLY A 661 -13.68 -8.10 37.57
N VAL A 662 -14.97 -7.79 37.82
CA VAL A 662 -15.39 -6.78 38.80
C VAL A 662 -14.79 -7.09 40.17
N HIS A 663 -14.92 -8.33 40.63
CA HIS A 663 -14.33 -8.80 41.89
C HIS A 663 -12.78 -8.74 41.94
N THR A 664 -12.10 -8.87 40.80
CA THR A 664 -10.62 -8.90 40.73
C THR A 664 -10.01 -7.50 40.53
N PHE A 665 -10.71 -6.60 39.83
CA PHE A 665 -10.14 -5.37 39.28
C PHE A 665 -10.76 -4.08 39.81
N LEU A 666 -11.94 -4.15 40.44
CA LEU A 666 -12.69 -3.00 40.96
C LEU A 666 -13.08 -3.12 42.45
N GLU A 667 -13.15 -4.32 43.01
CA GLU A 667 -13.28 -4.55 44.45
C GLU A 667 -11.91 -4.70 45.14
N ASN A 668 -11.86 -4.59 46.47
CA ASN A 668 -10.62 -4.61 47.27
C ASN A 668 -10.00 -6.02 47.39
N ARG A 669 -9.43 -6.54 46.30
CA ARG A 669 -8.54 -7.72 46.28
C ARG A 669 -7.08 -7.32 46.56
N PRO A 670 -6.27 -8.18 47.21
CA PRO A 670 -4.82 -8.00 47.28
C PRO A 670 -4.20 -7.97 45.88
N GLU A 671 -3.32 -7.01 45.62
CA GLU A 671 -2.71 -6.82 44.29
C GLU A 671 -1.96 -8.07 43.80
N HIS A 672 -1.28 -8.78 44.70
CA HIS A 672 -0.57 -10.01 44.38
C HIS A 672 -1.48 -11.10 43.77
N GLU A 673 -2.68 -11.30 44.34
CA GLU A 673 -3.65 -12.26 43.78
C GLU A 673 -4.16 -11.81 42.41
N LYS A 674 -4.45 -10.51 42.27
CA LYS A 674 -4.87 -9.89 41.00
C LYS A 674 -3.82 -10.11 39.90
N PHE A 675 -2.54 -9.86 40.20
CA PHE A 675 -1.42 -10.09 39.28
C PHE A 675 -1.27 -11.57 38.93
N LEU A 676 -1.22 -12.48 39.92
CA LEU A 676 -1.10 -13.92 39.67
C LEU A 676 -2.22 -14.47 38.79
N ARG A 677 -3.46 -13.99 38.93
CA ARG A 677 -4.59 -14.41 38.08
C ARG A 677 -4.45 -13.96 36.63
N VAL A 678 -3.84 -12.80 36.39
CA VAL A 678 -3.58 -12.28 35.05
C VAL A 678 -2.39 -12.99 34.41
N ILE A 679 -1.28 -13.17 35.12
CA ILE A 679 -0.09 -13.89 34.60
C ILE A 679 -0.46 -15.34 34.23
N LYS A 680 -1.22 -16.04 35.08
CA LYS A 680 -1.72 -17.41 34.82
C LYS A 680 -2.80 -17.48 33.73
N GLY A 681 -3.08 -16.39 33.01
CA GLY A 681 -4.01 -16.35 31.89
C GLY A 681 -5.49 -16.50 32.24
N ILE A 682 -5.88 -16.56 33.53
CA ILE A 682 -7.27 -16.82 33.95
C ILE A 682 -8.21 -15.76 33.40
N HIS A 683 -7.76 -14.51 33.31
CA HIS A 683 -8.50 -13.39 32.73
C HIS A 683 -8.15 -13.10 31.26
N GLY A 684 -7.58 -14.07 30.51
CA GLY A 684 -7.24 -13.88 29.11
C GLY A 684 -8.44 -13.57 28.20
N PHE A 685 -9.61 -14.12 28.50
CA PHE A 685 -10.87 -13.88 27.79
C PHE A 685 -11.47 -12.48 28.02
N HIS A 686 -10.91 -11.68 28.94
CA HIS A 686 -11.56 -10.48 29.47
C HIS A 686 -11.78 -9.36 28.42
N VAL A 687 -10.87 -9.23 27.45
CA VAL A 687 -11.02 -8.27 26.33
C VAL A 687 -12.19 -8.68 25.42
N TYR A 688 -12.25 -9.95 25.04
CA TYR A 688 -13.34 -10.49 24.21
C TYR A 688 -14.69 -10.37 24.93
N ALA A 689 -14.74 -10.74 26.21
CA ALA A 689 -15.96 -10.63 27.03
C ALA A 689 -16.45 -9.18 27.10
N THR A 690 -15.55 -8.21 27.25
CA THR A 690 -15.90 -6.78 27.28
C THR A 690 -16.44 -6.25 25.95
N GLU A 691 -15.98 -6.79 24.81
CA GLU A 691 -16.54 -6.46 23.49
C GLU A 691 -17.94 -7.04 23.30
N PHE A 692 -18.09 -8.34 23.49
CA PHE A 692 -19.23 -9.07 22.93
C PHE A 692 -20.39 -9.30 23.91
N TRP A 693 -20.27 -8.98 25.21
CA TRP A 693 -21.35 -9.24 26.18
C TRP A 693 -22.69 -8.59 25.81
N THR A 694 -22.68 -7.37 25.25
CA THR A 694 -23.91 -6.72 24.79
C THR A 694 -24.51 -7.43 23.56
N GLU A 695 -23.67 -7.94 22.66
CA GLU A 695 -24.14 -8.67 21.47
C GLU A 695 -24.77 -10.01 21.86
N TYR A 696 -24.10 -10.78 22.72
CA TYR A 696 -24.63 -12.03 23.26
C TYR A 696 -25.95 -11.83 24.00
N LEU A 697 -26.04 -10.80 24.85
CA LEU A 697 -27.26 -10.46 25.58
C LEU A 697 -28.40 -10.05 24.64
N LEU A 698 -28.15 -9.16 23.68
CA LEU A 698 -29.17 -8.67 22.75
C LEU A 698 -29.66 -9.79 21.82
N HIS A 699 -28.77 -10.69 21.40
CA HIS A 699 -29.14 -11.89 20.63
C HIS A 699 -30.11 -12.78 21.43
N LEU A 700 -29.73 -13.22 22.64
CA LEU A 700 -30.59 -14.03 23.52
C LEU A 700 -31.91 -13.35 23.93
N SER A 701 -31.91 -12.01 23.99
CA SER A 701 -33.12 -11.23 24.26
C SER A 701 -34.06 -11.21 23.05
N SER A 702 -33.50 -11.12 21.84
CA SER A 702 -34.28 -11.13 20.60
C SER A 702 -34.79 -12.52 20.17
N SER A 703 -34.13 -13.60 20.61
CA SER A 703 -34.63 -14.98 20.39
C SER A 703 -35.67 -15.44 21.41
N GLY A 704 -35.82 -14.72 22.54
CA GLY A 704 -36.73 -15.08 23.63
C GLY A 704 -36.17 -16.10 24.63
N GLU A 705 -34.95 -16.61 24.41
CA GLU A 705 -34.36 -17.68 25.24
C GLU A 705 -33.86 -17.22 26.61
N MET A 706 -33.61 -15.92 26.78
CA MET A 706 -33.10 -15.36 28.04
C MET A 706 -34.03 -15.65 29.23
N ASP A 707 -35.35 -15.63 29.02
CA ASP A 707 -36.35 -15.89 30.07
C ASP A 707 -36.58 -17.39 30.32
N SER A 708 -36.18 -18.25 29.38
CA SER A 708 -36.19 -19.72 29.53
C SER A 708 -35.02 -20.25 30.38
N HIS A 709 -33.97 -19.43 30.60
CA HIS A 709 -32.73 -19.86 31.24
C HIS A 709 -32.35 -18.99 32.46
N PRO A 710 -32.90 -19.27 33.66
CA PRO A 710 -32.80 -18.39 34.81
C PRO A 710 -31.35 -18.08 35.22
N ARG A 711 -30.41 -19.03 35.10
CA ARG A 711 -28.99 -18.79 35.44
C ARG A 711 -28.34 -17.67 34.62
N ILE A 712 -28.65 -17.58 33.32
CA ILE A 712 -28.08 -16.55 32.43
C ILE A 712 -28.60 -15.18 32.82
N LEU A 713 -29.92 -15.11 33.04
CA LEU A 713 -30.59 -13.90 33.48
C LEU A 713 -30.08 -13.45 34.86
N THR A 714 -29.86 -14.36 35.80
CA THR A 714 -29.25 -14.07 37.10
C THR A 714 -27.86 -13.46 36.94
N LEU A 715 -26.97 -14.08 36.15
CA LEU A 715 -25.61 -13.55 35.93
C LEU A 715 -25.61 -12.18 35.24
N ALA A 716 -26.49 -11.97 34.26
CA ALA A 716 -26.62 -10.68 33.56
C ALA A 716 -27.17 -9.57 34.48
N CYS A 717 -28.18 -9.88 35.31
CA CYS A 717 -28.72 -8.95 36.30
C CYS A 717 -27.70 -8.65 37.42
N GLU A 718 -27.01 -9.66 37.95
CA GLU A 718 -25.97 -9.49 38.97
C GLU A 718 -24.82 -8.62 38.44
N LEU A 719 -24.40 -8.83 37.20
CA LEU A 719 -23.40 -7.99 36.53
C LEU A 719 -23.88 -6.53 36.44
N ALA A 720 -25.12 -6.30 36.03
CA ALA A 720 -25.69 -4.95 35.98
C ALA A 720 -25.75 -4.29 37.37
N GLU A 721 -26.18 -5.01 38.42
CA GLU A 721 -26.19 -4.49 39.80
C GLU A 721 -24.79 -4.18 40.33
N LYS A 722 -23.80 -5.04 40.05
CA LYS A 722 -22.40 -4.84 40.45
C LYS A 722 -21.79 -3.64 39.74
N LEU A 723 -22.07 -3.48 38.44
CA LEU A 723 -21.65 -2.32 37.66
C LEU A 723 -22.33 -1.03 38.15
N ASP A 724 -23.60 -1.06 38.53
CA ASP A 724 -24.34 0.10 39.05
C ASP A 724 -23.74 0.58 40.40
N LYS A 725 -23.51 -0.36 41.34
CA LYS A 725 -22.90 -0.10 42.67
C LYS A 725 -21.52 0.56 42.61
N ILE A 726 -20.79 0.39 41.50
CA ILE A 726 -19.42 0.92 41.29
C ILE A 726 -19.43 2.14 40.36
N SER A 727 -20.56 2.46 39.71
CA SER A 727 -20.69 3.59 38.80
C SER A 727 -20.65 4.93 39.53
N ASP A 728 -19.99 5.92 38.92
CA ASP A 728 -19.91 7.27 39.47
C ASP A 728 -21.25 8.01 39.22
N PRO A 729 -21.90 8.59 40.25
CA PRO A 729 -23.18 9.30 40.09
C PRO A 729 -23.12 10.50 39.13
N SER A 730 -21.93 11.05 38.85
CA SER A 730 -21.76 12.12 37.85
C SER A 730 -22.04 11.67 36.41
N VAL A 731 -22.01 10.37 36.11
CA VAL A 731 -22.35 9.80 34.79
C VAL A 731 -23.84 9.97 34.48
N GLU A 732 -24.69 10.11 35.49
CA GLU A 732 -26.14 10.17 35.29
C GLU A 732 -26.63 11.48 34.63
N GLN A 733 -25.79 12.51 34.56
CA GLN A 733 -26.14 13.82 33.99
C GLN A 733 -25.96 13.93 32.46
N GLU A 734 -25.27 12.97 31.81
CA GLU A 734 -25.12 12.95 30.33
C GLU A 734 -26.39 12.41 29.60
N LYS A 735 -27.49 12.13 30.31
CA LYS A 735 -28.71 11.44 29.81
C LYS A 735 -29.57 12.23 28.79
N THR A 736 -29.23 13.44 28.38
CA THR A 736 -30.16 14.37 27.68
C THR A 736 -29.88 14.69 26.21
N VAL A 737 -28.86 14.10 25.57
CA VAL A 737 -28.53 14.41 24.15
C VAL A 737 -28.44 13.15 23.26
N GLU A 738 -29.46 13.00 22.41
CA GLU A 738 -29.59 12.08 21.26
C GLU A 738 -29.80 10.57 21.55
N SER A 739 -31.02 10.10 21.25
CA SER A 739 -31.43 8.69 21.25
C SER A 739 -31.38 8.01 19.87
N SER A 740 -30.97 8.72 18.82
CA SER A 740 -30.98 8.22 17.44
C SER A 740 -29.79 7.29 17.15
N GLY A 741 -30.07 6.03 16.77
CA GLY A 741 -29.07 5.10 16.23
C GLY A 741 -28.48 4.10 17.22
N LEU A 742 -29.18 3.78 18.32
CA LEU A 742 -28.87 2.60 19.15
C LEU A 742 -29.57 1.35 18.58
N ASP A 743 -29.06 0.17 18.96
CA ASP A 743 -29.56 -1.13 18.48
C ASP A 743 -31.05 -1.34 18.82
N GLU A 744 -31.85 -1.68 17.81
CA GLU A 744 -33.31 -1.87 17.95
C GLU A 744 -33.65 -3.01 18.93
N ARG A 745 -32.77 -4.02 19.09
CA ARG A 745 -32.96 -5.15 20.01
C ARG A 745 -32.95 -4.71 21.48
N ILE A 746 -32.47 -3.51 21.82
CA ILE A 746 -32.57 -2.96 23.19
C ILE A 746 -34.03 -2.88 23.63
N ALA A 747 -34.99 -2.78 22.69
CA ALA A 747 -36.41 -2.81 22.98
C ALA A 747 -36.88 -4.09 23.72
N PHE A 748 -36.17 -5.22 23.60
CA PHE A 748 -36.47 -6.46 24.32
C PHE A 748 -36.04 -6.42 25.80
N LEU A 749 -35.22 -5.44 26.21
CA LEU A 749 -34.75 -5.29 27.59
C LEU A 749 -35.65 -4.41 28.49
N ARG A 750 -36.77 -3.87 27.99
CA ARG A 750 -37.63 -2.91 28.72
C ARG A 750 -38.12 -3.38 30.10
N GLY A 751 -38.25 -4.69 30.31
CA GLY A 751 -38.63 -5.27 31.60
C GLY A 751 -37.51 -5.28 32.65
N LYS A 752 -36.26 -4.93 32.28
CA LYS A 752 -35.04 -5.08 33.07
C LYS A 752 -34.23 -3.77 33.05
N PRO A 753 -34.68 -2.71 33.76
CA PRO A 753 -34.20 -1.33 33.55
C PRO A 753 -32.72 -1.11 33.89
N LEU A 754 -32.17 -1.79 34.91
CA LEU A 754 -30.74 -1.71 35.23
C LEU A 754 -29.88 -2.34 34.12
N LEU A 755 -30.32 -3.49 33.58
CA LEU A 755 -29.62 -4.18 32.50
C LEU A 755 -29.64 -3.33 31.21
N GLN A 756 -30.80 -2.75 30.87
CA GLN A 756 -30.93 -1.79 29.78
C GLN A 756 -30.00 -0.58 29.97
N LYS A 757 -29.95 0.03 31.18
CA LYS A 757 -29.06 1.15 31.52
C LYS A 757 -27.60 0.83 31.19
N HIS A 758 -27.07 -0.33 31.62
CA HIS A 758 -25.66 -0.68 31.41
C HIS A 758 -25.33 -1.09 29.97
N VAL A 759 -26.27 -1.71 29.24
CA VAL A 759 -26.12 -1.97 27.79
C VAL A 759 -26.03 -0.65 27.02
N GLU A 760 -26.97 0.27 27.24
CA GLU A 760 -26.94 1.57 26.57
C GLU A 760 -25.68 2.39 26.91
N ILE A 761 -25.26 2.41 28.18
CA ILE A 761 -24.01 3.07 28.60
C ILE A 761 -22.81 2.51 27.85
N SER A 762 -22.71 1.17 27.72
CA SER A 762 -21.55 0.52 27.10
C SER A 762 -21.50 0.72 25.58
N LEU A 763 -22.65 0.65 24.90
CA LEU A 763 -22.77 0.98 23.48
C LEU A 763 -22.42 2.46 23.21
N ARG A 764 -22.85 3.38 24.09
CA ARG A 764 -22.46 4.81 24.02
C ARG A 764 -20.98 5.03 24.34
N ALA A 765 -20.42 4.32 25.31
CA ALA A 765 -19.03 4.44 25.77
C ALA A 765 -18.01 4.23 24.64
N ARG A 766 -18.37 3.34 23.70
CA ARG A 766 -17.53 2.88 22.60
C ARG A 766 -18.01 3.39 21.23
N SER A 767 -18.87 4.40 21.24
CA SER A 767 -19.36 5.08 20.04
C SER A 767 -18.30 5.97 19.38
N LEU A 768 -18.41 6.16 18.06
CA LEU A 768 -17.49 7.03 17.31
C LEU A 768 -17.47 8.47 17.86
N LYS A 769 -18.63 9.03 18.19
CA LYS A 769 -18.76 10.39 18.74
C LYS A 769 -17.98 10.56 20.06
N ARG A 770 -17.91 9.51 20.88
CA ARG A 770 -17.16 9.52 22.15
C ARG A 770 -15.66 9.28 21.97
N LEU A 771 -15.27 8.49 20.96
CA LEU A 771 -13.87 8.39 20.54
C LEU A 771 -13.34 9.74 20.02
N GLU A 772 -14.09 10.40 19.12
CA GLU A 772 -13.76 11.73 18.59
C GLU A 772 -13.58 12.76 19.72
N SER A 773 -14.48 12.76 20.72
CA SER A 773 -14.36 13.64 21.89
C SER A 773 -13.10 13.39 22.72
N LYS A 774 -12.77 12.12 23.01
CA LYS A 774 -11.57 11.76 23.80
C LYS A 774 -10.27 12.14 23.09
N ILE A 775 -10.13 11.82 21.81
CA ILE A 775 -8.93 12.18 21.02
C ILE A 775 -8.78 13.71 20.94
N LEU A 776 -9.89 14.45 20.85
CA LEU A 776 -9.86 15.91 20.88
C LEU A 776 -9.43 16.51 22.22
N GLN A 777 -9.73 15.85 23.34
CA GLN A 777 -9.22 16.24 24.66
C GLN A 777 -7.71 15.91 24.76
N GLU A 778 -7.31 14.69 24.41
CA GLU A 778 -5.91 14.24 24.37
C GLU A 778 -5.02 15.17 23.53
N VAL A 779 -5.54 15.71 22.41
CA VAL A 779 -4.84 16.68 21.55
C VAL A 779 -4.75 18.09 22.17
N GLN A 780 -5.73 18.50 22.99
CA GLN A 780 -5.75 19.83 23.62
C GLN A 780 -4.79 19.93 24.82
N ASP A 781 -4.52 18.83 25.50
CA ASP A 781 -3.60 18.79 26.65
C ASP A 781 -2.11 18.74 26.27
N LEU A 782 -1.78 18.67 24.97
CA LEU A 782 -0.39 18.73 24.50
C LEU A 782 0.24 20.11 24.74
N PRO A 783 1.44 20.21 25.36
CA PRO A 783 2.04 21.48 25.81
C PRO A 783 2.19 22.57 24.73
N LEU A 784 2.34 22.18 23.46
CA LEU A 784 2.59 23.08 22.32
C LEU A 784 1.45 24.07 22.04
N LEU A 785 0.22 23.83 22.53
CA LEU A 785 -0.93 24.71 22.30
C LEU A 785 -1.07 25.86 23.31
N ARG A 786 -0.47 25.76 24.51
CA ARG A 786 -0.61 26.83 25.54
C ARG A 786 0.10 28.13 25.18
N TYR A 787 1.14 28.10 24.33
CA TYR A 787 1.93 29.29 23.99
C TYR A 787 1.23 30.28 23.03
N GLN A 788 0.04 29.95 22.49
CA GLN A 788 -0.67 30.80 21.51
C GLN A 788 -1.93 31.51 22.05
N GLN A 789 -2.29 31.36 23.33
CA GLN A 789 -3.51 31.97 23.89
C GLN A 789 -3.29 33.07 24.94
N SER A 790 -2.09 33.22 25.53
CA SER A 790 -1.79 34.28 26.49
C SER A 790 -0.92 35.39 25.88
N GLY A 791 -1.54 36.25 25.07
CA GLY A 791 -0.91 37.49 24.62
C GLY A 791 -1.06 38.62 25.63
N HIS A 792 -0.20 38.65 26.66
CA HIS A 792 0.22 39.88 27.38
C HIS A 792 1.48 39.56 28.20
N GLY A 793 2.44 40.50 28.26
CA GLY A 793 3.79 40.23 28.76
C GLY A 793 4.11 40.67 30.20
N THR A 794 5.38 40.46 30.54
CA THR A 794 6.15 40.85 31.74
C THR A 794 6.09 39.93 32.97
N ALA A 795 7.22 39.94 33.70
CA ALA A 795 7.60 39.14 34.88
C ALA A 795 7.97 37.66 34.65
N LEU A 796 9.29 37.38 34.74
CA LEU A 796 9.82 36.09 35.19
C LEU A 796 9.47 35.87 36.68
N PRO A 797 9.19 34.62 37.09
CA PRO A 797 9.80 34.14 38.33
C PRO A 797 10.39 32.72 38.21
N GLN A 798 11.67 32.65 38.59
CA GLN A 798 12.35 31.64 39.43
C GLN A 798 11.95 30.15 39.39
N ARG A 799 13.01 29.32 39.36
CA ARG A 799 12.99 27.87 39.60
C ARG A 799 12.17 27.52 40.84
N GLN A 800 11.16 26.66 40.68
CA GLN A 800 10.59 25.90 41.77
C GLN A 800 10.38 24.45 41.31
N GLU A 801 10.96 23.51 42.05
CA GLU A 801 10.92 22.07 41.73
C GLU A 801 9.49 21.55 41.88
N CYS A 802 8.79 21.35 40.76
CA CYS A 802 7.45 20.80 40.78
C CYS A 802 7.51 19.27 40.69
N LYS A 803 7.42 18.61 41.85
CA LYS A 803 7.38 17.15 41.98
C LYS A 803 6.32 16.54 41.06
N SER A 804 6.69 15.48 40.35
CA SER A 804 5.85 14.74 39.43
C SER A 804 4.62 14.12 40.12
N LYS A 805 3.50 14.84 40.13
CA LYS A 805 2.16 14.27 40.24
C LYS A 805 1.46 14.38 38.89
N ALA A 806 1.91 13.58 37.94
CA ALA A 806 1.10 13.21 36.79
C ALA A 806 -0.05 12.33 37.30
N SER A 807 -1.17 12.95 37.67
CA SER A 807 -2.37 12.23 38.09
C SER A 807 -2.92 11.46 36.90
N ILE A 808 -2.78 10.14 36.96
CA ILE A 808 -3.35 9.19 36.00
C ILE A 808 -4.87 9.26 36.09
N ASP A 809 -5.50 10.06 35.22
CA ASP A 809 -6.93 9.93 34.92
C ASP A 809 -7.10 9.39 33.50
N ARG A 810 -6.85 8.08 33.37
CA ARG A 810 -7.14 7.29 32.16
C ARG A 810 -8.28 6.30 32.40
N GLY A 811 -9.24 6.66 33.27
CA GLY A 811 -10.47 5.91 33.47
C GLY A 811 -11.58 6.44 32.56
N GLY A 812 -12.24 5.56 31.79
CA GLY A 812 -13.56 5.94 31.26
C GLY A 812 -14.52 6.20 32.42
N LYS A 813 -15.41 7.20 32.33
CA LYS A 813 -16.36 7.47 33.44
C LYS A 813 -17.33 6.29 33.71
N ASP A 814 -17.61 5.47 32.71
CA ASP A 814 -18.48 4.29 32.81
C ASP A 814 -17.76 3.04 33.37
N SER A 815 -18.52 2.22 34.09
CA SER A 815 -18.02 1.08 34.87
C SER A 815 -17.42 -0.05 34.02
N THR A 816 -17.91 -0.30 32.80
CA THR A 816 -17.33 -1.30 31.89
C THR A 816 -16.00 -0.84 31.29
N SER A 817 -15.87 0.45 30.93
CA SER A 817 -14.57 1.01 30.54
C SER A 817 -13.56 0.97 31.68
N ARG A 818 -13.96 1.29 32.93
CA ARG A 818 -13.07 1.19 34.11
C ARG A 818 -12.55 -0.22 34.34
N LEU A 819 -13.43 -1.21 34.20
CA LEU A 819 -13.09 -2.62 34.33
C LEU A 819 -11.97 -3.02 33.34
N LEU A 820 -12.16 -2.72 32.04
CA LEU A 820 -11.16 -2.99 31.01
C LEU A 820 -9.87 -2.19 31.23
N SER A 821 -9.96 -0.92 31.61
CA SER A 821 -8.78 -0.09 31.90
C SER A 821 -7.94 -0.65 33.06
N SER A 822 -8.58 -1.14 34.13
CA SER A 822 -7.88 -1.77 35.27
C SER A 822 -7.21 -3.09 34.84
N TYR A 823 -7.87 -3.92 34.05
CA TYR A 823 -7.25 -5.11 33.44
C TYR A 823 -6.03 -4.73 32.58
N GLN A 824 -6.15 -3.76 31.68
CA GLN A 824 -5.05 -3.34 30.79
C GLN A 824 -3.88 -2.71 31.54
N GLN A 825 -4.13 -1.92 32.58
CA GLN A 825 -3.06 -1.43 33.48
C GLN A 825 -2.33 -2.58 34.17
N THR A 826 -3.07 -3.62 34.59
CA THR A 826 -2.50 -4.84 35.18
C THR A 826 -1.59 -5.56 34.20
N VAL A 827 -2.02 -5.71 32.93
CA VAL A 827 -1.20 -6.30 31.87
C VAL A 827 0.06 -5.46 31.61
N ARG A 828 -0.06 -4.13 31.47
CA ARG A 828 1.11 -3.25 31.22
C ARG A 828 2.17 -3.36 32.32
N PHE A 829 1.77 -3.26 33.59
CA PHE A 829 2.67 -3.45 34.73
C PHE A 829 3.44 -4.78 34.64
N LEU A 830 2.74 -5.86 34.29
CA LEU A 830 3.34 -7.21 34.17
C LEU A 830 4.26 -7.37 32.95
N LEU A 831 4.01 -6.65 31.85
CA LEU A 831 4.92 -6.63 30.69
C LEU A 831 6.26 -5.98 31.03
N GLU A 832 6.26 -5.03 31.97
CA GLU A 832 7.44 -4.28 32.44
C GLU A 832 8.26 -5.02 33.52
N GLN A 833 7.77 -6.14 34.09
CA GLN A 833 8.51 -6.89 35.11
C GLN A 833 9.42 -7.96 34.49
N ASP A 834 10.68 -8.06 34.94
CA ASP A 834 11.59 -9.15 34.54
C ASP A 834 11.45 -10.41 35.40
N HIS A 835 10.97 -10.25 36.63
CA HIS A 835 10.63 -11.33 37.55
C HIS A 835 9.35 -10.98 38.31
N TYR A 836 8.55 -11.99 38.67
CA TYR A 836 7.40 -11.82 39.55
C TYR A 836 7.33 -12.93 40.60
N PRO A 837 7.15 -12.63 41.91
CA PRO A 837 7.12 -13.64 42.96
C PRO A 837 6.05 -14.72 42.74
N GLY A 838 6.43 -15.98 42.91
CA GLY A 838 5.51 -17.13 42.75
C GLY A 838 5.16 -17.50 41.31
N VAL A 839 5.94 -17.03 40.33
CA VAL A 839 5.83 -17.34 38.89
C VAL A 839 7.22 -17.71 38.35
N SER A 840 7.29 -18.66 37.42
CA SER A 840 8.53 -19.02 36.73
C SER A 840 8.93 -17.97 35.69
N ALA A 841 10.20 -17.95 35.26
CA ALA A 841 10.62 -17.08 34.14
C ALA A 841 9.83 -17.43 32.87
N ASP A 842 9.75 -18.72 32.55
CA ASP A 842 9.04 -19.28 31.39
C ASP A 842 7.56 -18.88 31.35
N ASP A 843 6.84 -18.93 32.49
CA ASP A 843 5.44 -18.51 32.58
C ASP A 843 5.27 -17.00 32.32
N LEU A 844 6.21 -16.18 32.80
CA LEU A 844 6.18 -14.73 32.62
C LEU A 844 6.55 -14.33 31.18
N GLU A 845 7.50 -15.01 30.56
CA GLU A 845 7.85 -14.82 29.14
C GLU A 845 6.71 -15.29 28.21
N LEU A 846 6.11 -16.45 28.51
CA LEU A 846 4.90 -16.92 27.82
C LEU A 846 3.76 -15.90 27.94
N PHE A 847 3.54 -15.33 29.13
CA PHE A 847 2.59 -14.23 29.32
C PHE A 847 2.94 -13.00 28.46
N LYS A 848 4.21 -12.55 28.46
CA LYS A 848 4.68 -11.40 27.69
C LYS A 848 4.45 -11.59 26.18
N SER A 849 4.74 -12.77 25.64
CA SER A 849 4.56 -13.08 24.21
C SER A 849 3.07 -13.11 23.80
N GLN A 850 2.18 -13.62 24.66
CA GLN A 850 0.78 -13.85 24.31
C GLN A 850 -0.15 -12.65 24.58
N PHE A 851 0.10 -11.86 25.63
CA PHE A 851 -0.81 -10.82 26.11
C PHE A 851 -0.40 -9.38 25.79
N ARG A 852 0.77 -9.15 25.16
CA ARG A 852 1.23 -7.81 24.76
C ARG A 852 0.17 -7.02 23.97
N SER A 853 -0.54 -7.66 23.05
CA SER A 853 -1.56 -6.97 22.24
C SER A 853 -2.84 -6.62 23.01
N SER A 854 -3.19 -7.39 24.04
CA SER A 854 -4.37 -7.14 24.89
C SER A 854 -4.25 -5.87 25.73
N ALA A 855 -3.02 -5.36 25.93
CA ALA A 855 -2.75 -4.11 26.63
C ALA A 855 -3.18 -2.86 25.84
N PHE A 856 -3.30 -2.93 24.50
CA PHE A 856 -3.58 -1.77 23.65
C PHE A 856 -4.66 -2.12 22.62
N THR A 857 -5.91 -1.73 22.88
CA THR A 857 -7.08 -2.10 22.07
C THR A 857 -7.86 -0.88 21.61
N CYS A 858 -8.36 -0.90 20.37
CA CYS A 858 -9.20 0.17 19.84
C CYS A 858 -10.47 0.38 20.67
N ARG A 859 -10.72 1.62 21.10
CA ARG A 859 -11.86 2.02 21.93
C ARG A 859 -13.19 2.02 21.16
N LEU A 860 -13.18 1.98 19.82
CA LEU A 860 -14.39 1.91 18.99
C LEU A 860 -15.03 0.51 19.03
N ASN A 861 -16.36 0.48 19.15
CA ASN A 861 -17.16 -0.75 19.10
C ASN A 861 -17.12 -1.43 17.73
N PHE A 862 -17.14 -2.76 17.68
CA PHE A 862 -17.10 -3.60 16.47
C PHE A 862 -15.88 -3.39 15.56
N CYS A 863 -14.83 -2.73 16.05
CA CYS A 863 -13.55 -2.69 15.35
C CYS A 863 -12.82 -4.02 15.58
N PRO A 864 -12.26 -4.71 14.56
CA PRO A 864 -11.48 -5.93 14.78
C PRO A 864 -10.32 -5.73 15.79
N ARG A 865 -9.68 -4.56 15.72
CA ARG A 865 -8.59 -4.13 16.62
C ARG A 865 -9.04 -3.77 18.04
N ALA A 866 -10.34 -3.80 18.34
CA ALA A 866 -10.85 -3.69 19.70
C ALA A 866 -10.59 -4.96 20.53
N THR A 867 -10.39 -6.10 19.87
CA THR A 867 -10.17 -7.38 20.58
C THR A 867 -8.89 -8.09 20.18
N THR A 868 -8.30 -7.81 19.03
CA THR A 868 -6.95 -8.31 18.66
C THR A 868 -5.82 -7.41 19.19
N GLY A 869 -6.06 -6.09 19.19
CA GLY A 869 -5.17 -5.08 19.75
C GLY A 869 -3.92 -4.75 18.91
N PHE A 870 -2.96 -4.11 19.57
CA PHE A 870 -1.71 -3.57 19.01
C PHE A 870 -0.52 -3.85 19.92
N THR A 871 0.68 -3.94 19.35
CA THR A 871 1.92 -4.13 20.12
C THR A 871 2.35 -2.91 20.93
N SER A 872 1.84 -1.71 20.61
CA SER A 872 2.15 -0.46 21.31
C SER A 872 0.96 0.50 21.37
N GLU A 873 1.01 1.46 22.31
CA GLU A 873 0.01 2.52 22.46
C GLU A 873 -0.04 3.45 21.23
N GLU A 874 1.11 3.75 20.63
CA GLU A 874 1.19 4.67 19.49
C GLU A 874 0.52 4.10 18.24
N LEU A 875 0.71 2.82 17.93
CA LEU A 875 0.00 2.15 16.83
C LEU A 875 -1.52 2.14 17.06
N CYS A 876 -1.94 1.91 18.31
CA CYS A 876 -3.35 2.01 18.69
C CYS A 876 -3.89 3.43 18.47
N ARG A 877 -3.16 4.46 18.92
CA ARG A 877 -3.54 5.87 18.78
C ARG A 877 -3.65 6.30 17.32
N GLN A 878 -2.71 5.90 16.47
CA GLN A 878 -2.73 6.18 15.02
C GLN A 878 -3.96 5.54 14.35
N HIS A 879 -4.24 4.27 14.66
CA HIS A 879 -5.45 3.58 14.18
C HIS A 879 -6.74 4.23 14.69
N GLU A 880 -6.77 4.70 15.94
CA GLU A 880 -7.95 5.37 16.49
C GLU A 880 -8.20 6.75 15.87
N ILE A 881 -7.14 7.52 15.57
CA ILE A 881 -7.27 8.76 14.79
C ILE A 881 -7.90 8.45 13.43
N ALA A 882 -7.53 7.35 12.79
CA ALA A 882 -8.11 6.94 11.51
C ALA A 882 -9.63 6.67 11.57
N HIS A 883 -10.19 6.39 12.75
CA HIS A 883 -11.65 6.31 12.90
C HIS A 883 -12.35 7.67 12.89
N THR A 884 -11.65 8.75 13.24
CA THR A 884 -12.22 10.08 13.47
C THR A 884 -12.26 10.96 12.22
N ARG A 885 -13.10 12.00 12.23
CA ARG A 885 -13.15 13.03 11.16
C ARG A 885 -12.03 14.09 11.25
N LEU A 886 -10.98 13.87 12.03
CA LEU A 886 -9.91 14.83 12.24
C LEU A 886 -8.96 14.85 11.03
N ALA A 887 -8.66 16.04 10.52
CA ALA A 887 -7.88 16.19 9.30
C ALA A 887 -6.43 16.53 9.64
N MET A 888 -5.45 15.74 9.20
CA MET A 888 -4.02 16.02 9.42
C MET A 888 -3.44 16.93 8.32
N CYS A 889 -2.33 17.62 8.62
CA CYS A 889 -1.59 18.35 7.59
C CYS A 889 -0.69 17.41 6.80
N THR A 890 -0.71 17.53 5.47
CA THR A 890 0.02 16.65 4.54
C THR A 890 1.41 17.17 4.16
N VAL A 891 1.80 18.36 4.64
CA VAL A 891 3.08 18.99 4.29
C VAL A 891 4.22 18.31 5.06
N PRO A 892 5.37 18.00 4.41
CA PRO A 892 6.55 17.50 5.11
C PRO A 892 6.94 18.37 6.30
N GLU A 893 7.49 17.72 7.34
CA GLU A 893 7.92 18.34 8.61
C GLU A 893 6.85 19.09 9.43
N CYS A 894 5.58 19.09 9.01
CA CYS A 894 4.53 19.74 9.77
C CYS A 894 4.18 18.99 11.07
N LYS A 895 4.79 19.40 12.18
CA LYS A 895 4.57 18.83 13.53
C LYS A 895 3.25 19.25 14.20
N TYR A 896 2.26 19.74 13.45
CA TYR A 896 0.96 20.16 14.02
C TYR A 896 0.02 18.96 14.22
N PRO A 897 -0.73 18.90 15.33
CA PRO A 897 -1.67 17.82 15.60
C PRO A 897 -2.90 17.85 14.66
N PRO A 898 -3.71 16.77 14.61
CA PRO A 898 -4.91 16.70 13.78
C PRO A 898 -5.91 17.84 14.05
N PHE A 899 -6.46 18.41 12.99
CA PHE A 899 -7.34 19.58 13.08
C PHE A 899 -8.82 19.19 13.22
N VAL A 900 -9.49 19.80 14.21
CA VAL A 900 -10.96 19.76 14.45
C VAL A 900 -11.84 20.06 13.22
N SER A 901 -11.30 20.75 12.21
CA SER A 901 -12.04 20.99 10.97
C SER A 901 -11.11 21.20 9.78
N THR A 902 -11.59 20.86 8.59
CA THR A 902 -10.94 21.23 7.32
C THR A 902 -10.74 22.74 7.17
N GLN A 903 -11.58 23.59 7.80
CA GLN A 903 -11.36 25.05 7.80
C GLN A 903 -10.15 25.43 8.66
N ALA A 904 -9.96 24.78 9.83
CA ALA A 904 -8.77 24.96 10.65
C ALA A 904 -7.51 24.43 9.94
N LEU A 905 -7.59 23.25 9.30
CA LEU A 905 -6.51 22.73 8.46
C LEU A 905 -6.19 23.65 7.28
N MET A 906 -7.18 24.12 6.52
CA MET A 906 -6.97 25.05 5.41
C MET A 906 -6.45 26.41 5.87
N ASN A 907 -6.88 26.90 7.05
CA ASN A 907 -6.31 28.10 7.64
C ASN A 907 -4.85 27.90 8.04
N HIS A 908 -4.50 26.72 8.60
CA HIS A 908 -3.13 26.35 8.91
C HIS A 908 -2.27 26.21 7.64
N ILE A 909 -2.70 25.46 6.62
CA ILE A 909 -2.01 25.35 5.32
C ILE A 909 -1.81 26.74 4.71
N ARG A 910 -2.84 27.61 4.72
CA ARG A 910 -2.76 28.98 4.21
C ARG A 910 -1.89 29.92 5.05
N LYS A 911 -1.64 29.60 6.32
CA LYS A 911 -0.83 30.42 7.24
C LYS A 911 0.64 29.99 7.26
N TYR A 912 0.93 28.69 7.13
CA TYR A 912 2.25 28.13 7.33
C TYR A 912 2.84 27.42 6.09
N HIS A 913 2.04 27.12 5.06
CA HIS A 913 2.49 26.29 3.92
C HIS A 913 2.16 26.84 2.53
N THR A 914 1.34 27.89 2.37
CA THR A 914 1.19 28.56 1.07
C THR A 914 2.26 29.62 0.86
N SER A 915 3.28 29.28 0.08
CA SER A 915 4.22 30.23 -0.49
C SER A 915 3.52 31.13 -1.51
N LYS A 916 3.03 32.30 -1.08
CA LYS A 916 2.70 33.37 -2.03
C LYS A 916 4.01 34.01 -2.51
N PRO A 917 4.27 34.11 -3.83
CA PRO A 917 5.26 35.06 -4.30
C PRO A 917 4.81 36.45 -3.85
N THR A 918 5.71 37.18 -3.19
CA THR A 918 5.46 38.57 -2.81
C THR A 918 5.21 39.39 -4.07
N ARG A 919 3.94 39.71 -4.35
CA ARG A 919 3.62 40.76 -5.32
C ARG A 919 4.26 42.04 -4.81
N LYS A 920 5.44 42.39 -5.34
CA LYS A 920 6.00 43.73 -5.20
C LYS A 920 4.90 44.68 -5.68
N SER A 921 4.43 45.54 -4.77
CA SER A 921 3.48 46.60 -5.12
C SER A 921 4.12 47.42 -6.24
N ILE A 922 3.44 47.52 -7.39
CA ILE A 922 3.90 48.36 -8.48
C ILE A 922 3.81 49.80 -7.98
N ARG A 923 4.96 50.41 -7.68
CA ARG A 923 5.05 51.84 -7.39
C ARG A 923 4.48 52.58 -8.60
N ARG A 924 3.37 53.29 -8.42
CA ARG A 924 2.98 54.36 -9.34
C ARG A 924 4.01 55.48 -9.25
N VAL A 925 4.97 55.47 -10.18
CA VAL A 925 5.47 56.71 -10.77
C VAL A 925 4.36 57.16 -11.73
N GLY A 926 3.83 58.37 -11.72
CA GLY A 926 4.09 59.54 -10.89
C GLY A 926 3.37 60.68 -11.58
N ASN A 927 2.31 61.24 -10.98
CA ASN A 927 1.65 62.43 -11.51
C ASN A 927 2.06 63.63 -10.66
N PHE A 928 2.29 64.74 -11.34
CA PHE A 928 2.89 65.95 -10.76
C PHE A 928 2.06 66.58 -9.64
N SER A 929 2.78 67.24 -8.74
CA SER A 929 2.29 67.90 -7.54
C SER A 929 1.65 69.26 -7.80
N ALA A 930 0.45 69.45 -7.25
CA ALA A 930 -0.01 70.68 -6.60
C ALA A 930 -1.29 70.32 -5.82
N GLY A 931 -1.50 70.65 -4.55
CA GLY A 931 -0.68 71.33 -3.54
C GLY A 931 -1.56 71.55 -2.30
N THR A 932 -0.96 71.97 -1.18
CA THR A 932 -1.68 72.52 0.01
C THR A 932 -2.36 71.49 0.95
N THR A 933 -1.71 71.31 2.12
CA THR A 933 -2.23 71.10 3.51
C THR A 933 -3.76 71.04 3.73
N ILE A 934 -4.29 70.22 4.66
CA ILE A 934 -4.37 70.50 6.12
C ILE A 934 -4.64 69.22 6.96
N SER A 935 -4.38 69.33 8.28
CA SER A 935 -4.37 68.37 9.41
C SER A 935 -5.47 67.30 9.61
N LYS A 936 -5.11 66.27 10.41
CA LYS A 936 -5.77 65.69 11.63
C LYS A 936 -7.23 66.12 11.92
N SER A 937 -8.19 65.34 12.45
CA SER A 937 -8.21 64.23 13.44
C SER A 937 -9.70 63.83 13.68
N ASP A 938 -10.17 62.70 14.25
CA ASP A 938 -9.65 61.36 14.61
C ASP A 938 -10.87 60.42 14.95
N SER A 939 -10.68 59.32 15.72
CA SER A 939 -11.59 58.69 16.74
C SER A 939 -13.14 58.87 16.69
N GLU A 940 -14.05 57.93 17.03
CA GLU A 940 -13.99 56.59 17.64
C GLU A 940 -15.43 55.97 17.76
N ILE A 941 -15.54 54.64 17.99
CA ILE A 941 -16.40 53.92 18.99
C ILE A 941 -17.84 54.48 19.30
N ARG A 942 -18.97 53.73 19.23
CA ARG A 942 -19.38 52.65 20.17
C ARG A 942 -20.74 52.00 19.79
N ALA A 943 -21.04 50.87 20.41
CA ALA A 943 -22.37 50.25 20.46
C ALA A 943 -22.97 50.26 21.87
N LYS A 944 -24.32 50.26 22.02
CA LYS A 944 -25.16 49.33 22.83
C LYS A 944 -26.46 49.93 23.39
N ARG A 945 -27.51 49.06 23.44
CA ARG A 945 -28.67 49.03 24.40
C ARG A 945 -29.68 50.19 24.31
N LEU A 946 -30.96 50.08 24.73
CA LEU A 946 -31.89 48.94 24.99
C LEU A 946 -33.34 49.51 25.07
N MET A 947 -34.35 48.63 24.99
CA MET A 947 -35.71 48.75 25.56
C MET A 947 -36.75 49.73 24.96
N THR A 948 -37.79 49.11 24.40
CA THR A 948 -39.25 49.35 24.62
C THR A 948 -39.75 50.75 25.00
N ASP A 949 -40.65 51.33 24.17
CA ASP A 949 -42.08 51.37 24.52
C ASP A 949 -43.00 51.63 23.30
N ASP A 950 -44.32 51.44 23.47
CA ASP A 950 -45.38 51.57 22.45
C ASP A 950 -45.72 53.03 22.06
N GLY A 951 -46.34 53.25 20.87
CA GLY A 951 -46.94 54.57 20.59
C GLY A 951 -47.29 55.02 19.16
N ASN A 952 -48.16 54.30 18.45
CA ASN A 952 -49.14 54.83 17.46
C ASN A 952 -48.75 55.67 16.20
N VAL A 953 -49.27 55.14 15.06
CA VAL A 953 -50.02 55.85 13.98
C VAL A 953 -49.31 56.36 12.71
N ALA A 954 -50.00 56.08 11.59
CA ALA A 954 -49.89 56.59 10.20
C ALA A 954 -48.74 56.08 9.30
N GLY A 955 -49.11 55.39 8.21
CA GLY A 955 -48.22 55.13 7.06
C GLY A 955 -48.16 53.69 6.55
N SER A 956 -49.17 53.26 5.77
CA SER A 956 -49.08 52.14 4.80
C SER A 956 -48.68 50.74 5.31
N LYS A 957 -49.67 49.94 5.74
CA LYS A 957 -49.50 48.50 6.03
C LYS A 957 -49.35 47.66 4.74
N VAL A 958 -48.26 46.90 4.67
CA VAL A 958 -48.09 45.71 3.81
C VAL A 958 -48.08 44.47 4.72
N ILE A 959 -48.71 43.35 4.31
CA ILE A 959 -48.23 41.94 4.45
C ILE A 959 -49.36 40.90 4.22
N ARG A 960 -49.01 39.83 3.48
CA ARG A 960 -49.71 38.52 3.29
C ARG A 960 -51.10 38.56 2.63
N MET A 961 -51.37 37.74 1.61
CA MET A 961 -51.31 36.26 1.69
C MET A 961 -50.87 35.53 0.41
N ARG A 962 -50.62 34.22 0.57
CA ARG A 962 -50.45 33.22 -0.50
C ARG A 962 -51.64 33.21 -1.47
N LYS A 963 -51.39 33.10 -2.78
CA LYS A 963 -51.98 32.07 -3.67
C LYS A 963 -51.36 32.09 -5.07
N ALA A 964 -51.47 30.94 -5.74
CA ALA A 964 -51.19 30.80 -7.17
C ALA A 964 -52.22 31.55 -8.03
N LYS A 965 -51.87 31.81 -9.30
CA LYS A 965 -52.68 31.30 -10.43
C LYS A 965 -51.98 31.41 -11.79
N GLN A 966 -52.54 30.63 -12.71
CA GLN A 966 -52.17 30.43 -14.11
C GLN A 966 -53.44 30.73 -14.96
N ILE A 967 -53.29 30.82 -16.29
CA ILE A 967 -54.36 30.77 -17.33
C ILE A 967 -55.23 32.05 -17.42
N LYS A 968 -55.44 32.66 -18.60
CA LYS A 968 -56.56 32.44 -19.57
C LYS A 968 -56.43 33.43 -20.74
N HIS A 969 -56.99 33.25 -21.95
CA HIS A 969 -57.61 32.11 -22.68
C HIS A 969 -57.86 32.57 -24.14
N THR A 970 -57.96 31.62 -25.07
CA THR A 970 -59.08 31.49 -26.05
C THR A 970 -59.05 30.03 -26.55
N GLN A 971 -60.07 29.22 -26.24
CA GLN A 971 -61.26 28.91 -27.06
C GLN A 971 -60.94 28.05 -28.32
N ARG A 972 -61.67 26.97 -28.64
CA ARG A 972 -62.95 26.46 -28.10
C ARG A 972 -63.24 24.99 -28.51
N ASP A 973 -64.31 24.45 -27.91
CA ASP A 973 -65.20 23.35 -28.38
C ASP A 973 -64.75 21.87 -28.31
N THR A 974 -65.76 20.99 -28.46
CA THR A 974 -66.00 19.83 -27.59
C THR A 974 -66.75 18.68 -28.27
N GLU A 975 -66.60 17.47 -27.71
CA GLU A 975 -67.59 16.37 -27.64
C GLU A 975 -67.99 15.54 -28.89
N ASP A 976 -68.51 14.34 -28.57
CA ASP A 976 -69.33 13.38 -29.35
C ASP A 976 -68.78 12.53 -30.52
N ALA A 977 -68.43 11.29 -30.15
CA ALA A 977 -69.12 10.05 -30.52
C ALA A 977 -69.09 9.43 -31.95
N LYS A 978 -68.95 8.09 -31.96
CA LYS A 978 -69.23 7.09 -33.03
C LYS A 978 -68.25 6.97 -34.23
N ASN A 979 -67.47 5.89 -34.25
CA ASN A 979 -67.75 4.73 -35.12
C ASN A 979 -66.80 3.52 -34.90
N PHE A 980 -67.40 2.35 -34.67
CA PHE A 980 -66.92 1.02 -35.10
C PHE A 980 -67.56 0.71 -36.49
N PRO A 981 -67.32 -0.42 -37.21
CA PRO A 981 -66.62 -1.67 -36.86
C PRO A 981 -65.53 -2.10 -37.88
N GLY A 982 -64.82 -3.23 -37.77
CA GLY A 982 -64.70 -4.19 -36.66
C GLY A 982 -64.06 -5.54 -37.06
N LYS A 983 -63.88 -6.39 -36.03
CA LYS A 983 -64.06 -7.86 -35.96
C LYS A 983 -63.27 -8.87 -36.83
N GLU A 984 -62.95 -9.97 -36.13
CA GLU A 984 -62.91 -11.40 -36.53
C GLU A 984 -61.60 -12.07 -37.00
N ASP A 985 -60.89 -12.63 -36.01
CA ASP A 985 -60.91 -14.06 -35.63
C ASP A 985 -60.28 -15.19 -36.49
N VAL A 986 -59.54 -16.04 -35.76
CA VAL A 986 -59.50 -17.53 -35.80
C VAL A 986 -58.72 -18.27 -36.92
N SER A 987 -57.56 -18.79 -36.51
CA SER A 987 -57.15 -20.21 -36.47
C SER A 987 -57.10 -21.13 -37.72
N MET A 988 -56.12 -22.05 -37.64
CA MET A 988 -56.08 -23.43 -38.21
C MET A 988 -55.86 -23.66 -39.72
N MET A 989 -54.75 -24.38 -40.01
CA MET A 989 -54.66 -25.64 -40.80
C MET A 989 -55.42 -25.74 -42.14
N LEU A 990 -54.82 -26.17 -43.27
CA LEU A 990 -54.04 -27.41 -43.47
C LEU A 990 -53.44 -27.52 -44.89
N SER A 991 -52.52 -28.49 -45.09
CA SER A 991 -52.11 -29.11 -46.39
C SER A 991 -51.22 -28.28 -47.35
N SER A 992 -50.40 -28.85 -48.27
CA SER A 992 -50.21 -30.24 -48.73
C SER A 992 -48.73 -30.55 -49.07
N GLY A 993 -48.35 -31.84 -49.22
CA GLY A 993 -46.98 -32.29 -49.58
C GLY A 993 -46.57 -32.05 -51.05
N GLY A 994 -45.38 -32.44 -51.53
CA GLY A 994 -44.28 -33.25 -50.96
C GLY A 994 -42.96 -32.95 -51.72
N ARG A 995 -41.90 -33.79 -51.75
CA ARG A 995 -41.74 -35.22 -51.41
C ARG A 995 -40.22 -35.57 -51.40
N ILE A 996 -39.82 -36.68 -50.72
CA ILE A 996 -38.64 -37.55 -51.01
C ILE A 996 -37.22 -36.95 -50.73
N ASP A 997 -36.29 -37.59 -49.99
CA ASP A 997 -36.30 -38.86 -49.21
C ASP A 997 -35.28 -38.89 -48.03
N HIS A 998 -35.66 -39.65 -46.98
CA HIS A 998 -34.92 -40.60 -46.11
C HIS A 998 -33.37 -40.78 -46.18
N LEU A 999 -32.64 -41.27 -45.15
CA LEU A 999 -32.77 -41.38 -43.67
C LEU A 999 -31.45 -41.97 -43.06
N THR A 1000 -31.40 -42.10 -41.72
CA THR A 1000 -30.64 -43.10 -40.89
C THR A 1000 -29.10 -43.07 -40.77
N GLU A 1001 -28.65 -42.60 -39.60
CA GLU A 1001 -28.05 -43.39 -38.48
C GLU A 1001 -26.74 -44.22 -38.60
N GLU A 1002 -25.82 -43.84 -37.69
CA GLU A 1002 -25.04 -44.66 -36.74
C GLU A 1002 -23.84 -45.57 -37.11
N MET A 1003 -22.75 -45.29 -36.36
CA MET A 1003 -21.81 -46.20 -35.68
C MET A 1003 -20.60 -46.89 -36.36
N HIS A 1004 -19.46 -46.68 -35.68
CA HIS A 1004 -18.31 -47.56 -35.42
C HIS A 1004 -17.03 -47.62 -36.31
N ARG A 1005 -15.93 -47.23 -35.64
CA ARG A 1005 -14.59 -47.86 -35.53
C ARG A 1005 -13.76 -48.19 -36.80
N ALA A 1006 -12.76 -47.33 -36.99
CA ALA A 1006 -11.32 -47.62 -36.76
C ALA A 1006 -10.45 -48.40 -37.79
N GLN A 1007 -9.19 -47.91 -37.84
CA GLN A 1007 -7.92 -48.53 -38.26
C GLN A 1007 -7.36 -48.36 -39.69
N SER A 1008 -6.08 -47.95 -39.68
CA SER A 1008 -4.96 -48.33 -40.56
C SER A 1008 -4.68 -47.59 -41.88
N SER A 1009 -3.66 -46.73 -41.81
CA SER A 1009 -2.46 -46.67 -42.67
C SER A 1009 -2.54 -46.61 -44.21
N SER A 1010 -1.89 -45.59 -44.78
CA SER A 1010 -0.66 -45.81 -45.58
C SER A 1010 0.12 -44.52 -45.92
N ARG A 1011 1.44 -44.57 -45.71
CA ARG A 1011 2.50 -43.80 -46.38
C ARG A 1011 2.93 -44.62 -47.64
N PRO A 1012 3.60 -44.08 -48.69
CA PRO A 1012 4.98 -43.60 -48.55
C PRO A 1012 5.55 -42.53 -49.54
N ASN A 1013 6.60 -41.85 -49.06
CA ASN A 1013 7.93 -41.56 -49.65
C ASN A 1013 8.15 -41.08 -51.11
N LEU A 1014 8.85 -39.94 -51.23
CA LEU A 1014 10.22 -39.70 -51.80
C LEU A 1014 10.67 -40.43 -53.09
N PRO A 1015 11.45 -39.74 -53.98
CA PRO A 1015 12.92 -39.76 -53.82
C PRO A 1015 13.68 -38.43 -54.11
N LEU A 1016 15.00 -38.48 -53.88
CA LEU A 1016 16.04 -37.43 -53.94
C LEU A 1016 16.98 -37.60 -55.16
N SER A 1017 17.67 -36.50 -55.55
CA SER A 1017 19.07 -36.37 -56.07
C SER A 1017 19.22 -35.03 -56.81
N GLU A 1018 20.36 -34.30 -56.94
CA GLU A 1018 21.76 -34.32 -56.46
C GLU A 1018 22.43 -32.96 -56.88
N ALA A 1019 23.62 -32.47 -56.46
CA ALA A 1019 24.63 -32.81 -55.43
C ALA A 1019 25.59 -31.60 -55.15
N ASN A 1020 26.40 -31.72 -54.08
CA ASN A 1020 27.77 -31.19 -53.88
C ASN A 1020 28.10 -29.67 -53.92
N LYS A 1021 28.55 -29.13 -52.76
CA LYS A 1021 29.99 -28.93 -52.41
C LYS A 1021 30.17 -28.43 -50.95
N GLY A 1022 31.15 -28.97 -50.23
CA GLY A 1022 31.75 -28.38 -49.00
C GLY A 1022 33.14 -27.77 -49.31
N PRO A 1023 34.08 -27.59 -48.34
CA PRO A 1023 34.05 -27.98 -46.91
C PRO A 1023 34.66 -26.95 -45.90
N ASN A 1024 34.82 -27.38 -44.63
CA ASN A 1024 35.82 -26.97 -43.59
C ASN A 1024 35.78 -25.60 -42.86
N HIS A 1025 36.03 -25.69 -41.53
CA HIS A 1025 36.74 -24.78 -40.58
C HIS A 1025 36.36 -23.27 -40.55
N ASP A 1026 36.54 -22.50 -39.48
CA ASP A 1026 36.71 -22.71 -38.02
C ASP A 1026 36.39 -21.35 -37.35
N GLU A 1027 36.30 -21.33 -36.01
CA GLU A 1027 36.70 -20.22 -35.12
C GLU A 1027 36.18 -18.77 -35.32
N GLU A 1028 35.48 -18.32 -34.27
CA GLU A 1028 35.86 -17.15 -33.44
C GLU A 1028 35.31 -15.71 -33.63
N ILE A 1029 34.83 -15.22 -32.47
CA ILE A 1029 35.18 -13.94 -31.80
C ILE A 1029 34.33 -12.66 -31.97
N HIS A 1030 34.05 -12.06 -30.79
CA HIS A 1030 33.58 -10.69 -30.45
C HIS A 1030 32.22 -10.21 -31.03
N SER A 1031 31.48 -9.33 -30.35
CA SER A 1031 31.57 -8.65 -29.04
C SER A 1031 30.14 -8.40 -28.52
N GLY A 1032 29.89 -8.23 -27.21
CA GLY A 1032 29.76 -6.91 -26.55
C GLY A 1032 28.57 -6.09 -27.09
N GLN A 1033 27.69 -5.42 -26.35
CA GLN A 1033 27.69 -4.81 -25.02
C GLN A 1033 26.20 -4.41 -24.76
N ASP A 1034 25.58 -4.66 -23.60
CA ASP A 1034 25.56 -3.83 -22.37
C ASP A 1034 24.52 -2.66 -22.39
N LEU A 1035 23.79 -2.44 -21.27
CA LEU A 1035 23.33 -1.13 -20.71
C LEU A 1035 22.23 -1.26 -19.60
N PRO A 1036 22.16 -0.32 -18.63
CA PRO A 1036 21.33 -0.37 -17.43
C PRO A 1036 19.97 0.30 -17.49
N ASN A 1037 19.17 -0.08 -16.50
CA ASN A 1037 18.73 0.89 -15.50
C ASN A 1037 19.16 0.38 -14.12
N ASP A 1038 19.87 1.19 -13.36
CA ASP A 1038 19.85 1.10 -11.90
C ASP A 1038 18.92 2.20 -11.36
N VAL A 1039 18.24 1.93 -10.25
CA VAL A 1039 17.63 2.98 -9.43
C VAL A 1039 17.57 2.52 -7.97
N LEU A 1040 18.34 3.15 -7.08
CA LEU A 1040 17.81 4.09 -6.07
C LEU A 1040 18.91 4.66 -5.17
N VAL A 1041 18.66 5.88 -4.67
CA VAL A 1041 19.62 6.72 -3.94
C VAL A 1041 19.07 7.07 -2.56
N GLU A 1042 19.88 6.91 -1.51
CA GLU A 1042 19.73 7.62 -0.24
C GLU A 1042 20.29 9.05 -0.36
N SER A 1043 19.66 10.05 0.26
CA SER A 1043 20.19 11.42 0.23
C SER A 1043 19.90 12.22 1.50
N ASP A 1044 20.95 12.47 2.30
CA ASP A 1044 21.25 13.78 2.93
C ASP A 1044 22.63 13.79 3.64
N LEU A 1045 23.61 13.02 3.11
CA LEU A 1045 25.02 13.07 3.51
C LEU A 1045 25.92 12.96 2.27
N ASP A 1046 27.12 13.53 2.37
CA ASP A 1046 28.10 13.63 1.27
C ASP A 1046 28.59 12.22 0.83
N PRO A 1047 28.36 11.80 -0.43
CA PRO A 1047 28.69 10.44 -0.88
C PRO A 1047 30.20 10.21 -1.10
N SER A 1048 31.05 11.23 -0.97
CA SER A 1048 32.50 11.13 -1.18
C SER A 1048 33.29 10.38 -0.08
N PHE A 1049 32.60 9.70 0.84
CA PHE A 1049 33.21 8.98 1.98
C PHE A 1049 32.69 7.54 2.09
N GLU A 1050 33.28 6.64 1.30
CA GLU A 1050 33.14 5.20 1.47
C GLU A 1050 34.26 4.66 2.37
N VAL A 1051 33.89 3.90 3.39
CA VAL A 1051 34.82 3.18 4.27
C VAL A 1051 34.85 1.73 3.77
N SER A 1052 36.04 1.17 3.55
CA SER A 1052 36.19 -0.22 3.09
C SER A 1052 35.53 -1.20 4.07
N ILE A 1053 34.95 -2.28 3.52
CA ILE A 1053 34.36 -3.34 4.34
C ILE A 1053 35.43 -4.12 5.12
N ASP A 1054 36.67 -4.16 4.61
CA ASP A 1054 37.80 -4.85 5.24
C ASP A 1054 38.15 -4.23 6.61
N SER A 1055 38.01 -2.91 6.75
CA SER A 1055 38.18 -2.19 8.02
C SER A 1055 37.03 -2.39 9.03
N MET A 1056 35.93 -3.05 8.64
CA MET A 1056 34.76 -3.29 9.52
C MET A 1056 34.76 -4.68 10.18
N GLY A 1057 35.54 -5.64 9.66
CA GLY A 1057 35.87 -6.92 10.30
C GLY A 1057 34.74 -7.97 10.38
N TYR A 1058 34.91 -9.10 9.70
CA TYR A 1058 33.93 -10.19 9.67
C TYR A 1058 34.23 -11.32 10.68
N ARG A 1059 33.20 -11.84 11.35
CA ARG A 1059 33.23 -13.16 12.02
C ARG A 1059 32.22 -14.11 11.36
N GLY A 1060 32.64 -15.37 11.21
CA GLY A 1060 31.99 -16.36 10.34
C GLY A 1060 30.57 -16.78 10.72
N CYS A 1061 29.93 -17.44 9.74
CA CYS A 1061 28.56 -17.94 9.70
C CYS A 1061 27.88 -18.27 11.05
N SER A 1062 26.71 -17.67 11.26
CA SER A 1062 25.84 -17.78 12.43
C SER A 1062 25.12 -19.13 12.61
N ILE A 1063 25.45 -20.17 11.81
CA ILE A 1063 24.86 -21.51 11.94
C ILE A 1063 25.64 -22.35 12.97
N PRO A 1064 24.99 -22.82 14.06
CA PRO A 1064 25.63 -23.70 15.04
C PRO A 1064 26.14 -24.99 14.39
N GLY A 1065 27.45 -25.21 14.43
CA GLY A 1065 28.10 -26.39 13.84
C GLY A 1065 28.51 -26.26 12.36
N CYS A 1066 28.52 -25.05 11.79
CA CYS A 1066 29.05 -24.79 10.44
C CYS A 1066 30.52 -25.25 10.25
N GLY A 1067 31.33 -25.22 11.30
CA GLY A 1067 32.69 -25.80 11.31
C GLY A 1067 33.79 -24.94 10.66
N VAL A 1068 33.44 -23.93 9.86
CA VAL A 1068 34.41 -23.02 9.25
C VAL A 1068 34.85 -21.96 10.27
N LYS A 1069 36.01 -22.16 10.89
CA LYS A 1069 36.78 -21.08 11.51
C LYS A 1069 37.70 -20.48 10.46
N LEU A 1070 37.56 -19.19 10.17
CA LEU A 1070 38.64 -18.40 9.60
C LEU A 1070 39.72 -18.23 10.68
N GLN A 1071 40.69 -19.15 10.70
CA GLN A 1071 41.93 -18.97 11.46
C GLN A 1071 42.91 -18.14 10.62
N GLY A 1072 43.52 -17.13 11.24
CA GLY A 1072 44.40 -16.19 10.55
C GLY A 1072 45.86 -16.64 10.38
N ALA A 1073 46.66 -15.70 9.89
CA ALA A 1073 48.03 -15.82 9.39
C ALA A 1073 48.17 -16.56 8.03
N SER A 1074 49.03 -16.12 7.10
CA SER A 1074 50.13 -15.14 7.19
C SER A 1074 50.22 -14.22 5.95
N MET A 1075 51.11 -13.23 6.04
CA MET A 1075 51.47 -12.27 4.97
C MET A 1075 51.83 -12.89 3.62
N GLU A 1076 51.74 -12.02 2.60
CA GLU A 1076 52.24 -12.15 1.22
C GLU A 1076 51.51 -13.15 0.29
N GLY A 1077 50.66 -12.60 -0.60
CA GLY A 1077 50.60 -13.10 -1.98
C GLY A 1077 49.33 -13.76 -2.51
N PHE A 1078 48.14 -13.61 -1.89
CA PHE A 1078 46.89 -14.14 -2.46
C PHE A 1078 45.67 -13.19 -2.29
N HIS A 1079 45.68 -12.03 -2.96
CA HIS A 1079 44.51 -11.13 -3.03
C HIS A 1079 43.36 -11.64 -3.92
N THR A 1080 43.51 -12.79 -4.57
CA THR A 1080 42.54 -13.31 -5.55
C THR A 1080 41.54 -14.32 -4.99
N GLU A 1081 41.70 -14.89 -3.79
CA GLU A 1081 40.80 -15.94 -3.28
C GLU A 1081 39.49 -15.43 -2.65
N ILE A 1082 39.49 -14.23 -2.03
CA ILE A 1082 38.24 -13.58 -1.59
C ILE A 1082 37.40 -13.24 -2.83
N ALA A 1083 38.05 -12.67 -3.85
CA ALA A 1083 37.44 -12.48 -5.16
C ALA A 1083 36.95 -13.81 -5.75
N HIS A 1084 37.71 -14.91 -5.67
CA HIS A 1084 37.31 -16.21 -6.23
C HIS A 1084 36.08 -16.82 -5.56
N HIS A 1085 35.92 -16.66 -4.23
CA HIS A 1085 34.71 -17.11 -3.52
C HIS A 1085 33.47 -16.28 -3.92
N TYR A 1086 33.65 -14.98 -4.18
CA TYR A 1086 32.63 -14.07 -4.71
C TYR A 1086 32.33 -14.31 -6.20
N TRP A 1087 33.32 -14.74 -6.98
CA TRP A 1087 33.18 -15.00 -8.42
C TRP A 1087 32.52 -16.35 -8.74
N MET A 1088 32.82 -17.39 -7.96
CA MET A 1088 32.15 -18.68 -8.07
C MET A 1088 30.64 -18.61 -7.75
N TRP A 1089 30.18 -17.54 -7.12
CA TRP A 1089 28.75 -17.30 -6.84
C TRP A 1089 27.90 -17.01 -8.09
N HIS A 1090 28.49 -16.51 -9.19
CA HIS A 1090 27.72 -16.10 -10.37
C HIS A 1090 27.52 -17.19 -11.45
N HIS A 1091 28.23 -18.33 -11.39
CA HIS A 1091 28.10 -19.43 -12.36
C HIS A 1091 27.23 -20.58 -11.82
N ALA A 1092 26.04 -20.75 -12.41
CA ALA A 1092 24.99 -21.63 -11.91
C ALA A 1092 25.36 -23.13 -11.87
N ASP A 1093 26.29 -23.59 -12.70
CA ASP A 1093 26.66 -25.01 -12.80
C ASP A 1093 27.45 -25.55 -11.59
N SER A 1094 28.12 -24.69 -10.82
CA SER A 1094 28.87 -25.14 -9.63
C SER A 1094 28.01 -25.25 -8.36
N MET A 1095 26.85 -24.57 -8.31
CA MET A 1095 25.95 -24.57 -7.16
C MET A 1095 25.30 -25.94 -6.90
N ALA A 1096 25.32 -26.85 -7.86
CA ALA A 1096 24.83 -28.22 -7.71
C ALA A 1096 25.75 -29.15 -6.88
N ARG A 1097 26.95 -28.71 -6.46
CA ARG A 1097 27.97 -29.61 -5.86
C ARG A 1097 28.48 -29.26 -4.47
N CYS A 1098 28.13 -28.12 -3.86
CA CYS A 1098 28.50 -27.85 -2.46
C CYS A 1098 27.53 -28.54 -1.47
N ALA A 1099 27.55 -29.87 -1.47
CA ALA A 1099 26.70 -30.70 -0.61
C ALA A 1099 27.29 -30.84 0.81
N VAL A 1100 27.26 -29.77 1.62
CA VAL A 1100 27.53 -29.89 3.07
C VAL A 1100 26.24 -30.26 3.82
N ASN A 1101 25.78 -31.48 3.55
CA ASN A 1101 24.92 -32.38 4.35
C ASN A 1101 23.61 -31.91 5.04
N ARG A 1102 23.17 -30.64 5.03
CA ARG A 1102 21.93 -30.24 5.74
C ARG A 1102 20.96 -29.26 5.05
N CYS A 1103 21.24 -28.76 3.84
CA CYS A 1103 20.24 -27.99 3.07
C CYS A 1103 19.79 -28.78 1.83
N GLN A 1104 18.59 -29.37 1.88
CA GLN A 1104 17.96 -30.09 0.76
C GLN A 1104 16.86 -29.26 0.08
N VAL A 1105 17.22 -28.08 -0.44
CA VAL A 1105 16.31 -27.25 -1.24
C VAL A 1105 16.91 -27.02 -2.62
N VAL A 1106 16.23 -27.50 -3.65
CA VAL A 1106 16.51 -27.16 -5.04
C VAL A 1106 15.67 -25.93 -5.37
N PHE A 1107 16.30 -24.88 -5.90
CA PHE A 1107 15.65 -23.59 -6.13
C PHE A 1107 15.36 -23.38 -7.62
N ASP A 1108 14.08 -23.15 -7.95
CA ASP A 1108 13.61 -23.01 -9.34
C ASP A 1108 13.98 -21.65 -10.00
N SER A 1109 14.62 -20.71 -9.28
CA SER A 1109 15.11 -19.45 -9.84
C SER A 1109 16.24 -18.79 -9.02
N ARG A 1110 17.11 -18.04 -9.71
CA ARG A 1110 18.24 -17.30 -9.10
C ARG A 1110 17.81 -16.34 -7.98
N GLN A 1111 16.71 -15.59 -8.18
CA GLN A 1111 16.20 -14.63 -7.19
C GLN A 1111 15.77 -15.30 -5.87
N VAL A 1112 15.23 -16.53 -5.89
CA VAL A 1112 14.81 -17.21 -4.65
C VAL A 1112 16.01 -17.79 -3.90
N LEU A 1113 17.05 -18.24 -4.62
CA LEU A 1113 18.31 -18.68 -4.02
C LEU A 1113 19.06 -17.52 -3.35
N GLN A 1114 19.12 -16.37 -4.02
CA GLN A 1114 19.73 -15.14 -3.51
C GLN A 1114 19.05 -14.68 -2.19
N VAL A 1115 17.73 -14.50 -2.21
CA VAL A 1115 16.94 -14.13 -1.02
C VAL A 1115 17.05 -15.18 0.10
N HIS A 1116 17.24 -16.46 -0.22
CA HIS A 1116 17.48 -17.50 0.80
C HIS A 1116 18.84 -17.35 1.47
N TYR A 1117 19.89 -17.01 0.72
CA TYR A 1117 21.25 -16.85 1.25
C TYR A 1117 21.41 -15.56 2.07
N GLU A 1118 20.95 -14.42 1.53
CA GLU A 1118 20.93 -13.11 2.19
C GLU A 1118 20.25 -13.18 3.56
N TYR A 1119 19.14 -13.93 3.68
CA TYR A 1119 18.36 -14.05 4.91
C TYR A 1119 18.90 -15.09 5.93
N LYS A 1120 19.94 -15.87 5.60
CA LYS A 1120 20.37 -17.05 6.40
C LYS A 1120 21.85 -17.15 6.71
N HIS A 1121 22.73 -16.54 5.92
CA HIS A 1121 24.17 -16.80 6.00
C HIS A 1121 25.05 -15.57 6.30
N THR A 1122 24.51 -14.36 6.14
CA THR A 1122 25.23 -13.10 6.33
C THR A 1122 24.62 -12.32 7.50
N THR A 1123 25.26 -12.42 8.66
CA THR A 1123 25.03 -11.54 9.81
C THR A 1123 26.33 -10.79 10.05
N LEU A 1124 26.30 -9.47 9.92
CA LEU A 1124 27.49 -8.62 10.01
C LEU A 1124 27.65 -8.10 11.44
N PHE A 1125 28.86 -7.86 11.91
CA PHE A 1125 29.11 -7.41 13.29
C PHE A 1125 30.09 -6.24 13.29
N CYS A 1126 29.88 -5.30 14.21
CA CYS A 1126 30.80 -4.17 14.36
C CYS A 1126 32.01 -4.58 15.20
N ASN A 1127 33.20 -4.59 14.59
CA ASN A 1127 34.46 -4.91 15.25
C ASN A 1127 34.84 -4.03 16.47
N HIS A 1128 34.16 -2.88 16.67
CA HIS A 1128 34.40 -1.98 17.80
C HIS A 1128 33.37 -2.09 18.95
N CYS A 1129 32.17 -2.64 18.72
CA CYS A 1129 31.16 -2.76 19.78
C CYS A 1129 30.16 -3.93 19.61
N ASP A 1130 30.60 -5.04 19.00
CA ASP A 1130 29.84 -6.29 18.83
C ASP A 1130 29.12 -6.78 20.10
N ALA A 1131 29.74 -6.65 21.27
CA ALA A 1131 29.17 -6.99 22.57
C ALA A 1131 27.86 -6.24 22.91
N ASN A 1132 27.63 -5.06 22.32
CA ASN A 1132 26.39 -4.28 22.47
C ASN A 1132 25.33 -4.64 21.42
N HIS A 1133 25.71 -5.40 20.39
CA HIS A 1133 24.86 -5.81 19.25
C HIS A 1133 24.95 -7.33 19.00
N PRO A 1134 24.56 -8.18 19.97
CA PRO A 1134 24.77 -9.63 19.91
C PRO A 1134 23.97 -10.36 18.81
N GLU A 1135 22.96 -9.71 18.23
CA GLU A 1135 22.19 -10.23 17.08
C GLU A 1135 22.79 -9.82 15.72
N GLY A 1136 23.76 -8.91 15.70
CA GLY A 1136 24.41 -8.38 14.50
C GLY A 1136 23.51 -7.46 13.66
N PHE A 1137 24.02 -7.09 12.49
CA PHE A 1137 23.37 -6.27 11.47
C PHE A 1137 22.98 -7.15 10.28
N ALA A 1138 21.80 -6.94 9.71
CA ALA A 1138 21.23 -7.80 8.67
C ALA A 1138 21.68 -7.38 7.27
N LEU A 1139 22.02 -6.09 7.08
CA LEU A 1139 22.49 -5.53 5.82
C LEU A 1139 23.81 -4.76 6.02
N GLU A 1140 24.60 -4.65 4.95
CA GLU A 1140 25.85 -3.90 4.98
C GLU A 1140 25.61 -2.42 5.26
N ASP A 1141 24.56 -1.83 4.66
CA ASP A 1141 24.18 -0.44 4.88
C ASP A 1141 23.81 -0.16 6.35
N GLU A 1142 23.22 -1.12 7.06
CA GLU A 1142 22.92 -1.01 8.50
C GLU A 1142 24.22 -0.95 9.33
N LEU A 1143 25.20 -1.80 9.01
CA LEU A 1143 26.52 -1.76 9.67
C LEU A 1143 27.27 -0.46 9.33
N ARG A 1144 27.31 -0.06 8.05
CA ARG A 1144 27.92 1.21 7.61
C ARG A 1144 27.26 2.42 8.29
N HIS A 1145 25.94 2.43 8.41
CA HIS A 1145 25.18 3.48 9.09
C HIS A 1145 25.46 3.51 10.59
N HIS A 1146 25.52 2.35 11.25
CA HIS A 1146 25.93 2.22 12.64
C HIS A 1146 27.36 2.75 12.87
N TRP A 1147 28.32 2.34 12.05
CA TRP A 1147 29.73 2.76 12.15
C TRP A 1147 29.88 4.29 11.97
N ARG A 1148 29.16 4.87 10.98
CA ARG A 1148 29.08 6.32 10.76
C ARG A 1148 28.47 7.10 11.93
N LEU A 1149 27.56 6.50 12.70
CA LEU A 1149 26.90 7.15 13.84
C LEU A 1149 27.61 6.97 15.18
N GLN A 1150 28.31 5.86 15.40
CA GLN A 1150 28.88 5.50 16.71
C GLN A 1150 30.41 5.54 16.77
N HIS A 1151 31.11 5.53 15.63
CA HIS A 1151 32.57 5.42 15.57
C HIS A 1151 33.26 6.54 14.78
N LEU A 1152 32.55 7.48 14.14
CA LEU A 1152 33.15 8.63 13.44
C LEU A 1152 32.83 9.98 14.11
N LYS A 1153 33.87 10.74 14.46
CA LYS A 1153 33.78 12.11 14.97
C LYS A 1153 34.15 13.12 13.89
N ARG A 1154 33.27 14.10 13.65
CA ARG A 1154 33.55 15.19 12.69
C ARG A 1154 34.42 16.28 13.33
N LEU A 1155 35.59 16.54 12.73
CA LEU A 1155 36.51 17.61 13.08
C LEU A 1155 36.46 18.73 12.04
N THR A 1156 36.39 19.98 12.49
CA THR A 1156 36.50 21.15 11.61
C THR A 1156 37.96 21.44 11.27
N ARG A 1157 38.25 21.62 9.98
CA ARG A 1157 39.52 22.12 9.45
C ARG A 1157 39.28 23.34 8.57
N TRP A 1158 40.35 24.05 8.23
CA TRP A 1158 40.29 25.25 7.42
C TRP A 1158 41.35 25.18 6.32
N VAL A 1159 40.98 25.54 5.08
CA VAL A 1159 41.87 25.54 3.90
C VAL A 1159 41.80 26.88 3.16
N CYS A 1160 42.78 27.12 2.30
CA CYS A 1160 42.75 28.25 1.38
C CYS A 1160 41.72 28.02 0.25
N ARG A 1161 40.99 29.05 -0.17
CA ARG A 1161 39.99 28.99 -1.24
C ARG A 1161 40.60 29.52 -2.54
N LEU A 1162 40.70 28.66 -3.55
CA LEU A 1162 41.25 28.98 -4.88
C LEU A 1162 40.26 29.69 -5.82
N GLU A 1163 38.96 29.52 -5.63
CA GLU A 1163 37.91 30.10 -6.49
C GLU A 1163 37.93 31.64 -6.53
N GLU A 1164 38.06 32.23 -7.72
CA GLU A 1164 37.97 33.69 -7.90
C GLU A 1164 36.54 34.20 -7.68
N VAL A 1165 36.33 34.98 -6.61
CA VAL A 1165 35.07 35.69 -6.37
C VAL A 1165 35.04 37.01 -7.17
N PRO A 1166 34.12 37.20 -8.13
CA PRO A 1166 34.11 38.38 -8.99
C PRO A 1166 34.00 39.71 -8.23
N GLY A 1167 34.88 40.67 -8.55
CA GLY A 1167 34.81 42.04 -8.06
C GLY A 1167 35.53 42.33 -6.74
N ARG A 1168 36.52 41.52 -6.32
CA ARG A 1168 37.31 41.73 -5.09
C ARG A 1168 38.82 41.74 -5.31
N ILE A 1169 39.56 42.15 -4.26
CA ILE A 1169 41.02 42.33 -4.25
C ILE A 1169 41.71 41.01 -4.63
N LYS A 1170 42.55 41.01 -5.67
CA LYS A 1170 43.40 39.86 -6.03
C LYS A 1170 44.68 39.80 -5.16
N PRO A 1171 45.16 38.60 -4.81
CA PRO A 1171 46.42 38.43 -4.10
C PRO A 1171 47.63 38.81 -4.97
N PRO A 1172 48.65 39.50 -4.44
CA PRO A 1172 49.90 39.82 -5.16
C PRO A 1172 50.64 38.59 -5.71
N LEU A 1173 50.63 37.47 -4.96
CA LEU A 1173 51.09 36.16 -5.40
C LEU A 1173 49.87 35.23 -5.50
N ALA A 1174 49.59 34.70 -6.70
CA ALA A 1174 48.44 33.84 -6.93
C ALA A 1174 48.46 32.58 -6.02
N LEU A 1175 47.30 32.16 -5.52
CA LEU A 1175 47.23 30.97 -4.65
C LEU A 1175 47.69 29.70 -5.38
N GLU A 1176 47.44 29.64 -6.70
CA GLU A 1176 47.89 28.59 -7.63
C GLU A 1176 49.41 28.38 -7.66
N THR A 1177 50.23 29.34 -7.20
CA THR A 1177 51.69 29.19 -7.15
C THR A 1177 52.22 28.70 -5.80
N CYS A 1178 51.36 28.26 -4.89
CA CYS A 1178 51.73 27.74 -3.58
C CYS A 1178 51.18 26.32 -3.37
N ASN A 1179 52.09 25.35 -3.18
CA ASN A 1179 51.73 23.95 -2.99
C ASN A 1179 50.75 23.76 -1.82
N ASP A 1180 50.91 24.50 -0.71
CA ASP A 1180 50.01 24.39 0.45
C ASP A 1180 48.56 24.82 0.10
N CYS A 1181 48.40 25.80 -0.80
CA CYS A 1181 47.10 26.26 -1.29
C CYS A 1181 46.51 25.31 -2.34
N VAL A 1182 47.32 24.83 -3.29
CA VAL A 1182 46.90 23.93 -4.37
C VAL A 1182 46.55 22.54 -3.84
N GLY A 1183 47.34 22.00 -2.90
CA GLY A 1183 47.07 20.74 -2.22
C GLY A 1183 46.08 20.84 -1.05
N GLU A 1184 45.32 21.94 -0.95
CA GLU A 1184 44.33 22.21 0.10
C GLU A 1184 44.79 21.84 1.53
N THR A 1185 45.96 22.32 1.96
CA THR A 1185 46.53 21.99 3.27
C THR A 1185 45.55 22.33 4.40
N LYS A 1186 45.17 21.31 5.18
CA LYS A 1186 44.09 21.36 6.17
C LYS A 1186 44.63 21.85 7.51
N TYR A 1187 44.36 23.12 7.84
CA TYR A 1187 44.80 23.74 9.11
C TYR A 1187 43.78 23.54 10.24
N ASP A 1188 44.29 23.25 11.44
CA ASP A 1188 43.52 23.04 12.66
C ASP A 1188 42.71 24.26 13.11
N ARG A 1189 43.21 25.47 12.85
CA ARG A 1189 42.58 26.72 13.28
C ARG A 1189 42.51 27.69 12.12
N ARG A 1190 41.35 28.35 11.97
CA ARG A 1190 41.10 29.43 10.99
C ARG A 1190 42.20 30.50 10.97
N ALA A 1191 42.77 30.81 12.13
CA ALA A 1191 43.85 31.80 12.26
C ALA A 1191 45.13 31.42 11.51
N ASP A 1192 45.43 30.12 11.39
CA ASP A 1192 46.66 29.63 10.77
C ASP A 1192 46.59 29.70 9.24
N VAL A 1193 45.41 29.45 8.64
CA VAL A 1193 45.14 29.75 7.21
C VAL A 1193 45.31 31.24 6.92
N ILE A 1194 44.73 32.11 7.76
CA ILE A 1194 44.84 33.56 7.60
C ILE A 1194 46.30 34.01 7.73
N LYS A 1195 47.08 33.37 8.60
CA LYS A 1195 48.52 33.59 8.74
C LYS A 1195 49.27 33.13 7.49
N HIS A 1196 49.01 31.92 6.98
CA HIS A 1196 49.59 31.41 5.74
C HIS A 1196 49.35 32.39 4.57
N LEU A 1197 48.08 32.73 4.31
CA LEU A 1197 47.68 33.67 3.26
C LEU A 1197 48.40 35.02 3.40
N ARG A 1198 48.41 35.60 4.60
CA ARG A 1198 49.04 36.91 4.86
C ARG A 1198 50.54 36.89 4.56
N TYR A 1199 51.28 35.86 4.97
CA TYR A 1199 52.73 35.80 4.77
C TYR A 1199 53.15 35.32 3.37
N ARG A 1200 52.49 34.32 2.78
CA ARG A 1200 52.88 33.73 1.48
C ARG A 1200 52.28 34.45 0.26
N HIS A 1201 51.04 34.93 0.35
CA HIS A 1201 50.31 35.45 -0.82
C HIS A 1201 50.19 36.97 -0.86
N PHE A 1202 50.16 37.62 0.29
CA PHE A 1202 50.06 39.08 0.39
C PHE A 1202 51.37 39.78 0.79
N GLY A 1203 52.32 39.03 1.36
CA GLY A 1203 53.69 39.48 1.63
C GLY A 1203 53.81 40.43 2.82
N ASN A 1204 54.91 40.29 3.56
CA ASN A 1204 55.32 41.25 4.58
C ASN A 1204 56.72 41.78 4.24
N ASN A 1205 56.79 42.77 3.35
CA ASN A 1205 58.00 43.59 3.20
C ASN A 1205 57.98 44.69 4.26
N ASP A 1206 59.07 44.83 5.03
CA ASP A 1206 59.20 45.70 6.21
C ASP A 1206 59.20 47.22 5.92
N GLN A 1207 58.54 47.69 4.87
CA GLN A 1207 58.52 49.11 4.46
C GLN A 1207 57.14 49.71 4.13
N THR A 1208 56.01 49.02 4.40
CA THR A 1208 54.67 49.61 4.29
C THR A 1208 53.76 49.30 5.49
N PRO A 1209 53.26 50.30 6.24
CA PRO A 1209 52.54 50.07 7.51
C PRO A 1209 51.02 49.79 7.35
N ASN A 1210 50.51 49.50 6.15
CA ASN A 1210 49.09 49.25 5.92
C ASN A 1210 48.76 47.76 5.97
N TRP A 1211 48.31 47.30 7.14
CA TRP A 1211 47.80 45.95 7.36
C TRP A 1211 46.56 45.68 6.51
N ILE A 1212 46.57 44.60 5.71
CA ILE A 1212 45.35 44.14 5.02
C ILE A 1212 44.32 43.71 6.08
N PRO A 1213 43.10 44.29 6.08
CA PRO A 1213 42.05 43.95 7.04
C PRO A 1213 41.71 42.46 6.99
N LEU A 1214 41.44 41.85 8.15
CA LEU A 1214 41.14 40.42 8.25
C LEU A 1214 39.98 39.99 7.32
N SER A 1215 38.94 40.83 7.22
CA SER A 1215 37.78 40.65 6.34
C SER A 1215 38.12 40.43 4.86
N ASN A 1216 39.28 40.90 4.41
CA ASN A 1216 39.74 40.78 3.02
C ASN A 1216 40.57 39.51 2.81
N LEU A 1217 41.10 38.91 3.88
CA LEU A 1217 41.76 37.59 3.85
C LEU A 1217 40.74 36.46 4.07
N GLU A 1218 39.71 36.68 4.89
CA GLU A 1218 38.66 35.69 5.17
C GLU A 1218 37.90 35.20 3.94
N GLN A 1219 37.82 36.00 2.86
CA GLN A 1219 37.21 35.56 1.60
C GLN A 1219 37.98 34.43 0.89
N PHE A 1220 39.27 34.27 1.21
CA PHE A 1220 40.16 33.22 0.73
C PHE A 1220 40.28 32.04 1.70
N VAL A 1221 39.40 31.94 2.69
CA VAL A 1221 39.40 30.87 3.69
C VAL A 1221 38.12 30.06 3.57
N ARG A 1222 38.24 28.74 3.41
CA ARG A 1222 37.13 27.79 3.34
C ARG A 1222 37.15 26.87 4.56
N GLU A 1223 36.00 26.71 5.20
CA GLU A 1223 35.78 25.69 6.22
C GLU A 1223 35.59 24.34 5.54
N THR A 1224 36.21 23.29 6.07
CA THR A 1224 36.15 21.91 5.59
C THR A 1224 36.10 20.96 6.78
N TRP A 1225 35.74 19.71 6.56
CA TRP A 1225 35.52 18.73 7.62
C TRP A 1225 36.38 17.50 7.36
N LEU A 1226 37.00 16.98 8.41
CA LEU A 1226 37.56 15.65 8.45
C LEU A 1226 36.71 14.78 9.39
N TYR A 1227 36.77 13.47 9.20
CA TYR A 1227 36.23 12.50 10.15
C TYR A 1227 37.40 11.72 10.73
N GLN A 1228 37.41 11.56 12.05
CA GLN A 1228 38.39 10.73 12.77
C GLN A 1228 37.63 9.61 13.48
N VAL A 1229 38.18 8.40 13.46
CA VAL A 1229 37.61 7.25 14.19
C VAL A 1229 37.78 7.48 15.70
N GLU A 1230 36.72 7.29 16.48
CA GLU A 1230 36.81 7.29 17.95
C GLU A 1230 37.13 5.89 18.47
N ASP A 1231 38.38 5.74 18.91
CA ASP A 1231 38.87 4.54 19.61
C ASP A 1231 38.25 4.45 21.02
N HIS A 1232 37.14 3.72 21.15
CA HIS A 1232 36.45 3.53 22.44
C HIS A 1232 37.10 2.47 23.35
N THR A 1233 38.28 1.97 22.98
CA THR A 1233 39.05 0.95 23.72
C THR A 1233 39.54 1.40 25.10
N ALA A 1234 39.59 2.71 25.38
CA ALA A 1234 40.16 3.28 26.61
C ALA A 1234 39.19 3.44 27.82
N ALA A 1235 37.97 2.92 27.76
CA ALA A 1235 36.90 3.26 28.71
C ALA A 1235 36.48 2.19 29.74
N HIS A 1236 37.23 1.09 29.93
CA HIS A 1236 36.97 0.14 31.04
C HIS A 1236 38.23 -0.45 31.72
N ASP A 1237 38.32 -0.19 33.04
CA ASP A 1237 39.09 -0.89 34.10
C ASP A 1237 40.59 -0.63 34.41
N LYS A 1238 40.82 0.30 35.37
CA LYS A 1238 41.62 0.15 36.62
C LYS A 1238 43.18 0.30 36.54
N PRO A 1239 43.99 0.24 37.66
CA PRO A 1239 44.53 1.46 38.27
C PRO A 1239 46.06 1.44 38.60
N TYR A 1240 46.55 2.49 39.28
CA TYR A 1240 47.87 2.64 39.97
C TYR A 1240 49.15 2.98 39.16
N ALA A 1241 49.85 3.99 39.69
CA ALA A 1241 51.31 4.18 39.81
C ALA A 1241 52.21 4.43 38.56
N ILE A 1242 52.58 5.72 38.41
CA ILE A 1242 53.95 6.26 38.23
C ILE A 1242 55.00 5.38 37.53
N HIS A 1243 55.46 5.81 36.35
CA HIS A 1243 56.87 6.18 36.13
C HIS A 1243 57.05 7.06 34.89
N GLU A 1244 58.01 7.98 34.94
CA GLU A 1244 58.48 8.79 33.81
C GLU A 1244 59.33 7.94 32.86
N LEU A 1245 59.31 8.25 31.54
CA LEU A 1245 60.49 8.31 30.65
C LEU A 1245 60.09 8.82 29.25
N GLU A 1246 60.99 9.58 28.63
CA GLU A 1246 60.85 10.14 27.27
C GLU A 1246 61.34 9.13 26.21
N SER A 1247 60.66 9.04 25.06
CA SER A 1247 61.29 8.71 23.76
C SER A 1247 60.33 8.93 22.59
N ASP A 1248 60.83 9.51 21.50
CA ASP A 1248 60.10 9.70 20.24
C ASP A 1248 59.78 8.36 19.54
N SER A 1249 58.57 8.25 19.00
CA SER A 1249 58.26 7.40 17.83
C SER A 1249 57.03 7.95 17.11
N GLU A 1250 57.12 8.07 15.80
CA GLU A 1250 56.03 8.49 14.91
C GLU A 1250 54.87 7.48 14.96
N ASP A 1251 53.63 7.97 14.98
CA ASP A 1251 52.42 7.13 15.01
C ASP A 1251 51.63 7.39 13.72
N ASP A 1252 51.81 6.49 12.74
CA ASP A 1252 51.18 6.55 11.42
C ASP A 1252 49.69 6.24 11.52
N SER A 1253 48.86 7.27 11.71
CA SER A 1253 47.42 7.15 11.49
C SER A 1253 47.16 7.00 9.99
N GLU A 1254 46.81 5.79 9.52
CA GLU A 1254 46.57 5.47 8.11
C GLU A 1254 45.65 6.50 7.42
N VAL A 1255 46.23 7.25 6.48
CA VAL A 1255 45.48 8.12 5.57
C VAL A 1255 45.11 7.28 4.35
N ILE A 1256 43.83 6.97 4.20
CA ILE A 1256 43.31 6.21 3.05
C ILE A 1256 43.36 7.10 1.81
N GLU A 1257 44.24 6.77 0.85
CA GLU A 1257 44.17 7.28 -0.52
C GLU A 1257 43.20 6.40 -1.35
N LEU A 1258 42.44 7.04 -2.24
CA LEU A 1258 41.43 6.41 -3.10
C LEU A 1258 41.88 6.47 -4.56
N ASP A 1259 42.15 5.31 -5.17
CA ASP A 1259 42.41 5.18 -6.60
C ASP A 1259 41.35 4.26 -7.26
N GLU A 1260 40.68 4.83 -8.27
CA GLU A 1260 39.82 4.24 -9.32
C GLU A 1260 38.96 2.99 -9.03
N MET A 1261 37.65 3.22 -8.79
CA MET A 1261 36.59 2.24 -9.03
C MET A 1261 36.08 2.28 -10.48
N PHE A 1262 35.88 1.11 -11.09
CA PHE A 1262 35.07 0.98 -12.31
C PHE A 1262 33.57 1.12 -11.98
N TYR A 1263 32.87 1.93 -12.77
CA TYR A 1263 31.42 2.13 -12.68
C TYR A 1263 30.65 0.86 -13.03
N VAL A 1264 29.56 0.60 -12.30
CA VAL A 1264 28.48 -0.32 -12.71
C VAL A 1264 27.21 0.49 -12.92
N GLU A 1265 27.19 1.23 -14.02
CA GLU A 1265 26.01 1.25 -14.88
C GLU A 1265 26.27 0.16 -15.94
N GLU A 1266 25.26 -0.53 -16.52
CA GLU A 1266 25.43 -1.82 -17.21
C GLU A 1266 24.17 -2.77 -17.40
N LEU A 1267 23.13 -2.85 -16.52
CA LEU A 1267 22.04 -3.89 -16.65
C LEU A 1267 20.56 -3.58 -16.21
N ALA A 1268 19.65 -3.18 -17.14
CA ALA A 1268 18.18 -3.41 -17.12
C ALA A 1268 17.46 -2.92 -18.39
#